data_AF-R6C3H9-F1
#
_entry.id   AF-R6C3H9-F1
#
_cell.length_a   1.000
_cell.length_b   1.000
_cell.length_c   1.000
_cell.angle_alpha   90.00
_cell.angle_beta   90.00
_cell.angle_gamma   90.00
#
_symmetry.space_group_name_H-M   'P 1'
#
loop_
_entity.id
_entity.type
_entity.pdbx_description
1 polymer ?
#
loop_
_entity_poly.entity_id
_entity_poly.type
_entity_poly.pdbx_seq_one_letter_code
_entity_poly.pdbx_strand_id
1 'polypeptide(L)'
;MMAHNGEINTIRGNRAWMEARESVLSSEALGDISQIRPIIQPGMSDSASMDNVLEFFVMSGLSLPHALAMMVPESTNDKNPISPALKAFYEYHSILMEPWDGPAALLFSDGRYAGGMLDRNGLRPARWLVTKSGTMVVASETGTISFNPDEIEAKGRLQPGKILLVDTQEGKIYYDNEVKENLASALPYSEWLSANRIELDTLRSGRKVENAVKEAGRRLRIFGFTREDVERTLTPMCKTGAEPTASMGNDTPLAVLSEKPQLLFNYFRQQFAQVTNPAIDPIREELVMSLTEYIGAVGKNILTPDALHCKMVRLPHPILTNTQLDILCNIRYKGFSTVKLKMVFDAQTGEDGLRAAIDNLCKKAEEAVDGGANYIVLSDRDIDESHAPVPSLLAVSAVHHHLISVQKRVQTALIVESGEAREVMHAALLLGYGASAICPYMAFAVIDGLVKRGDVQLDYNTAEKNYIKALCKGLYKVMSKMGISTIRSYRGAKLFEAVGLNSEMMKRYFGTCISTIGGAGLKDIANDYLKFHTAGVSITDDEAEAMLDNIGQFSFRKDGEIHAWNPDTISLLQLGTRTGSYKKFKEFTQKANEKSAPVFLRDFFSFRSNPIDINSVEPVENIVRHFVTGAMSFGAISKEAHEAMALAMNKLGARSNTGEGGEDSARFSAVYHSDSDNEDISLCSKTKQIASGRFGVTTEYLVNAEEIQIKVAQGAKPGEGGQLPGFKVNEVIARTRHSIPGISLISPPPHHDIYSIEDLAQLIFDLKNVNPRATISVKLVAESGVGTIAAGVAKAKADLIVISGAEGGTGASPASSMRYAGIPPEIGLSETQQTLVLNGLRGQVRLQTDGQLKTGRDIISMALLGADEYAFGTAALIVLGCVMMRKCHTNLCPVGVATQDEKLREHFRGHYRYLINYFEFLAQEVREYLADMGFTRLEDIIGRTDLIEIIPHDNAGKIGGLDFSRILHQVDNGTDIHHTADHPTDLSEVKDRSIIAAAHEALEKGKQVELEYTISNTDRSVGTMLAGEVATRYGHKGLPDGTINVKFKGSAGQSFGAFLTRGISFRLEGEANDYVGKGLSGGRIAVLPPMGSCFDASKNTIAGNTLMYGATTGEVYINGCVGERFAVRNSGAIAVVEGVGDHCCEYMTGGRVVVLGHTGRNFAAGMSGGIAYVWDPERTFDYFCNMEMVELSLLEDSAARKELRELIESHWKYTGSKLARTLLDSWQQHVDEFIQVTPIEYKRVLAEEQMKKLQQKIAEVQRDY
;
A
#
# COMPACT_ATOMS: atom_id res chain seq x y z
N MET A 1 6.73 17.53 25.95
CA MET A 1 8.21 17.39 25.80
C MET A 1 8.66 17.24 24.34
N MET A 2 7.75 16.93 23.42
CA MET A 2 8.05 16.58 22.03
C MET A 2 7.13 17.31 21.04
N ALA A 3 7.63 17.55 19.83
CA ALA A 3 6.87 17.89 18.64
C ALA A 3 7.04 16.79 17.59
N HIS A 4 5.95 16.45 16.90
CA HIS A 4 5.90 15.36 15.94
C HIS A 4 5.32 15.87 14.62
N ASN A 5 6.05 15.66 13.53
CA ASN A 5 5.51 15.72 12.17
C ASN A 5 5.45 14.30 11.61
N GLY A 6 4.24 13.85 11.28
CA GLY A 6 4.00 12.47 10.88
C GLY A 6 2.68 11.91 11.43
N GLU A 7 2.54 10.59 11.45
CA GLU A 7 1.36 9.86 11.92
C GLU A 7 1.78 8.50 12.51
N ILE A 8 1.35 8.19 13.73
CA ILE A 8 1.64 6.89 14.36
C ILE A 8 0.59 5.84 13.95
N ASN A 9 0.89 5.06 12.91
CA ASN A 9 -0.04 4.08 12.34
C ASN A 9 -0.35 2.86 13.26
N THR A 10 0.41 2.69 14.33
CA THR A 10 0.24 1.63 15.33
C THR A 10 -0.51 2.08 16.59
N ILE A 11 -1.00 3.33 16.63
CA ILE A 11 -1.49 3.99 17.84
C ILE A 11 -2.57 3.22 18.60
N ARG A 12 -3.46 2.50 17.91
CA ARG A 12 -4.52 1.69 18.55
C ARG A 12 -3.95 0.54 19.39
N GLY A 13 -2.94 -0.15 18.86
CA GLY A 13 -2.23 -1.21 19.57
C GLY A 13 -1.41 -0.64 20.73
N ASN A 14 -0.65 0.42 20.47
CA ASN A 14 0.20 1.06 21.47
C ASN A 14 -0.59 1.53 22.69
N ARG A 15 -1.76 2.15 22.48
CA ARG A 15 -2.66 2.57 23.57
C ARG A 15 -3.14 1.39 24.40
N ALA A 16 -3.58 0.30 23.75
CA ALA A 16 -4.09 -0.88 24.43
C ALA A 16 -2.99 -1.63 25.21
N TRP A 17 -1.77 -1.71 24.67
CA TRP A 17 -0.63 -2.31 25.36
C TRP A 17 -0.17 -1.46 26.53
N MET A 18 -0.19 -0.13 26.42
CA MET A 18 0.10 0.76 27.54
C MET A 18 -0.92 0.60 28.66
N GLU A 19 -2.23 0.59 28.33
CA GLU A 19 -3.30 0.30 29.29
C GLU A 19 -3.09 -1.04 30.00
N ALA A 20 -2.75 -2.09 29.27
CA ALA A 20 -2.49 -3.42 29.83
C ALA A 20 -1.23 -3.47 30.72
N ARG A 21 -0.26 -2.56 30.50
CA ARG A 21 1.00 -2.48 31.27
C ARG A 21 0.85 -1.75 32.58
N GLU A 22 -0.16 -0.89 32.74
CA GLU A 22 -0.32 -0.07 33.94
C GLU A 22 -0.24 -0.90 35.23
N SER A 23 -0.76 -2.14 35.24
CA SER A 23 -0.76 -3.02 36.42
C SER A 23 0.60 -3.57 36.85
N VAL A 24 1.59 -3.58 35.96
CA VAL A 24 2.93 -4.13 36.23
C VAL A 24 4.02 -3.06 36.35
N LEU A 25 3.66 -1.79 36.11
CA LEU A 25 4.54 -0.65 36.27
C LEU A 25 4.71 -0.27 37.75
N SER A 26 5.95 -0.01 38.13
CA SER A 26 6.33 0.63 39.40
C SER A 26 7.57 1.49 39.17
N SER A 27 7.66 2.63 39.85
CA SER A 27 8.78 3.57 39.74
C SER A 27 9.08 4.15 41.12
N GLU A 28 10.34 4.07 41.56
CA GLU A 28 10.78 4.70 42.80
C GLU A 28 10.72 6.24 42.69
N ALA A 29 11.03 6.79 41.51
CA ALA A 29 11.03 8.23 41.27
C ALA A 29 9.64 8.87 41.37
N LEU A 30 8.60 8.17 40.93
CA LEU A 30 7.21 8.67 40.92
C LEU A 30 6.36 8.17 42.09
N GLY A 31 6.84 7.18 42.85
CA GLY A 31 6.06 6.56 43.93
C GLY A 31 4.86 5.77 43.40
N ASP A 32 3.66 6.10 43.89
CA ASP A 32 2.44 5.37 43.55
C ASP A 32 1.88 5.77 42.17
N ILE A 33 2.24 4.99 41.16
CA ILE A 33 1.80 5.17 39.77
C ILE A 33 0.27 5.15 39.63
N SER A 34 -0.47 4.52 40.55
CA SER A 34 -1.94 4.46 40.44
C SER A 34 -2.60 5.85 40.46
N GLN A 35 -1.93 6.87 41.03
CA GLN A 35 -2.40 8.24 41.06
C GLN A 35 -2.26 8.99 39.72
N ILE A 36 -1.44 8.45 38.80
CA ILE A 36 -1.12 9.06 37.50
C ILE A 36 -1.90 8.36 36.36
N ARG A 37 -2.64 7.28 36.67
CA ARG A 37 -3.42 6.54 35.67
C ARG A 37 -4.70 7.31 35.25
N PRO A 38 -5.13 7.21 33.99
CA PRO A 38 -4.45 6.53 32.88
C PRO A 38 -3.24 7.34 32.38
N ILE A 39 -2.14 6.66 32.06
CA ILE A 39 -0.90 7.32 31.56
C ILE A 39 -1.16 8.03 30.24
N ILE A 40 -1.96 7.41 29.36
CA ILE A 40 -2.40 8.03 28.11
C ILE A 40 -3.77 8.65 28.33
N GLN A 41 -3.88 9.96 28.12
CA GLN A 41 -5.16 10.65 28.23
C GLN A 41 -6.12 10.24 27.09
N PRO A 42 -7.38 9.85 27.40
CA PRO A 42 -8.37 9.50 26.38
C PRO A 42 -8.71 10.68 25.46
N GLY A 43 -9.00 10.39 24.19
CA GLY A 43 -9.46 11.39 23.21
C GLY A 43 -8.38 12.30 22.62
N MET A 44 -7.11 12.10 22.99
CA MET A 44 -5.99 12.88 22.46
C MET A 44 -5.53 12.41 21.07
N SER A 45 -4.75 13.24 20.38
CA SER A 45 -4.06 12.84 19.16
C SER A 45 -3.03 11.74 19.41
N ASP A 46 -2.56 11.13 18.33
CA ASP A 46 -1.46 10.16 18.35
C ASP A 46 -0.17 10.77 18.96
N SER A 47 0.16 12.00 18.55
CA SER A 47 1.33 12.76 18.95
C SER A 47 1.31 13.07 20.44
N ALA A 48 0.16 13.48 20.96
CA ALA A 48 -0.02 13.72 22.40
C ALA A 48 0.04 12.42 23.22
N SER A 49 -0.48 11.31 22.68
CA SER A 49 -0.36 10.01 23.36
C SER A 49 1.11 9.56 23.45
N MET A 50 1.89 9.81 22.40
CA MET A 50 3.32 9.54 22.38
C MET A 50 4.08 10.45 23.36
N ASP A 51 3.75 11.73 23.44
CA ASP A 51 4.34 12.67 24.41
C ASP A 51 4.04 12.26 25.86
N ASN A 52 2.81 11.82 26.17
CA ASN A 52 2.46 11.33 27.51
C ASN A 52 3.31 10.13 27.94
N VAL A 53 3.52 9.17 27.03
CA VAL A 53 4.34 7.98 27.32
C VAL A 53 5.82 8.33 27.44
N LEU A 54 6.31 9.22 26.57
CA LEU A 54 7.70 9.71 26.63
C LEU A 54 7.97 10.44 27.95
N GLU A 55 7.09 11.37 28.33
CA GLU A 55 7.17 12.10 29.60
C GLU A 55 7.12 11.14 30.78
N PHE A 56 6.18 10.19 30.78
CA PHE A 56 6.11 9.17 31.82
C PHE A 56 7.42 8.40 31.99
N PHE A 57 8.06 7.96 30.90
CA PHE A 57 9.33 7.23 30.98
C PHE A 57 10.47 8.08 31.51
N VAL A 58 10.58 9.34 31.06
CA VAL A 58 11.62 10.24 31.54
C VAL A 58 11.43 10.56 33.02
N MET A 59 10.20 10.88 33.42
CA MET A 59 9.85 11.16 34.82
C MET A 59 9.98 9.91 35.72
N SER A 60 9.91 8.70 35.13
CA SER A 60 10.17 7.44 35.83
C SER A 60 11.65 7.15 36.06
N GLY A 61 12.57 7.95 35.50
CA GLY A 61 14.02 7.84 35.70
C GLY A 61 14.83 7.37 34.48
N LEU A 62 14.20 7.14 33.31
CA LEU A 62 14.94 6.87 32.08
C LEU A 62 15.51 8.17 31.51
N SER A 63 16.69 8.11 30.89
CA SER A 63 17.19 9.25 30.14
C SER A 63 16.32 9.47 28.89
N LEU A 64 16.21 10.72 28.43
CA LEU A 64 15.50 11.06 27.20
C LEU A 64 15.92 10.21 25.98
N PRO A 65 17.23 10.05 25.66
CA PRO A 65 17.65 9.20 24.54
C PRO A 65 17.31 7.72 24.75
N HIS A 66 17.30 7.20 25.99
CA HIS A 66 16.88 5.83 26.27
C HIS A 66 15.40 5.65 25.96
N ALA A 67 14.53 6.52 26.49
CA ALA A 67 13.08 6.44 26.28
C ALA A 67 12.73 6.50 24.78
N LEU A 68 13.35 7.41 24.03
CA LEU A 68 13.18 7.52 22.58
C LEU A 68 13.67 6.29 21.83
N ALA A 69 14.87 5.78 22.12
CA ALA A 69 15.41 4.57 21.49
C ALA A 69 14.56 3.32 21.78
N MET A 70 13.88 3.28 22.93
CA MET A 70 12.95 2.22 23.29
C MET A 70 11.61 2.32 22.56
N MET A 71 11.04 3.53 22.43
CA MET A 71 9.75 3.75 21.77
C MET A 71 9.86 3.67 20.24
N VAL A 72 10.96 4.17 19.66
CA VAL A 72 11.20 4.22 18.21
C VAL A 72 12.51 3.49 17.86
N PRO A 73 12.58 2.15 18.05
CA PRO A 73 13.83 1.42 17.86
C PRO A 73 14.19 1.23 16.38
N GLU A 74 15.49 1.21 16.08
CA GLU A 74 16.01 0.76 14.79
C GLU A 74 15.61 -0.70 14.50
N SER A 75 15.65 -1.09 13.23
CA SER A 75 15.40 -2.48 12.85
C SER A 75 16.46 -3.42 13.42
N THR A 76 16.05 -4.44 14.16
CA THR A 76 16.95 -5.51 14.62
C THR A 76 17.09 -6.66 13.62
N ASN A 77 16.53 -6.50 12.42
CA ASN A 77 16.63 -7.50 11.35
C ASN A 77 18.11 -7.79 11.04
N ASP A 78 18.42 -9.05 10.71
CA ASP A 78 19.80 -9.46 10.43
C ASP A 78 20.38 -8.80 9.18
N LYS A 79 19.52 -8.38 8.24
CA LYS A 79 19.90 -7.59 7.06
C LYS A 79 20.22 -6.13 7.40
N ASN A 80 19.89 -5.64 8.60
CA ASN A 80 20.19 -4.28 9.02
C ASN A 80 21.59 -4.20 9.69
N PRO A 81 22.51 -3.36 9.18
CA PRO A 81 23.88 -3.25 9.68
C PRO A 81 24.03 -2.46 10.99
N ILE A 82 23.53 -3.02 12.09
CA ILE A 82 23.74 -2.49 13.44
C ILE A 82 24.56 -3.43 14.31
N SER A 83 25.30 -2.88 15.29
CA SER A 83 26.21 -3.66 16.13
C SER A 83 25.47 -4.72 16.97
N PRO A 84 26.10 -5.88 17.27
CA PRO A 84 25.47 -6.92 18.10
C PRO A 84 25.06 -6.43 19.50
N ALA A 85 25.85 -5.52 20.10
CA ALA A 85 25.51 -4.93 21.39
C ALA A 85 24.24 -4.09 21.32
N LEU A 86 24.07 -3.29 20.26
CA LEU A 86 22.87 -2.49 20.04
C LEU A 86 21.66 -3.37 19.71
N LYS A 87 21.83 -4.46 18.96
CA LYS A 87 20.79 -5.49 18.76
C LYS A 87 20.32 -6.07 20.09
N ALA A 88 21.25 -6.39 20.99
CA ALA A 88 20.93 -6.90 22.33
C ALA A 88 20.17 -5.87 23.19
N PHE A 89 20.55 -4.59 23.13
CA PHE A 89 19.81 -3.51 23.79
C PHE A 89 18.35 -3.43 23.28
N TYR A 90 18.15 -3.41 21.97
CA TYR A 90 16.80 -3.34 21.40
C TYR A 90 16.00 -4.60 21.66
N GLU A 91 16.60 -5.78 21.56
CA GLU A 91 15.94 -7.05 21.87
C GLU A 91 15.47 -7.09 23.33
N TYR A 92 16.30 -6.67 24.27
CA TYR A 92 15.91 -6.62 25.69
C TYR A 92 14.73 -5.67 25.91
N HIS A 93 14.79 -4.45 25.37
CA HIS A 93 13.70 -3.46 25.51
C HIS A 93 12.45 -3.81 24.70
N SER A 94 12.59 -4.65 23.68
CA SER A 94 11.46 -5.21 22.93
C SER A 94 10.56 -6.08 23.82
N ILE A 95 10.98 -6.48 25.02
CA ILE A 95 10.11 -7.21 25.94
C ILE A 95 9.17 -6.24 26.67
N LEU A 96 9.67 -5.04 26.95
CA LEU A 96 8.95 -3.96 27.61
C LEU A 96 8.03 -3.20 26.65
N MET A 97 8.52 -2.84 25.47
CA MET A 97 7.84 -1.91 24.57
C MET A 97 7.79 -2.43 23.13
N GLU A 98 6.62 -2.35 22.53
CA GLU A 98 6.42 -2.48 21.08
C GLU A 98 6.71 -1.14 20.37
N PRO A 99 7.29 -1.16 19.16
CA PRO A 99 7.58 0.07 18.44
C PRO A 99 6.34 0.93 18.20
N TRP A 100 6.48 2.23 18.44
CA TRP A 100 5.53 3.24 17.99
C TRP A 100 5.87 3.61 16.55
N ASP A 101 5.35 2.80 15.62
CA ASP A 101 5.66 2.85 14.20
C ASP A 101 4.75 3.85 13.44
N GLY A 102 5.24 4.28 12.27
CA GLY A 102 4.65 5.29 11.40
C GLY A 102 5.67 6.35 10.97
N PRO A 103 5.37 7.18 9.95
CA PRO A 103 6.21 8.32 9.63
C PRO A 103 6.37 9.22 10.84
N ALA A 104 7.59 9.55 11.24
CA ALA A 104 7.82 10.46 12.35
C ALA A 104 9.15 11.20 12.20
N ALA A 105 9.07 12.54 12.13
CA ALA A 105 10.16 13.43 12.50
C ALA A 105 9.86 14.02 13.87
N LEU A 106 10.65 13.61 14.86
CA LEU A 106 10.50 14.01 16.25
C LEU A 106 11.53 15.08 16.58
N LEU A 107 11.07 16.19 17.14
CA LEU A 107 11.92 17.18 17.79
C LEU A 107 11.57 17.19 19.28
N PHE A 108 12.56 17.15 20.16
CA PHE A 108 12.33 16.97 21.59
C PHE A 108 13.26 17.83 22.43
N SER A 109 12.81 18.17 23.64
CA SER A 109 13.64 18.78 24.67
C SER A 109 13.11 18.55 26.07
N ASP A 110 14.02 18.33 27.03
CA ASP A 110 13.74 18.29 28.47
C ASP A 110 14.26 19.53 29.22
N GLY A 111 14.72 20.55 28.49
CA GLY A 111 15.35 21.77 29.02
C GLY A 111 16.87 21.72 29.17
N ARG A 112 17.50 20.53 29.21
CA ARG A 112 18.97 20.37 29.10
C ARG A 112 19.35 19.84 27.73
N TYR A 113 18.73 18.74 27.33
CA TYR A 113 18.89 18.13 26.04
C TYR A 113 17.88 18.71 25.06
N ALA A 114 18.33 18.91 23.82
CA ALA A 114 17.47 19.23 22.68
C ALA A 114 17.96 18.43 21.47
N GLY A 115 17.06 17.96 20.62
CA GLY A 115 17.49 17.11 19.52
C GLY A 115 16.37 16.72 18.57
N GLY A 116 16.73 15.81 17.66
CA GLY A 116 15.80 15.24 16.71
C GLY A 116 16.07 13.76 16.44
N MET A 117 15.01 13.05 16.08
CA MET A 117 15.04 11.63 15.73
C MET A 117 14.04 11.34 14.61
N LEU A 118 14.40 10.43 13.70
CA LEU A 118 13.45 9.90 12.71
C LEU A 118 12.95 8.52 13.09
N ASP A 119 11.77 8.19 12.57
CA ASP A 119 11.28 6.82 12.52
C ASP A 119 12.27 5.88 11.80
N ARG A 120 12.09 4.57 12.00
CA ARG A 120 13.00 3.53 11.49
C ARG A 120 13.17 3.50 9.97
N ASN A 121 12.20 4.02 9.23
CA ASN A 121 12.16 4.03 7.77
C ASN A 121 12.55 5.41 7.20
N GLY A 122 12.62 6.45 8.04
CA GLY A 122 12.96 7.82 7.67
C GLY A 122 11.96 8.41 6.69
N LEU A 123 10.67 8.31 7.00
CA LEU A 123 9.58 8.67 6.09
C LEU A 123 9.25 10.16 6.09
N ARG A 124 9.86 10.96 6.99
CA ARG A 124 9.74 12.42 7.01
C ARG A 124 11.10 13.08 6.87
N PRO A 125 11.19 14.22 6.17
CA PRO A 125 12.44 14.95 6.02
C PRO A 125 12.80 15.72 7.30
N ALA A 126 14.08 15.72 7.65
CA ALA A 126 14.64 16.59 8.67
C ALA A 126 16.10 16.92 8.31
N ARG A 127 16.36 18.20 8.04
CA ARG A 127 17.66 18.76 7.65
C ARG A 127 18.27 19.51 8.82
N TRP A 128 19.59 19.49 8.90
CA TRP A 128 20.30 20.28 9.89
C TRP A 128 21.49 21.03 9.29
N LEU A 129 21.79 22.19 9.85
CA LEU A 129 23.00 22.96 9.58
C LEU A 129 23.64 23.40 10.90
N VAL A 130 24.96 23.50 10.90
CA VAL A 130 25.76 24.04 12.01
C VAL A 130 26.60 25.19 11.48
N THR A 131 26.59 26.31 12.19
CA THR A 131 27.43 27.47 11.90
C THR A 131 28.73 27.40 12.70
N LYS A 132 29.76 28.11 12.22
CA LYS A 132 31.05 28.28 12.92
C LYS A 132 30.92 28.97 14.29
N SER A 133 29.80 29.64 14.55
CA SER A 133 29.47 30.25 15.85
C SER A 133 28.82 29.27 16.84
N GLY A 134 28.64 28.00 16.45
CA GLY A 134 28.01 26.96 17.28
C GLY A 134 26.48 26.97 17.28
N THR A 135 25.84 27.67 16.33
CA THR A 135 24.38 27.63 16.17
C THR A 135 23.99 26.42 15.33
N MET A 136 23.09 25.59 15.87
CA MET A 136 22.49 24.47 15.13
C MET A 136 21.04 24.77 14.78
N VAL A 137 20.66 24.57 13.52
CA VAL A 137 19.27 24.65 13.07
C VAL A 137 18.85 23.27 12.57
N VAL A 138 17.71 22.78 13.04
CA VAL A 138 17.07 21.56 12.57
C VAL A 138 15.67 21.92 12.08
N ALA A 139 15.34 21.58 10.84
CA ALA A 139 14.05 21.91 10.22
C ALA A 139 13.66 20.84 9.21
N SER A 140 12.36 20.75 8.86
CA SER A 140 11.89 19.80 7.85
C SER A 140 12.48 20.07 6.46
N GLU A 141 12.71 21.34 6.13
CA GLU A 141 13.30 21.79 4.86
C GLU A 141 14.55 22.63 5.11
N THR A 142 15.45 22.63 4.12
CA THR A 142 16.58 23.56 4.09
C THR A 142 16.15 24.93 3.54
N GLY A 143 16.93 25.97 3.83
CA GLY A 143 16.65 27.35 3.41
C GLY A 143 15.61 28.09 4.26
N THR A 144 15.25 27.56 5.43
CA THR A 144 14.29 28.18 6.37
C THR A 144 14.87 29.40 7.10
N ILE A 145 16.18 29.39 7.36
CA ILE A 145 16.93 30.49 7.96
C ILE A 145 18.18 30.73 7.10
N SER A 146 18.43 32.00 6.75
CA SER A 146 19.56 32.40 5.90
C SER A 146 20.82 32.62 6.72
N PHE A 147 21.93 32.04 6.25
CA PHE A 147 23.29 32.25 6.77
C PHE A 147 24.23 32.56 5.61
N ASN A 148 25.32 33.29 5.88
CA ASN A 148 26.34 33.50 4.85
C ASN A 148 27.08 32.17 4.58
N PRO A 149 27.40 31.83 3.31
CA PRO A 149 28.07 30.57 2.96
C PRO A 149 29.38 30.30 3.72
N ASP A 150 30.12 31.34 4.09
CA ASP A 150 31.37 31.26 4.83
C ASP A 150 31.18 31.07 6.35
N GLU A 151 29.98 31.32 6.88
CA GLU A 151 29.62 31.05 8.27
C GLU A 151 29.21 29.60 8.51
N ILE A 152 28.85 28.87 7.45
CA ILE A 152 28.37 27.49 7.55
C ILE A 152 29.56 26.55 7.72
N GLU A 153 29.53 25.75 8.78
CA GLU A 153 30.54 24.73 9.07
C GLU A 153 30.16 23.38 8.44
N ALA A 154 28.92 22.93 8.65
CA ALA A 154 28.44 21.65 8.16
C ALA A 154 26.93 21.66 7.90
N LYS A 155 26.50 20.78 7.00
CA LYS A 155 25.12 20.50 6.64
C LYS A 155 24.89 19.01 6.55
N GLY A 156 23.78 18.56 7.09
CA GLY A 156 23.36 17.17 6.99
C GLY A 156 21.86 17.00 7.13
N ARG A 157 21.48 15.79 7.50
CA ARG A 157 20.10 15.39 7.71
C ARG A 157 20.03 14.37 8.85
N LEU A 158 18.85 14.21 9.41
CA LEU A 158 18.55 13.04 10.21
C LEU A 158 18.35 11.84 9.27
N GLN A 159 18.73 10.67 9.75
CA GLN A 159 18.73 9.41 8.99
C GLN A 159 17.74 8.43 9.63
N PRO A 160 17.25 7.43 8.88
CA PRO A 160 16.25 6.47 9.39
C PRO A 160 16.68 5.81 10.71
N GLY A 161 15.87 6.00 11.75
CA GLY A 161 16.08 5.48 13.11
C GLY A 161 17.24 6.11 13.89
N LYS A 162 17.87 7.17 13.37
CA LYS A 162 19.04 7.82 13.97
C LYS A 162 18.64 8.99 14.86
N ILE A 163 19.40 9.19 15.96
CA ILE A 163 19.20 10.29 16.91
C ILE A 163 20.33 11.32 16.80
N LEU A 164 19.96 12.58 16.93
CA LEU A 164 20.87 13.72 17.08
C LEU A 164 20.51 14.43 18.38
N LEU A 165 21.51 14.67 19.23
CA LEU A 165 21.31 15.22 20.57
C LEU A 165 22.29 16.36 20.85
N VAL A 166 21.79 17.48 21.35
CA VAL A 166 22.57 18.63 21.81
C VAL A 166 22.44 18.72 23.33
N ASP A 167 23.56 18.71 24.03
CA ASP A 167 23.61 19.02 25.46
C ASP A 167 23.90 20.51 25.63
N THR A 168 22.88 21.27 26.04
CA THR A 168 22.99 22.73 26.23
C THR A 168 23.79 23.10 27.47
N GLN A 169 23.98 22.18 28.42
CA GLN A 169 24.79 22.39 29.61
C GLN A 169 26.28 22.24 29.31
N GLU A 170 26.65 21.24 28.49
CA GLU A 170 28.04 21.00 28.09
C GLU A 170 28.45 21.74 26.81
N GLY A 171 27.48 22.20 26.01
CA GLY A 171 27.73 22.83 24.71
C GLY A 171 28.23 21.83 23.65
N LYS A 172 27.87 20.54 23.79
CA LYS A 172 28.35 19.45 22.92
C LYS A 172 27.20 18.86 22.09
N ILE A 173 27.52 18.53 20.84
CA ILE A 173 26.64 17.77 19.95
C ILE A 173 27.06 16.29 20.01
N TYR A 174 26.10 15.43 20.31
CA TYR A 174 26.22 13.99 20.27
C TYR A 174 25.51 13.44 19.03
N TYR A 175 26.25 12.66 18.25
CA TYR A 175 25.72 11.95 17.10
C TYR A 175 25.28 10.52 17.49
N ASP A 176 24.48 9.91 16.62
CA ASP A 176 23.81 8.62 16.85
C ASP A 176 24.69 7.54 17.48
N ASN A 177 25.86 7.27 16.89
CA ASN A 177 26.74 6.20 17.32
C ASN A 177 27.20 6.38 18.78
N GLU A 178 27.60 7.59 19.16
CA GLU A 178 28.05 7.88 20.54
C GLU A 178 26.90 7.67 21.54
N VAL A 179 25.69 8.16 21.21
CA VAL A 179 24.51 7.99 22.08
C VAL A 179 24.16 6.52 22.24
N LYS A 180 24.11 5.76 21.13
CA LYS A 180 23.65 4.37 21.14
C LYS A 180 24.68 3.38 21.65
N GLU A 181 25.97 3.63 21.46
CA GLU A 181 27.03 2.83 22.08
C GLU A 181 26.99 2.94 23.60
N ASN A 182 26.77 4.16 24.13
CA ASN A 182 26.59 4.38 25.56
C ASN A 182 25.36 3.65 26.10
N LEU A 183 24.22 3.71 25.39
CA LEU A 183 23.02 2.95 25.77
C LEU A 183 23.23 1.43 25.72
N ALA A 184 23.88 0.93 24.66
CA ALA A 184 24.12 -0.49 24.46
C ALA A 184 25.13 -1.09 25.45
N SER A 185 26.06 -0.28 25.96
CA SER A 185 27.08 -0.68 26.94
C SER A 185 26.69 -0.39 28.39
N ALA A 186 25.55 0.27 28.64
CA ALA A 186 25.11 0.64 29.97
C ALA A 186 24.91 -0.56 30.90
N LEU A 187 24.46 -1.70 30.36
CA LEU A 187 24.20 -2.95 31.08
C LEU A 187 24.58 -4.16 30.22
N PRO A 188 24.84 -5.34 30.82
CA PRO A 188 25.26 -6.54 30.10
C PRO A 188 24.08 -7.26 29.39
N TYR A 189 23.37 -6.56 28.51
CA TYR A 189 22.17 -7.06 27.82
C TYR A 189 22.40 -8.38 27.06
N SER A 190 23.56 -8.51 26.40
CA SER A 190 23.90 -9.72 25.65
C SER A 190 24.06 -10.95 26.55
N GLU A 191 24.66 -10.77 27.73
CA GLU A 191 24.80 -11.85 28.73
C GLU A 191 23.43 -12.24 29.29
N TRP A 192 22.60 -11.25 29.63
CA TRP A 192 21.25 -11.48 30.14
C TRP A 192 20.39 -12.27 29.14
N LEU A 193 20.37 -11.83 27.88
CA LEU A 193 19.64 -12.52 26.82
C LEU A 193 20.15 -13.94 26.60
N SER A 194 21.47 -14.12 26.51
CA SER A 194 22.07 -15.45 26.27
C SER A 194 21.79 -16.44 27.41
N ALA A 195 21.71 -15.95 28.65
CA ALA A 195 21.44 -16.79 29.82
C ALA A 195 19.96 -17.16 30.01
N ASN A 196 19.04 -16.25 29.66
CA ASN A 196 17.61 -16.38 30.04
C ASN A 196 16.65 -16.61 28.86
N ARG A 197 16.97 -16.12 27.65
CA ARG A 197 16.12 -16.29 26.47
C ARG A 197 16.24 -17.72 25.93
N ILE A 198 15.12 -18.29 25.52
CA ILE A 198 15.08 -19.60 24.87
C ILE A 198 14.69 -19.46 23.40
N GLU A 199 15.53 -19.99 22.52
CA GLU A 199 15.23 -20.11 21.08
C GLU A 199 14.42 -21.39 20.84
N LEU A 200 13.15 -21.28 20.42
CA LEU A 200 12.28 -22.45 20.26
C LEU A 200 12.86 -23.48 19.27
N ASP A 201 13.44 -23.00 18.17
CA ASP A 201 13.99 -23.85 17.10
C ASP A 201 15.28 -24.58 17.47
N THR A 202 15.90 -24.24 18.61
CA THR A 202 17.07 -24.97 19.12
C THR A 202 16.67 -26.15 19.99
N LEU A 203 15.43 -26.17 20.50
CA LEU A 203 14.93 -27.24 21.35
C LEU A 203 14.61 -28.49 20.52
N ARG A 204 14.82 -29.66 21.13
CA ARG A 204 14.48 -30.96 20.53
C ARG A 204 13.65 -31.74 21.54
N SER A 205 12.41 -32.06 21.17
CA SER A 205 11.48 -32.85 22.01
C SER A 205 11.87 -34.33 22.06
N GLY A 206 12.45 -34.87 20.97
CA GLY A 206 12.63 -36.31 20.75
C GLY A 206 11.31 -37.07 20.50
N ARG A 207 10.17 -36.50 20.90
CA ARG A 207 8.83 -37.03 20.64
C ARG A 207 8.42 -36.79 19.19
N LYS A 208 7.81 -37.81 18.59
CA LYS A 208 7.20 -37.73 17.27
C LYS A 208 5.73 -37.33 17.42
N VAL A 209 5.37 -36.17 16.88
CA VAL A 209 3.98 -35.71 16.83
C VAL A 209 3.43 -36.03 15.44
N GLU A 210 2.34 -36.78 15.37
CA GLU A 210 1.71 -37.10 14.09
C GLU A 210 0.83 -35.93 13.62
N ASN A 211 0.85 -35.65 12.31
CA ASN A 211 -0.03 -34.68 11.69
C ASN A 211 -1.41 -35.26 11.32
N ALA A 212 -1.54 -36.59 11.38
CA ALA A 212 -2.80 -37.26 11.11
C ALA A 212 -3.84 -36.87 12.16
N VAL A 213 -5.05 -36.54 11.68
CA VAL A 213 -6.19 -36.24 12.53
C VAL A 213 -7.22 -37.34 12.33
N LYS A 214 -7.74 -37.87 13.44
CA LYS A 214 -8.82 -38.88 13.41
C LYS A 214 -10.07 -38.27 12.76
N GLU A 215 -10.71 -39.04 11.89
CA GLU A 215 -11.92 -38.61 11.15
C GLU A 215 -11.71 -37.28 10.41
N ALA A 216 -10.56 -37.14 9.74
CA ALA A 216 -10.16 -35.90 9.07
C ALA A 216 -11.24 -35.36 8.11
N GLY A 217 -11.89 -36.22 7.32
CA GLY A 217 -12.97 -35.82 6.41
C GLY A 217 -14.15 -35.13 7.10
N ARG A 218 -14.65 -35.73 8.19
CA ARG A 218 -15.73 -35.14 9.02
C ARG A 218 -15.29 -33.81 9.60
N ARG A 219 -14.09 -33.75 10.20
CA ARG A 219 -13.55 -32.52 10.79
C ARG A 219 -13.35 -31.40 9.77
N LEU A 220 -12.94 -31.72 8.55
CA LEU A 220 -12.83 -30.72 7.47
C LEU A 220 -14.17 -30.04 7.20
N ARG A 221 -15.27 -30.80 7.18
CA ARG A 221 -16.62 -30.23 7.03
C ARG A 221 -17.06 -29.43 8.26
N ILE A 222 -16.78 -29.91 9.48
CA ILE A 222 -17.05 -29.17 10.73
C ILE A 222 -16.33 -27.83 10.76
N PHE A 223 -15.10 -27.76 10.25
CA PHE A 223 -14.34 -26.51 10.15
C PHE A 223 -14.60 -25.73 8.85
N GLY A 224 -15.58 -26.13 8.04
CA GLY A 224 -15.99 -25.41 6.83
C GLY A 224 -14.95 -25.37 5.71
N PHE A 225 -14.09 -26.39 5.58
CA PHE A 225 -13.19 -26.51 4.42
C PHE A 225 -13.98 -26.86 3.16
N THR A 226 -13.60 -26.21 2.07
CA THR A 226 -14.14 -26.45 0.73
C THR A 226 -13.06 -27.00 -0.20
N ARG A 227 -13.48 -27.51 -1.35
CA ARG A 227 -12.54 -27.94 -2.40
C ARG A 227 -11.68 -26.77 -2.90
N GLU A 228 -12.24 -25.57 -2.98
CA GLU A 228 -11.52 -24.38 -3.43
C GLU A 228 -10.42 -23.97 -2.43
N ASP A 229 -10.65 -24.11 -1.12
CA ASP A 229 -9.61 -23.87 -0.11
C ASP A 229 -8.39 -24.77 -0.33
N VAL A 230 -8.63 -26.04 -0.65
CA VAL A 230 -7.55 -27.01 -0.87
C VAL A 230 -6.84 -26.76 -2.21
N GLU A 231 -7.59 -26.70 -3.31
CA GLU A 231 -7.03 -26.65 -4.67
C GLU A 231 -6.50 -25.26 -5.04
N ARG A 232 -7.17 -24.18 -4.63
CA ARG A 232 -6.84 -22.81 -5.04
C ARG A 232 -6.03 -22.03 -4.00
N THR A 233 -6.04 -22.44 -2.73
CA THR A 233 -5.31 -21.73 -1.66
C THR A 233 -4.17 -22.58 -1.10
N LEU A 234 -4.46 -23.70 -0.44
CA LEU A 234 -3.42 -24.50 0.23
C LEU A 234 -2.42 -25.12 -0.74
N THR A 235 -2.90 -25.69 -1.86
CA THR A 235 -2.03 -26.35 -2.84
C THR A 235 -1.01 -25.40 -3.47
N PRO A 236 -1.38 -24.18 -3.93
CA PRO A 236 -0.40 -23.18 -4.35
C PRO A 236 0.59 -22.80 -3.24
N MET A 237 0.10 -22.53 -2.03
CA MET A 237 0.94 -22.12 -0.90
C MET A 237 2.00 -23.17 -0.56
N CYS A 238 1.67 -24.46 -0.56
CA CYS A 238 2.63 -25.52 -0.26
C CYS A 238 3.58 -25.83 -1.45
N LYS A 239 3.18 -25.53 -2.69
CA LYS A 239 4.03 -25.72 -3.89
C LYS A 239 5.03 -24.59 -4.10
N THR A 240 4.59 -23.34 -3.98
CA THR A 240 5.39 -22.16 -4.37
C THR A 240 5.94 -21.37 -3.19
N GLY A 241 5.42 -21.60 -1.97
CA GLY A 241 5.75 -20.79 -0.80
C GLY A 241 5.23 -19.36 -0.87
N ALA A 242 4.20 -19.12 -1.69
CA ALA A 242 3.51 -17.83 -1.84
C ALA A 242 2.00 -18.03 -1.94
N GLU A 243 1.23 -17.03 -1.52
CA GLU A 243 -0.22 -17.03 -1.71
C GLU A 243 -0.61 -16.97 -3.21
N PRO A 244 -1.79 -17.47 -3.59
CA PRO A 244 -2.23 -17.48 -4.99
C PRO A 244 -2.55 -16.08 -5.52
N THR A 245 -2.22 -15.85 -6.80
CA THR A 245 -2.66 -14.67 -7.57
C THR A 245 -3.99 -14.97 -8.25
N ALA A 246 -4.91 -13.99 -8.24
CA ALA A 246 -6.22 -14.03 -8.86
C ALA A 246 -6.46 -12.78 -9.74
N SER A 247 -7.66 -12.69 -10.35
CA SER A 247 -8.06 -11.56 -11.19
C SER A 247 -9.59 -11.37 -11.21
N MET A 248 -10.03 -10.24 -11.77
CA MET A 248 -11.39 -9.65 -11.66
C MET A 248 -11.71 -9.13 -10.26
N GLY A 249 -12.94 -8.68 -10.02
CA GLY A 249 -13.39 -8.19 -8.72
C GLY A 249 -14.08 -9.28 -7.90
N ASN A 250 -14.34 -8.98 -6.63
CA ASN A 250 -15.22 -9.79 -5.81
C ASN A 250 -16.68 -9.39 -6.07
N ASP A 251 -17.46 -10.31 -6.64
CA ASP A 251 -18.87 -10.12 -7.00
C ASP A 251 -19.79 -11.13 -6.29
N THR A 252 -19.29 -11.79 -5.25
CA THR A 252 -20.11 -12.57 -4.32
C THR A 252 -20.70 -11.67 -3.22
N PRO A 253 -21.81 -12.05 -2.58
CA PRO A 253 -22.37 -11.31 -1.45
C PRO A 253 -21.38 -11.08 -0.31
N LEU A 254 -21.63 -10.02 0.47
CA LEU A 254 -21.01 -9.88 1.79
C LEU A 254 -21.41 -11.05 2.70
N ALA A 255 -20.59 -11.39 3.69
CA ALA A 255 -20.85 -12.54 4.57
C ALA A 255 -22.23 -12.48 5.27
N VAL A 256 -22.67 -11.27 5.64
CA VAL A 256 -23.99 -11.03 6.23
C VAL A 256 -25.15 -11.24 5.25
N LEU A 257 -24.91 -11.09 3.94
CA LEU A 257 -25.90 -11.24 2.88
C LEU A 257 -25.95 -12.66 2.29
N SER A 258 -24.92 -13.47 2.52
CA SER A 258 -24.86 -14.85 2.03
C SER A 258 -25.82 -15.77 2.80
N GLU A 259 -26.59 -16.56 2.06
CA GLU A 259 -27.44 -17.62 2.60
C GLU A 259 -26.64 -18.86 3.04
N LYS A 260 -25.42 -19.03 2.49
CA LYS A 260 -24.50 -20.10 2.89
C LYS A 260 -23.93 -19.80 4.29
N PRO A 261 -23.62 -20.84 5.09
CA PRO A 261 -22.97 -20.64 6.38
C PRO A 261 -21.60 -19.97 6.17
N GLN A 262 -21.28 -18.98 7.00
CA GLN A 262 -20.05 -18.20 6.89
C GLN A 262 -19.12 -18.42 8.09
N LEU A 263 -17.81 -18.44 7.82
CA LEU A 263 -16.81 -18.32 8.88
C LEU A 263 -16.82 -16.90 9.43
N LEU A 264 -16.56 -16.75 10.72
CA LEU A 264 -16.51 -15.42 11.35
C LEU A 264 -15.43 -14.52 10.72
N PHE A 265 -14.34 -15.09 10.22
CA PHE A 265 -13.29 -14.36 9.51
C PHE A 265 -13.81 -13.55 8.30
N ASN A 266 -14.87 -14.01 7.63
CA ASN A 266 -15.38 -13.38 6.39
C ASN A 266 -16.11 -12.06 6.62
N TYR A 267 -16.44 -11.73 7.88
CA TYR A 267 -17.08 -10.46 8.24
C TYR A 267 -16.07 -9.31 8.38
N PHE A 268 -14.78 -9.61 8.44
CA PHE A 268 -13.74 -8.62 8.66
C PHE A 268 -13.02 -8.25 7.36
N ARG A 269 -12.67 -6.97 7.24
CA ARG A 269 -11.91 -6.37 6.15
C ARG A 269 -10.64 -5.75 6.68
N GLN A 270 -9.53 -5.95 5.99
CA GLN A 270 -8.24 -5.33 6.29
C GLN A 270 -8.33 -3.83 6.02
N GLN A 271 -7.92 -3.03 6.99
CA GLN A 271 -7.65 -1.61 6.80
C GLN A 271 -6.28 -1.42 6.16
N PHE A 272 -6.07 -0.26 5.53
CA PHE A 272 -4.82 0.06 4.85
C PHE A 272 -4.54 1.56 4.95
N ALA A 273 -3.31 1.95 4.68
CA ALA A 273 -2.92 3.34 4.67
C ALA A 273 -3.21 3.97 3.30
N GLN A 274 -3.73 5.19 3.32
CA GLN A 274 -3.88 6.01 2.13
C GLN A 274 -3.74 7.48 2.51
N VAL A 275 -2.81 8.18 1.85
CA VAL A 275 -2.49 9.61 2.02
C VAL A 275 -1.85 9.98 3.37
N THR A 276 -2.50 9.69 4.51
CA THR A 276 -2.05 10.12 5.86
C THR A 276 -0.66 9.59 6.20
N ASN A 277 -0.41 8.35 5.81
CA ASN A 277 0.89 7.68 5.91
C ASN A 277 1.04 6.72 4.72
N PRO A 278 2.25 6.28 4.39
CA PRO A 278 2.49 5.35 3.29
C PRO A 278 2.39 3.89 3.74
N ALA A 279 2.07 3.02 2.78
CA ALA A 279 2.37 1.60 2.87
C ALA A 279 3.88 1.34 2.71
N ILE A 280 4.37 0.17 3.15
CA ILE A 280 5.77 -0.27 2.98
C ILE A 280 5.83 -1.35 1.90
N ASP A 281 6.95 -1.47 1.17
CA ASP A 281 7.18 -2.64 0.30
C ASP A 281 7.69 -3.85 1.10
N PRO A 282 6.89 -4.92 1.26
CA PRO A 282 7.26 -6.07 2.08
C PRO A 282 8.29 -7.00 1.41
N ILE A 283 8.68 -6.73 0.17
CA ILE A 283 9.64 -7.51 -0.62
C ILE A 283 10.98 -6.76 -0.65
N ARG A 284 10.97 -5.49 -1.07
CA ARG A 284 12.19 -4.69 -1.30
C ARG A 284 12.71 -4.04 -0.04
N GLU A 285 11.85 -3.78 0.94
CA GLU A 285 12.19 -3.15 2.20
C GLU A 285 12.10 -4.13 3.38
N GLU A 286 12.13 -5.45 3.14
CA GLU A 286 12.02 -6.49 4.18
C GLU A 286 13.00 -6.29 5.36
N LEU A 287 14.16 -5.65 5.11
CA LEU A 287 15.16 -5.36 6.14
C LEU A 287 14.63 -4.49 7.31
N VAL A 288 13.57 -3.72 7.10
CA VAL A 288 12.95 -2.92 8.17
C VAL A 288 11.82 -3.69 8.85
N MET A 289 11.40 -4.84 8.35
CA MET A 289 10.28 -5.61 8.86
C MET A 289 10.71 -6.76 9.77
N SER A 290 9.80 -7.19 10.66
CA SER A 290 10.00 -8.39 11.49
C SER A 290 8.70 -9.06 11.93
N LEU A 291 8.68 -10.40 11.81
CA LEU A 291 7.65 -11.27 12.43
C LEU A 291 8.11 -11.90 13.74
N THR A 292 9.26 -11.50 14.28
CA THR A 292 9.79 -12.08 15.52
C THR A 292 8.91 -11.69 16.71
N GLU A 293 8.59 -12.68 17.53
CA GLU A 293 7.79 -12.55 18.75
C GLU A 293 8.56 -13.09 19.96
N TYR A 294 8.27 -12.52 21.12
CA TYR A 294 8.77 -13.00 22.42
C TYR A 294 7.57 -13.33 23.29
N ILE A 295 7.43 -14.61 23.65
CA ILE A 295 6.28 -15.12 24.38
C ILE A 295 6.67 -15.60 25.78
N GLY A 296 5.89 -15.17 26.78
CA GLY A 296 6.04 -15.58 28.18
C GLY A 296 5.24 -14.67 29.10
N ALA A 297 5.58 -14.68 30.39
CA ALA A 297 4.95 -13.84 31.41
C ALA A 297 5.84 -12.64 31.72
N VAL A 298 5.29 -11.44 31.61
CA VAL A 298 5.97 -10.22 32.06
C VAL A 298 5.85 -10.10 33.58
N GLY A 299 6.99 -9.90 34.25
CA GLY A 299 7.07 -9.70 35.70
C GLY A 299 6.57 -8.32 36.16
N LYS A 300 6.63 -8.07 37.47
CA LYS A 300 6.40 -6.73 38.04
C LYS A 300 7.67 -5.89 37.97
N ASN A 301 7.53 -4.57 38.04
CA ASN A 301 8.64 -3.61 38.07
C ASN A 301 9.50 -3.59 36.81
N ILE A 302 8.84 -3.64 35.64
CA ILE A 302 9.50 -3.71 34.33
C ILE A 302 10.33 -2.48 33.95
N LEU A 303 10.18 -1.37 34.68
CA LEU A 303 10.98 -0.15 34.48
C LEU A 303 12.39 -0.26 35.08
N THR A 304 12.60 -1.16 36.04
CA THR A 304 13.93 -1.42 36.61
C THR A 304 14.59 -2.55 35.81
N PRO A 305 15.75 -2.35 35.17
CA PRO A 305 16.39 -3.40 34.38
C PRO A 305 16.79 -4.62 35.24
N ASP A 306 16.44 -5.83 34.79
CA ASP A 306 16.76 -7.09 35.48
C ASP A 306 16.89 -8.25 34.47
N ALA A 307 17.80 -9.19 34.73
CA ALA A 307 18.06 -10.33 33.84
C ALA A 307 16.86 -11.29 33.71
N LEU A 308 15.99 -11.39 34.72
CA LEU A 308 14.81 -12.26 34.70
C LEU A 308 13.72 -11.74 33.76
N HIS A 309 13.71 -10.43 33.44
CA HIS A 309 12.75 -9.88 32.49
C HIS A 309 12.86 -10.48 31.10
N CYS A 310 14.05 -10.97 30.72
CA CYS A 310 14.25 -11.62 29.42
C CYS A 310 14.09 -13.15 29.43
N LYS A 311 13.51 -13.73 30.49
CA LYS A 311 13.10 -15.14 30.53
C LYS A 311 11.85 -15.38 29.65
N MET A 312 12.05 -15.33 28.34
CA MET A 312 11.02 -15.47 27.30
C MET A 312 11.42 -16.54 26.28
N VAL A 313 10.44 -17.07 25.55
CA VAL A 313 10.69 -17.90 24.36
C VAL A 313 10.61 -17.01 23.12
N ARG A 314 11.69 -16.99 22.34
CA ARG A 314 11.76 -16.30 21.05
C ARG A 314 11.18 -17.20 19.95
N LEU A 315 10.27 -16.62 19.18
CA LEU A 315 9.70 -17.20 17.98
C LEU A 315 10.16 -16.37 16.77
N PRO A 316 10.79 -16.98 15.75
CA PRO A 316 11.14 -16.25 14.53
C PRO A 316 9.91 -15.72 13.77
N HIS A 317 8.79 -16.43 13.89
CA HIS A 317 7.48 -16.09 13.33
C HIS A 317 6.35 -16.68 14.18
N PRO A 318 5.11 -16.15 14.08
CA PRO A 318 4.01 -16.58 14.96
C PRO A 318 3.36 -17.91 14.57
N ILE A 319 3.72 -18.52 13.44
CA ILE A 319 3.12 -19.80 13.00
C ILE A 319 3.88 -20.97 13.61
N LEU A 320 3.18 -21.84 14.35
CA LEU A 320 3.73 -23.00 15.02
C LEU A 320 3.36 -24.29 14.30
N THR A 321 4.32 -25.18 14.12
CA THR A 321 4.07 -26.58 13.77
C THR A 321 3.49 -27.34 14.95
N ASN A 322 2.85 -28.50 14.70
CA ASN A 322 2.38 -29.40 15.75
C ASN A 322 3.52 -29.79 16.73
N THR A 323 4.73 -30.00 16.20
CA THR A 323 5.92 -30.33 17.01
C THR A 323 6.37 -29.15 17.88
N GLN A 324 6.41 -27.93 17.33
CA GLN A 324 6.77 -26.73 18.10
C GLN A 324 5.76 -26.44 19.22
N LEU A 325 4.46 -26.62 18.96
CA LEU A 325 3.42 -26.48 19.98
C LEU A 325 3.57 -27.53 21.10
N ASP A 326 3.86 -28.79 20.74
CA ASP A 326 4.14 -29.85 21.71
C ASP A 326 5.35 -29.51 22.60
N ILE A 327 6.43 -28.96 22.03
CA ILE A 327 7.59 -28.48 22.79
C ILE A 327 7.15 -27.41 23.81
N LEU A 328 6.45 -26.36 23.36
CA LEU A 328 5.98 -25.28 24.23
C LEU A 328 5.09 -25.78 25.38
N CYS A 329 4.29 -26.81 25.15
CA CYS A 329 3.45 -27.40 26.20
C CYS A 329 4.24 -28.15 27.29
N ASN A 330 5.52 -28.49 27.04
CA ASN A 330 6.28 -29.42 27.88
C ASN A 330 7.65 -28.90 28.37
N ILE A 331 7.98 -27.62 28.15
CA ILE A 331 9.23 -26.98 28.61
C ILE A 331 9.24 -26.60 30.10
N ARG A 332 8.55 -27.38 30.96
CA ARG A 332 8.46 -27.13 32.42
C ARG A 332 9.82 -27.12 33.12
N TYR A 333 10.77 -27.92 32.64
CA TYR A 333 12.14 -27.99 33.19
C TYR A 333 12.94 -26.69 33.02
N LYS A 334 12.48 -25.77 32.15
CA LYS A 334 13.02 -24.42 32.00
C LYS A 334 12.22 -23.36 32.78
N GLY A 335 11.25 -23.80 33.58
CA GLY A 335 10.40 -22.95 34.41
C GLY A 335 9.34 -22.19 33.64
N PHE A 336 8.79 -22.80 32.58
CA PHE A 336 7.60 -22.31 31.87
C PHE A 336 6.40 -23.22 32.14
N SER A 337 5.25 -22.63 32.42
CA SER A 337 3.97 -23.31 32.68
C SER A 337 2.99 -23.05 31.54
N THR A 338 2.25 -24.10 31.15
CA THR A 338 1.27 -24.05 30.06
C THR A 338 -0.05 -24.63 30.54
N VAL A 339 -1.14 -23.93 30.28
CA VAL A 339 -2.51 -24.41 30.50
C VAL A 339 -3.22 -24.50 29.16
N LYS A 340 -3.85 -25.64 28.88
CA LYS A 340 -4.64 -25.86 27.66
C LYS A 340 -6.13 -25.76 28.00
N LEU A 341 -6.81 -24.81 27.36
CA LEU A 341 -8.24 -24.57 27.53
C LEU A 341 -9.00 -24.97 26.26
N LYS A 342 -10.12 -25.67 26.46
CA LYS A 342 -10.97 -26.16 25.36
C LYS A 342 -11.86 -25.02 24.86
N MET A 343 -11.93 -24.84 23.54
CA MET A 343 -12.82 -23.86 22.89
C MET A 343 -13.94 -24.59 22.12
N VAL A 344 -14.80 -25.28 22.85
CA VAL A 344 -15.96 -26.02 22.31
C VAL A 344 -17.23 -25.67 23.10
N PHE A 345 -18.39 -25.79 22.48
CA PHE A 345 -19.69 -25.56 23.11
C PHE A 345 -20.69 -26.66 22.76
N ASP A 346 -21.71 -26.84 23.61
CA ASP A 346 -22.74 -27.87 23.42
C ASP A 346 -23.63 -27.52 22.20
N ALA A 347 -23.63 -28.43 21.21
CA ALA A 347 -24.35 -28.25 19.95
C ALA A 347 -25.88 -28.14 20.12
N GLN A 348 -26.45 -28.65 21.21
CA GLN A 348 -27.90 -28.62 21.45
C GLN A 348 -28.40 -27.28 22.01
N THR A 349 -27.50 -26.47 22.55
CA THR A 349 -27.87 -25.27 23.33
C THR A 349 -27.76 -23.96 22.55
N GLY A 350 -27.26 -24.00 21.30
CA GLY A 350 -27.26 -22.85 20.41
C GLY A 350 -26.48 -21.64 20.95
N GLU A 351 -27.11 -20.47 20.88
CA GLU A 351 -26.52 -19.20 21.32
C GLU A 351 -26.11 -19.21 22.80
N ASP A 352 -26.97 -19.73 23.68
CA ASP A 352 -26.72 -19.76 25.12
C ASP A 352 -25.50 -20.64 25.45
N GLY A 353 -25.36 -21.76 24.74
CA GLY A 353 -24.19 -22.63 24.80
C GLY A 353 -22.90 -21.91 24.42
N LEU A 354 -22.92 -21.24 23.27
CA LEU A 354 -21.77 -20.49 22.77
C LEU A 354 -21.38 -19.38 23.76
N ARG A 355 -22.36 -18.62 24.26
CA ARG A 355 -22.14 -17.55 25.25
C ARG A 355 -21.54 -18.09 26.54
N ALA A 356 -22.13 -19.15 27.11
CA ALA A 356 -21.65 -19.77 28.33
C ALA A 356 -20.23 -20.35 28.16
N ALA A 357 -19.91 -20.92 26.99
CA ALA A 357 -18.58 -21.43 26.68
C ALA A 357 -17.54 -20.30 26.66
N ILE A 358 -17.85 -19.15 26.06
CA ILE A 358 -16.97 -17.97 26.03
C ILE A 358 -16.77 -17.39 27.44
N ASP A 359 -17.84 -17.18 28.20
CA ASP A 359 -17.77 -16.63 29.55
C ASP A 359 -16.94 -17.56 30.48
N ASN A 360 -17.13 -18.88 30.36
CA ASN A 360 -16.33 -19.88 31.07
C ASN A 360 -14.86 -19.89 30.61
N LEU A 361 -14.59 -19.69 29.32
CA LEU A 361 -13.24 -19.61 28.78
C LEU A 361 -12.48 -18.40 29.35
N CYS A 362 -13.12 -17.22 29.39
CA CYS A 362 -12.58 -16.02 30.00
C CYS A 362 -12.24 -16.21 31.48
N LYS A 363 -13.17 -16.80 32.25
CA LYS A 363 -12.95 -17.11 33.67
C LYS A 363 -11.79 -18.07 33.90
N LYS A 364 -11.73 -19.17 33.14
CA LYS A 364 -10.64 -20.15 33.25
C LYS A 364 -9.29 -19.58 32.80
N ALA A 365 -9.29 -18.69 31.81
CA ALA A 365 -8.08 -18.00 31.39
C ALA A 365 -7.56 -17.09 32.52
N GLU A 366 -8.45 -16.37 33.19
CA GLU A 366 -8.09 -15.58 34.36
C GLU A 366 -7.53 -16.43 35.51
N GLU A 367 -8.20 -17.53 35.86
CA GLU A 367 -7.72 -18.50 36.88
C GLU A 367 -6.36 -19.08 36.50
N ALA A 368 -6.11 -19.34 35.21
CA ALA A 368 -4.83 -19.83 34.72
C ALA A 368 -3.71 -18.80 34.90
N VAL A 369 -3.99 -17.51 34.64
CA VAL A 369 -3.01 -16.43 34.89
C VAL A 369 -2.70 -16.32 36.38
N ASP A 370 -3.72 -16.38 37.24
CA ASP A 370 -3.53 -16.34 38.70
C ASP A 370 -2.73 -17.56 39.21
N GLY A 371 -2.88 -18.71 38.53
CA GLY A 371 -2.06 -19.90 38.74
C GLY A 371 -0.62 -19.80 38.19
N GLY A 372 -0.24 -18.65 37.62
CA GLY A 372 1.09 -18.40 37.08
C GLY A 372 1.35 -19.06 35.73
N ALA A 373 0.32 -19.27 34.89
CA ALA A 373 0.48 -19.77 33.52
C ALA A 373 1.25 -18.78 32.64
N ASN A 374 2.37 -19.20 32.07
CA ASN A 374 3.10 -18.40 31.08
C ASN A 374 2.41 -18.42 29.70
N TYR A 375 1.77 -19.55 29.40
CA TYR A 375 1.12 -19.81 28.12
C TYR A 375 -0.28 -20.37 28.34
N ILE A 376 -1.27 -19.77 27.67
CA ILE A 376 -2.63 -20.30 27.57
C ILE A 376 -2.85 -20.73 26.13
N VAL A 377 -3.07 -22.04 25.92
CA VAL A 377 -3.38 -22.62 24.61
C VAL A 377 -4.90 -22.78 24.50
N LEU A 378 -5.53 -22.00 23.64
CA LEU A 378 -6.94 -22.14 23.28
C LEU A 378 -7.05 -23.17 22.15
N SER A 379 -7.79 -24.27 22.36
CA SER A 379 -7.78 -25.42 21.45
C SER A 379 -9.17 -25.95 21.11
N ASP A 380 -9.44 -26.16 19.82
CA ASP A 380 -10.67 -26.76 19.28
C ASP A 380 -10.51 -28.24 18.92
N ARG A 381 -9.40 -28.89 19.31
CA ARG A 381 -9.17 -30.31 18.97
C ARG A 381 -10.21 -31.28 19.54
N ASP A 382 -10.81 -30.90 20.65
CA ASP A 382 -11.76 -31.71 21.44
C ASP A 382 -13.21 -31.59 20.93
N ILE A 383 -13.40 -31.27 19.64
CA ILE A 383 -14.73 -31.38 19.00
C ILE A 383 -15.16 -32.84 18.84
N ASP A 384 -16.46 -33.08 18.98
CA ASP A 384 -17.11 -34.38 18.83
C ASP A 384 -18.56 -34.21 18.34
N GLU A 385 -19.35 -35.29 18.31
CA GLU A 385 -20.74 -35.28 17.85
C GLU A 385 -21.67 -34.40 18.72
N SER A 386 -21.30 -34.13 19.96
CA SER A 386 -22.08 -33.30 20.92
C SER A 386 -21.54 -31.88 21.06
N HIS A 387 -20.28 -31.65 20.73
CA HIS A 387 -19.59 -30.39 20.94
C HIS A 387 -19.14 -29.75 19.62
N ALA A 388 -19.72 -28.60 19.30
CA ALA A 388 -19.32 -27.76 18.18
C ALA A 388 -18.12 -26.85 18.55
N PRO A 389 -17.28 -26.47 17.58
CA PRO A 389 -16.16 -25.56 17.83
C PRO A 389 -16.65 -24.14 18.13
N VAL A 390 -16.10 -23.51 19.17
CA VAL A 390 -16.21 -22.06 19.33
C VAL A 390 -15.37 -21.40 18.22
N PRO A 391 -15.88 -20.37 17.51
CA PRO A 391 -15.11 -19.65 16.51
C PRO A 391 -13.77 -19.19 17.06
N SER A 392 -12.67 -19.58 16.42
CA SER A 392 -11.32 -19.38 16.97
C SER A 392 -11.00 -17.89 17.20
N LEU A 393 -11.44 -17.03 16.26
CA LEU A 393 -11.33 -15.58 16.35
C LEU A 393 -12.11 -15.00 17.54
N LEU A 394 -13.34 -15.48 17.78
CA LEU A 394 -14.17 -15.02 18.88
C LEU A 394 -13.57 -15.41 20.23
N ALA A 395 -13.10 -16.65 20.34
CA ALA A 395 -12.48 -17.19 21.55
C ALA A 395 -11.24 -16.37 21.96
N VAL A 396 -10.30 -16.16 21.03
CA VAL A 396 -9.07 -15.42 21.36
C VAL A 396 -9.35 -13.94 21.66
N SER A 397 -10.25 -13.31 20.90
CA SER A 397 -10.59 -11.90 21.10
C SER A 397 -11.28 -11.67 22.46
N ALA A 398 -12.26 -12.52 22.80
CA ALA A 398 -12.95 -12.43 24.09
C ALA A 398 -11.98 -12.59 25.28
N VAL A 399 -11.12 -13.61 25.24
CA VAL A 399 -10.11 -13.83 26.29
C VAL A 399 -9.10 -12.68 26.34
N HIS A 400 -8.65 -12.19 25.18
CA HIS A 400 -7.71 -11.07 25.11
C HIS A 400 -8.26 -9.82 25.78
N HIS A 401 -9.49 -9.41 25.42
CA HIS A 401 -10.13 -8.22 25.97
C HIS A 401 -10.53 -8.39 27.44
N HIS A 402 -10.98 -9.58 27.84
CA HIS A 402 -11.22 -9.89 29.26
C HIS A 402 -9.94 -9.73 30.08
N LEU A 403 -8.83 -10.32 29.62
CA LEU A 403 -7.55 -10.19 30.34
C LEU A 403 -7.00 -8.75 30.35
N ILE A 404 -7.32 -7.91 29.37
CA ILE A 404 -6.98 -6.48 29.40
C ILE A 404 -7.82 -5.78 30.49
N SER A 405 -9.13 -6.01 30.52
CA SER A 405 -10.03 -5.32 31.46
C SER A 405 -9.75 -5.67 32.93
N VAL A 406 -9.30 -6.89 33.21
CA VAL A 406 -8.82 -7.28 34.55
C VAL A 406 -7.31 -7.06 34.76
N GLN A 407 -6.65 -6.37 33.84
CA GLN A 407 -5.22 -5.99 33.86
C GLN A 407 -4.22 -7.16 34.01
N LYS A 408 -4.55 -8.32 33.46
CA LYS A 408 -3.76 -9.57 33.50
C LYS A 408 -3.11 -9.94 32.15
N ARG A 409 -3.44 -9.25 31.05
CA ARG A 409 -3.01 -9.64 29.69
C ARG A 409 -1.51 -9.73 29.49
N VAL A 410 -0.70 -8.86 30.12
CA VAL A 410 0.77 -8.88 29.96
C VAL A 410 1.45 -10.05 30.69
N GLN A 411 0.74 -10.74 31.58
CA GLN A 411 1.28 -11.80 32.42
C GLN A 411 1.24 -13.19 31.76
N THR A 412 0.67 -13.32 30.56
CA THR A 412 0.62 -14.58 29.80
C THR A 412 0.64 -14.33 28.29
N ALA A 413 1.10 -15.30 27.51
CA ALA A 413 0.85 -15.32 26.07
C ALA A 413 -0.38 -16.18 25.73
N LEU A 414 -1.08 -15.83 24.64
CA LEU A 414 -2.23 -16.58 24.13
C LEU A 414 -1.82 -17.32 22.85
N ILE A 415 -2.00 -18.63 22.81
CA ILE A 415 -1.69 -19.46 21.64
C ILE A 415 -2.98 -20.07 21.14
N VAL A 416 -3.24 -19.98 19.83
CA VAL A 416 -4.45 -20.55 19.21
C VAL A 416 -4.10 -21.81 18.46
N GLU A 417 -4.58 -22.97 18.93
CA GLU A 417 -4.52 -24.23 18.21
C GLU A 417 -5.88 -24.50 17.57
N SER A 418 -6.00 -24.26 16.26
CA SER A 418 -7.29 -24.30 15.59
C SER A 418 -7.29 -25.10 14.30
N GLY A 419 -8.40 -25.79 14.05
CA GLY A 419 -8.72 -26.43 12.78
C GLY A 419 -9.29 -25.48 11.72
N GLU A 420 -9.67 -24.26 12.10
CA GLU A 420 -10.32 -23.28 11.22
C GLU A 420 -9.32 -22.43 10.40
N ALA A 421 -8.15 -22.15 10.97
CA ALA A 421 -7.13 -21.32 10.34
C ALA A 421 -6.47 -22.04 9.16
N ARG A 422 -6.47 -21.41 7.97
CA ARG A 422 -5.94 -22.00 6.73
C ARG A 422 -5.30 -21.02 5.76
N GLU A 423 -5.65 -19.73 5.80
CA GLU A 423 -5.13 -18.71 4.89
C GLU A 423 -4.61 -17.46 5.64
N VAL A 424 -3.97 -16.56 4.88
CA VAL A 424 -3.27 -15.37 5.42
C VAL A 424 -4.20 -14.49 6.28
N MET A 425 -5.44 -14.26 5.83
CA MET A 425 -6.41 -13.43 6.56
C MET A 425 -6.75 -14.01 7.94
N HIS A 426 -6.87 -15.34 8.05
CA HIS A 426 -7.19 -15.99 9.32
C HIS A 426 -6.07 -15.78 10.32
N ALA A 427 -4.81 -15.95 9.87
CA ALA A 427 -3.64 -15.69 10.70
C ALA A 427 -3.56 -14.21 11.14
N ALA A 428 -3.78 -13.28 10.20
CA ALA A 428 -3.73 -11.85 10.50
C ALA A 428 -4.80 -11.43 11.52
N LEU A 429 -6.04 -11.92 11.39
CA LEU A 429 -7.13 -11.63 12.32
C LEU A 429 -6.86 -12.18 13.72
N LEU A 430 -6.42 -13.44 13.82
CA LEU A 430 -6.08 -14.04 15.12
C LEU A 430 -4.99 -13.25 15.85
N LEU A 431 -3.94 -12.80 15.14
CA LEU A 431 -2.88 -11.96 15.70
C LEU A 431 -3.38 -10.56 16.07
N GLY A 432 -4.13 -9.92 15.17
CA GLY A 432 -4.67 -8.57 15.36
C GLY A 432 -5.65 -8.44 16.51
N TYR A 433 -6.29 -9.55 16.93
CA TYR A 433 -7.17 -9.64 18.09
C TYR A 433 -6.54 -10.36 19.31
N GLY A 434 -5.22 -10.55 19.30
CA GLY A 434 -4.46 -10.81 20.53
C GLY A 434 -3.79 -12.18 20.66
N ALA A 435 -3.83 -13.04 19.64
CA ALA A 435 -2.98 -14.23 19.61
C ALA A 435 -1.50 -13.84 19.57
N SER A 436 -0.67 -14.56 20.31
CA SER A 436 0.79 -14.45 20.26
C SER A 436 1.40 -15.47 19.29
N ALA A 437 0.74 -16.61 19.08
CA ALA A 437 1.14 -17.63 18.11
C ALA A 437 -0.05 -18.49 17.69
N ILE A 438 0.05 -19.15 16.53
CA ILE A 438 -1.05 -19.91 15.90
C ILE A 438 -0.54 -21.26 15.41
N CYS A 439 -1.25 -22.35 15.72
CA CYS A 439 -1.01 -23.69 15.22
C CYS A 439 -2.20 -24.16 14.35
N PRO A 440 -2.15 -24.00 13.01
CA PRO A 440 -3.22 -24.39 12.09
C PRO A 440 -3.19 -25.91 11.79
N TYR A 441 -3.51 -26.75 12.78
CA TYR A 441 -3.24 -28.18 12.70
C TYR A 441 -4.00 -28.92 11.59
N MET A 442 -5.21 -28.49 11.25
CA MET A 442 -5.97 -29.10 10.14
C MET A 442 -5.35 -28.79 8.78
N ALA A 443 -4.76 -27.60 8.59
CA ALA A 443 -4.06 -27.27 7.35
C ALA A 443 -2.86 -28.21 7.14
N PHE A 444 -2.09 -28.48 8.20
CA PHE A 444 -1.00 -29.47 8.17
C PHE A 444 -1.50 -30.89 7.86
N ALA A 445 -2.65 -31.30 8.41
CA ALA A 445 -3.26 -32.59 8.11
C ALA A 445 -3.66 -32.71 6.63
N VAL A 446 -4.22 -31.65 6.03
CA VAL A 446 -4.55 -31.59 4.60
C VAL A 446 -3.29 -31.70 3.74
N ILE A 447 -2.23 -30.96 4.08
CA ILE A 447 -0.95 -30.98 3.37
C ILE A 447 -0.32 -32.38 3.41
N ASP A 448 -0.31 -33.03 4.58
CA ASP A 448 0.16 -34.42 4.73
C ASP A 448 -0.65 -35.39 3.84
N GLY A 449 -1.97 -35.23 3.79
CA GLY A 449 -2.84 -36.00 2.90
C GLY A 449 -2.54 -35.78 1.41
N LEU A 450 -2.33 -34.54 0.98
CA LEU A 450 -1.99 -34.19 -0.42
C LEU A 450 -0.65 -34.80 -0.85
N VAL A 451 0.34 -34.77 0.04
CA VAL A 451 1.67 -35.36 -0.23
C VAL A 451 1.57 -36.89 -0.31
N LYS A 452 0.87 -37.54 0.63
CA LYS A 452 0.70 -39.00 0.65
C LYS A 452 -0.04 -39.54 -0.59
N ARG A 453 -0.98 -38.77 -1.16
CA ARG A 453 -1.69 -39.12 -2.40
C ARG A 453 -0.91 -38.81 -3.68
N GLY A 454 0.17 -38.03 -3.60
CA GLY A 454 0.93 -37.59 -4.77
C GLY A 454 0.35 -36.37 -5.51
N ASP A 455 -0.64 -35.68 -4.95
CA ASP A 455 -1.20 -34.43 -5.51
C ASP A 455 -0.16 -33.27 -5.48
N VAL A 456 0.76 -33.37 -4.51
CA VAL A 456 1.92 -32.50 -4.33
C VAL A 456 3.19 -33.34 -4.44
N GLN A 457 4.02 -33.05 -5.45
CA GLN A 457 5.25 -33.77 -5.76
C GLN A 457 6.44 -33.22 -4.95
N LEU A 458 6.27 -33.11 -3.62
CA LEU A 458 7.28 -32.65 -2.65
C LEU A 458 7.20 -33.54 -1.41
N ASP A 459 8.26 -33.61 -0.60
CA ASP A 459 8.16 -34.21 0.74
C ASP A 459 7.37 -33.31 1.70
N TYR A 460 6.80 -33.90 2.75
CA TYR A 460 5.96 -33.19 3.71
C TYR A 460 6.68 -31.99 4.36
N ASN A 461 7.95 -32.14 4.75
CA ASN A 461 8.67 -31.08 5.45
C ASN A 461 8.89 -29.87 4.54
N THR A 462 9.18 -30.11 3.26
CA THR A 462 9.29 -29.03 2.27
C THR A 462 7.94 -28.36 2.03
N ALA A 463 6.86 -29.14 1.89
CA ALA A 463 5.51 -28.60 1.70
C ALA A 463 5.02 -27.78 2.92
N GLU A 464 5.29 -28.25 4.14
CA GLU A 464 5.01 -27.55 5.40
C GLU A 464 5.77 -26.22 5.49
N LYS A 465 7.09 -26.24 5.23
CA LYS A 465 7.92 -25.02 5.21
C LYS A 465 7.44 -24.02 4.18
N ASN A 466 7.04 -24.47 3.00
CA ASN A 466 6.48 -23.60 1.97
C ASN A 466 5.17 -22.97 2.42
N TYR A 467 4.26 -23.74 3.01
CA TYR A 467 3.01 -23.20 3.54
C TYR A 467 3.25 -22.12 4.63
N ILE A 468 4.14 -22.39 5.57
CA ILE A 468 4.53 -21.42 6.61
C ILE A 468 5.16 -20.17 5.98
N LYS A 469 6.06 -20.35 5.01
CA LYS A 469 6.67 -19.24 4.26
C LYS A 469 5.62 -18.39 3.54
N ALA A 470 4.61 -19.02 2.94
CA ALA A 470 3.51 -18.33 2.27
C ALA A 470 2.69 -17.49 3.26
N LEU A 471 2.37 -18.03 4.44
CA LEU A 471 1.71 -17.27 5.51
C LEU A 471 2.57 -16.12 6.00
N CYS A 472 3.86 -16.32 6.24
CA CYS A 472 4.77 -15.26 6.71
C CYS A 472 4.89 -14.13 5.68
N LYS A 473 5.08 -14.45 4.39
CA LYS A 473 5.06 -13.45 3.31
C LYS A 473 3.73 -12.72 3.23
N GLY A 474 2.62 -13.43 3.41
CA GLY A 474 1.29 -12.84 3.49
C GLY A 474 1.12 -11.89 4.68
N LEU A 475 1.63 -12.25 5.86
CA LEU A 475 1.59 -11.41 7.06
C LEU A 475 2.39 -10.12 6.89
N TYR A 476 3.62 -10.20 6.34
CA TYR A 476 4.38 -9.01 5.99
C TYR A 476 3.57 -8.07 5.09
N LYS A 477 2.93 -8.61 4.06
CA LYS A 477 2.08 -7.83 3.17
C LYS A 477 0.87 -7.21 3.87
N VAL A 478 0.17 -7.94 4.73
CA VAL A 478 -0.98 -7.39 5.46
C VAL A 478 -0.56 -6.26 6.39
N MET A 479 0.56 -6.40 7.11
CA MET A 479 1.10 -5.34 7.96
C MET A 479 1.55 -4.12 7.14
N SER A 480 2.23 -4.37 6.01
CA SER A 480 2.81 -3.32 5.19
C SER A 480 1.75 -2.45 4.51
N LYS A 481 0.52 -2.96 4.31
CA LYS A 481 -0.62 -2.16 3.82
C LYS A 481 -0.92 -0.94 4.67
N MET A 482 -0.73 -1.03 5.98
CA MET A 482 -0.88 0.10 6.93
C MET A 482 0.45 0.82 7.21
N GLY A 483 1.54 0.38 6.59
CA GLY A 483 2.90 0.89 6.85
C GLY A 483 3.51 0.37 8.15
N ILE A 484 3.07 -0.80 8.64
CA ILE A 484 3.56 -1.37 9.91
C ILE A 484 4.69 -2.34 9.62
N SER A 485 5.79 -2.17 10.34
CA SER A 485 7.03 -2.93 10.13
C SER A 485 7.11 -4.17 11.03
N THR A 486 6.50 -4.14 12.23
CA THR A 486 6.66 -5.23 13.21
C THR A 486 5.34 -5.86 13.63
N ILE A 487 5.33 -7.20 13.74
CA ILE A 487 4.13 -7.93 14.16
C ILE A 487 3.73 -7.59 15.60
N ARG A 488 4.70 -7.19 16.44
CA ARG A 488 4.48 -6.85 17.84
C ARG A 488 3.58 -5.64 18.01
N SER A 489 3.74 -4.62 17.16
CA SER A 489 2.86 -3.44 17.13
C SER A 489 1.53 -3.72 16.42
N TYR A 490 1.49 -4.71 15.52
CA TYR A 490 0.27 -5.15 14.84
C TYR A 490 -0.65 -5.99 15.76
N ARG A 491 -0.06 -6.79 16.66
CA ARG A 491 -0.76 -7.66 17.58
C ARG A 491 -1.66 -6.86 18.52
N GLY A 492 -2.95 -7.17 18.53
CA GLY A 492 -3.94 -6.43 19.34
C GLY A 492 -4.31 -5.04 18.82
N ALA A 493 -3.79 -4.62 17.65
CA ALA A 493 -4.04 -3.27 17.11
C ALA A 493 -5.45 -3.09 16.51
N LYS A 494 -6.18 -4.19 16.25
CA LYS A 494 -7.55 -4.15 15.68
C LYS A 494 -7.63 -3.34 14.38
N LEU A 495 -6.72 -3.59 13.45
CA LEU A 495 -6.63 -2.91 12.14
C LEU A 495 -7.53 -3.58 11.10
N PHE A 496 -8.77 -3.82 11.51
CA PHE A 496 -9.80 -4.46 10.71
C PHE A 496 -11.12 -3.76 10.91
N GLU A 497 -11.94 -3.77 9.86
CA GLU A 497 -13.31 -3.29 9.90
C GLU A 497 -14.27 -4.47 9.80
N ALA A 498 -15.25 -4.53 10.70
CA ALA A 498 -16.32 -5.51 10.63
C ALA A 498 -17.48 -4.97 9.79
N VAL A 499 -17.87 -5.71 8.75
CA VAL A 499 -19.00 -5.38 7.88
C VAL A 499 -20.09 -6.45 8.09
N GLY A 500 -21.21 -6.04 8.69
CA GLY A 500 -22.35 -6.94 8.92
C GLY A 500 -22.37 -7.67 10.26
N LEU A 501 -21.66 -7.15 11.29
CA LEU A 501 -21.77 -7.60 12.68
C LEU A 501 -22.42 -6.50 13.53
N ASN A 502 -23.29 -6.88 14.46
CA ASN A 502 -23.98 -5.90 15.30
C ASN A 502 -23.06 -5.23 16.35
N SER A 503 -23.48 -4.06 16.85
CA SER A 503 -22.69 -3.27 17.80
C SER A 503 -22.45 -3.98 19.15
N GLU A 504 -23.39 -4.84 19.59
CA GLU A 504 -23.24 -5.60 20.84
C GLU A 504 -22.08 -6.59 20.76
N MET A 505 -21.99 -7.34 19.67
CA MET A 505 -20.92 -8.30 19.41
C MET A 505 -19.56 -7.60 19.33
N MET A 506 -19.49 -6.50 18.59
CA MET A 506 -18.26 -5.70 18.46
C MET A 506 -17.79 -5.16 19.81
N LYS A 507 -18.71 -4.61 20.62
CA LYS A 507 -18.39 -4.02 21.92
C LYS A 507 -17.96 -5.07 22.93
N ARG A 508 -18.69 -6.17 23.03
CA ARG A 508 -18.47 -7.20 24.06
C ARG A 508 -17.23 -8.05 23.80
N TYR A 509 -16.94 -8.37 22.53
CA TYR A 509 -15.91 -9.36 22.21
C TYR A 509 -14.72 -8.83 21.41
N PHE A 510 -14.82 -7.66 20.75
CA PHE A 510 -13.77 -7.12 19.87
C PHE A 510 -13.25 -5.74 20.30
N GLY A 511 -13.72 -5.21 21.43
CA GLY A 511 -13.22 -3.97 22.00
C GLY A 511 -13.39 -2.74 21.10
N THR A 512 -14.47 -2.70 20.31
CA THR A 512 -14.87 -1.53 19.49
C THR A 512 -16.39 -1.40 19.46
N CYS A 513 -16.91 -0.17 19.50
CA CYS A 513 -18.35 0.08 19.41
C CYS A 513 -18.82 0.34 17.96
N ILE A 514 -17.89 0.37 17.00
CA ILE A 514 -18.19 0.73 15.62
C ILE A 514 -18.76 -0.48 14.88
N SER A 515 -20.00 -0.32 14.41
CA SER A 515 -20.66 -1.20 13.45
C SER A 515 -21.43 -0.31 12.49
N THR A 516 -20.99 -0.25 11.23
CA THR A 516 -21.50 0.76 10.28
C THR A 516 -22.90 0.45 9.79
N ILE A 517 -23.22 -0.84 9.60
CA ILE A 517 -24.50 -1.31 9.05
C ILE A 517 -25.24 -2.31 9.94
N GLY A 518 -24.82 -2.51 11.20
CA GLY A 518 -25.39 -3.58 12.03
C GLY A 518 -25.16 -4.97 11.43
N GLY A 519 -26.05 -5.92 11.71
CA GLY A 519 -26.08 -7.24 11.09
C GLY A 519 -26.09 -8.40 12.10
N ALA A 520 -25.32 -9.44 11.80
CA ALA A 520 -25.32 -10.70 12.53
C ALA A 520 -24.91 -10.52 14.01
N GLY A 521 -25.63 -11.23 14.89
CA GLY A 521 -25.31 -11.34 16.31
C GLY A 521 -24.75 -12.71 16.69
N LEU A 522 -24.56 -12.94 17.99
CA LEU A 522 -24.03 -14.22 18.50
C LEU A 522 -24.89 -15.42 18.09
N LYS A 523 -26.22 -15.23 18.04
CA LYS A 523 -27.18 -16.23 17.57
C LYS A 523 -26.89 -16.72 16.16
N ASP A 524 -26.67 -15.80 15.23
CA ASP A 524 -26.44 -16.12 13.83
C ASP A 524 -25.11 -16.84 13.64
N ILE A 525 -24.09 -16.41 14.37
CA ILE A 525 -22.77 -17.05 14.37
C ILE A 525 -22.87 -18.46 14.94
N ALA A 526 -23.57 -18.66 16.07
CA ALA A 526 -23.81 -20.00 16.61
C ALA A 526 -24.50 -20.88 15.56
N ASN A 527 -25.54 -20.38 14.90
CA ASN A 527 -26.27 -21.13 13.87
C ASN A 527 -25.39 -21.54 12.68
N ASP A 528 -24.52 -20.66 12.18
CA ASP A 528 -23.63 -21.00 11.07
C ASP A 528 -22.60 -22.08 11.46
N TYR A 529 -22.05 -22.03 12.68
CA TYR A 529 -21.13 -23.07 13.18
C TYR A 529 -21.84 -24.39 13.47
N LEU A 530 -23.10 -24.36 13.92
CA LEU A 530 -23.93 -25.56 14.06
C LEU A 530 -24.27 -26.20 12.72
N LYS A 531 -24.48 -25.41 11.65
CA LYS A 531 -24.67 -25.94 10.30
C LYS A 531 -23.42 -26.67 9.81
N PHE A 532 -22.22 -26.08 10.00
CA PHE A 532 -20.96 -26.78 9.67
C PHE A 532 -20.79 -28.07 10.48
N HIS A 533 -21.06 -28.00 11.78
CA HIS A 533 -20.99 -29.16 12.68
C HIS A 533 -21.93 -30.28 12.24
N THR A 534 -23.21 -29.96 12.01
CA THR A 534 -24.22 -30.90 11.51
C THR A 534 -23.81 -31.52 10.18
N ALA A 535 -23.27 -30.71 9.25
CA ALA A 535 -22.79 -31.16 7.95
C ALA A 535 -21.57 -32.10 8.03
N GLY A 536 -20.82 -32.10 9.13
CA GLY A 536 -19.72 -33.04 9.36
C GLY A 536 -20.12 -34.28 10.15
N VAL A 537 -21.11 -34.18 11.06
CA VAL A 537 -21.60 -35.30 11.88
C VAL A 537 -22.58 -36.18 11.10
N SER A 538 -23.35 -35.61 10.18
CA SER A 538 -24.43 -36.32 9.49
C SER A 538 -23.99 -37.15 8.28
N ILE A 539 -22.69 -37.18 7.97
CA ILE A 539 -22.15 -37.86 6.78
C ILE A 539 -21.77 -39.31 7.09
N THR A 540 -21.90 -40.17 6.09
CA THR A 540 -21.37 -41.53 6.12
C THR A 540 -19.85 -41.56 6.01
N ASP A 541 -19.22 -42.68 6.35
CA ASP A 541 -17.76 -42.83 6.23
C ASP A 541 -17.30 -42.72 4.77
N ASP A 542 -18.08 -43.24 3.81
CA ASP A 542 -17.80 -43.09 2.37
C ASP A 542 -17.84 -41.62 1.93
N GLU A 543 -18.79 -40.83 2.45
CA GLU A 543 -18.90 -39.39 2.17
C GLU A 543 -17.82 -38.55 2.88
N ALA A 544 -17.26 -39.07 3.97
CA ALA A 544 -16.11 -38.46 4.65
C ALA A 544 -14.82 -38.62 3.82
N GLU A 545 -14.72 -39.68 3.01
CA GLU A 545 -13.59 -39.90 2.09
C GLU A 545 -13.79 -39.23 0.70
N ALA A 546 -15.00 -38.79 0.40
CA ALA A 546 -15.34 -38.10 -0.84
C ALA A 546 -14.69 -36.70 -0.96
N MET A 547 -14.67 -36.16 -2.17
CA MET A 547 -14.20 -34.78 -2.39
C MET A 547 -15.09 -33.76 -1.66
N LEU A 548 -14.45 -32.73 -1.11
CA LEU A 548 -15.14 -31.58 -0.51
C LEU A 548 -16.01 -30.84 -1.54
N ASP A 549 -16.99 -30.09 -1.04
CA ASP A 549 -17.90 -29.33 -1.89
C ASP A 549 -17.19 -28.14 -2.56
N ASN A 550 -17.56 -27.86 -3.81
CA ASN A 550 -17.14 -26.66 -4.53
C ASN A 550 -18.26 -25.61 -4.44
N ILE A 551 -18.12 -24.69 -3.50
CA ILE A 551 -19.16 -23.68 -3.23
C ILE A 551 -19.14 -22.52 -4.23
N GLY A 552 -18.19 -22.46 -5.17
CA GLY A 552 -18.11 -21.42 -6.18
C GLY A 552 -17.68 -20.06 -5.64
N GLN A 553 -16.84 -19.99 -4.62
CA GLN A 553 -16.44 -18.72 -4.00
C GLN A 553 -15.54 -17.85 -4.88
N PHE A 554 -14.65 -18.46 -5.66
CA PHE A 554 -13.73 -17.72 -6.54
C PHE A 554 -14.26 -17.59 -7.97
N SER A 555 -15.24 -18.41 -8.34
CA SER A 555 -15.73 -18.51 -9.72
C SER A 555 -17.13 -19.09 -9.73
N PHE A 556 -18.00 -18.50 -10.55
CA PHE A 556 -19.39 -18.92 -10.69
C PHE A 556 -19.55 -20.43 -10.89
N ARG A 557 -20.48 -21.00 -10.13
CA ARG A 557 -20.98 -22.36 -10.23
C ARG A 557 -22.50 -22.31 -10.18
N LYS A 558 -23.16 -23.17 -10.95
CA LYS A 558 -24.63 -23.20 -11.06
C LYS A 558 -25.32 -23.40 -9.70
N ASP A 559 -24.76 -24.29 -8.88
CA ASP A 559 -25.31 -24.66 -7.57
C ASP A 559 -24.48 -24.09 -6.40
N GLY A 560 -23.61 -23.12 -6.70
CA GLY A 560 -22.69 -22.48 -5.73
C GLY A 560 -23.27 -21.22 -5.08
N GLU A 561 -22.36 -20.37 -4.61
CA GLU A 561 -22.64 -19.03 -4.14
C GLU A 561 -23.13 -18.13 -5.29
N ILE A 562 -23.96 -17.16 -4.95
CA ILE A 562 -24.48 -16.21 -5.93
C ILE A 562 -23.34 -15.30 -6.40
N HIS A 563 -23.30 -15.02 -7.70
CA HIS A 563 -22.43 -14.00 -8.28
C HIS A 563 -23.27 -12.94 -8.98
N ALA A 564 -22.88 -11.67 -8.81
CA ALA A 564 -23.52 -10.57 -9.54
C ALA A 564 -23.33 -10.67 -11.05
N TRP A 565 -22.23 -11.30 -11.52
CA TRP A 565 -22.06 -11.68 -12.92
C TRP A 565 -22.27 -13.18 -13.11
N ASN A 566 -23.20 -13.53 -14.00
CA ASN A 566 -23.52 -14.90 -14.35
C ASN A 566 -23.69 -15.01 -15.89
N PRO A 567 -23.70 -16.24 -16.46
CA PRO A 567 -23.77 -16.42 -17.91
C PRO A 567 -24.97 -15.71 -18.57
N ASP A 568 -26.11 -15.67 -17.90
CA ASP A 568 -27.33 -15.04 -18.40
C ASP A 568 -27.19 -13.52 -18.53
N THR A 569 -26.78 -12.85 -17.45
CA THR A 569 -26.58 -11.39 -17.42
C THR A 569 -25.49 -10.95 -18.40
N ILE A 570 -24.39 -11.71 -18.49
CA ILE A 570 -23.31 -11.48 -19.46
C ILE A 570 -23.85 -11.58 -20.89
N SER A 571 -24.58 -12.64 -21.21
CA SER A 571 -25.10 -12.89 -22.55
C SER A 571 -26.12 -11.82 -22.97
N LEU A 572 -27.04 -11.43 -22.09
CA LEU A 572 -28.05 -10.41 -22.38
C LEU A 572 -27.42 -9.04 -22.61
N LEU A 573 -26.47 -8.63 -21.76
CA LEU A 573 -25.76 -7.36 -21.92
C LEU A 573 -25.00 -7.31 -23.26
N GLN A 574 -24.25 -8.36 -23.59
CA GLN A 574 -23.53 -8.44 -24.87
C GLN A 574 -24.49 -8.43 -26.06
N LEU A 575 -25.61 -9.14 -25.98
CA LEU A 575 -26.58 -9.20 -27.08
C LEU A 575 -27.30 -7.87 -27.28
N GLY A 576 -27.72 -7.21 -26.20
CA GLY A 576 -28.37 -5.90 -26.23
C GLY A 576 -27.49 -4.83 -26.86
N THR A 577 -26.23 -4.74 -26.45
CA THR A 577 -25.29 -3.74 -26.96
C THR A 577 -24.80 -4.04 -28.38
N ARG A 578 -24.59 -5.31 -28.75
CA ARG A 578 -24.21 -5.69 -30.13
C ARG A 578 -25.32 -5.44 -31.14
N THR A 579 -26.57 -5.68 -30.76
CA THR A 579 -27.74 -5.51 -31.64
C THR A 579 -28.35 -4.11 -31.59
N GLY A 580 -27.86 -3.22 -30.72
CA GLY A 580 -28.46 -1.90 -30.51
C GLY A 580 -29.89 -1.96 -29.96
N SER A 581 -30.24 -3.02 -29.21
CA SER A 581 -31.60 -3.25 -28.71
C SER A 581 -31.74 -2.83 -27.25
N TYR A 582 -32.31 -1.63 -27.03
CA TYR A 582 -32.63 -1.15 -25.68
C TYR A 582 -33.59 -2.09 -24.93
N LYS A 583 -34.53 -2.73 -25.63
CA LYS A 583 -35.42 -3.75 -25.04
C LYS A 583 -34.64 -4.89 -24.39
N LYS A 584 -33.64 -5.45 -25.08
CA LYS A 584 -32.78 -6.52 -24.51
C LYS A 584 -31.89 -6.01 -23.39
N PHE A 585 -31.48 -4.74 -23.46
CA PHE A 585 -30.78 -4.11 -22.37
C PHE A 585 -31.66 -4.04 -21.10
N LYS A 586 -32.96 -3.69 -21.23
CA LYS A 586 -33.90 -3.76 -20.10
C LYS A 586 -34.12 -5.17 -19.56
N GLU A 587 -34.11 -6.20 -20.41
CA GLU A 587 -34.11 -7.60 -19.94
C GLU A 587 -32.85 -7.93 -19.11
N PHE A 588 -31.69 -7.39 -19.50
CA PHE A 588 -30.47 -7.47 -18.71
C PHE A 588 -30.60 -6.72 -17.37
N THR A 589 -31.03 -5.46 -17.38
CA THR A 589 -31.10 -4.65 -16.15
C THR A 589 -32.14 -5.20 -15.18
N GLN A 590 -33.26 -5.73 -15.69
CA GLN A 590 -34.23 -6.46 -14.88
C GLN A 590 -33.57 -7.65 -14.19
N LYS A 591 -32.90 -8.56 -14.92
CA LYS A 591 -32.20 -9.71 -14.30
C LYS A 591 -31.07 -9.29 -13.35
N ALA A 592 -30.41 -8.17 -13.62
CA ALA A 592 -29.33 -7.66 -12.78
C ALA A 592 -29.86 -7.00 -11.50
N ASN A 593 -31.05 -6.42 -11.52
CA ASN A 593 -31.67 -5.71 -10.38
C ASN A 593 -32.59 -6.62 -9.55
N GLU A 594 -33.34 -7.52 -10.18
CA GLU A 594 -34.29 -8.45 -9.56
C GLU A 594 -33.63 -9.81 -9.29
N LYS A 595 -32.74 -9.83 -8.29
CA LYS A 595 -32.02 -11.04 -7.88
C LYS A 595 -32.86 -11.88 -6.92
N SER A 596 -32.58 -13.18 -6.85
CA SER A 596 -33.20 -14.07 -5.86
C SER A 596 -32.84 -13.72 -4.42
N ALA A 597 -31.65 -13.15 -4.20
CA ALA A 597 -31.18 -12.64 -2.92
C ALA A 597 -30.27 -11.41 -3.12
N PRO A 598 -30.19 -10.48 -2.15
CA PRO A 598 -29.29 -9.33 -2.21
C PRO A 598 -27.81 -9.74 -2.28
N VAL A 599 -27.04 -9.05 -3.10
CA VAL A 599 -25.58 -9.22 -3.25
C VAL A 599 -24.83 -7.99 -2.76
N PHE A 600 -25.34 -6.79 -3.06
CA PHE A 600 -24.76 -5.50 -2.66
C PHE A 600 -25.70 -4.75 -1.71
N LEU A 601 -25.17 -3.76 -0.97
CA LEU A 601 -25.98 -2.95 -0.05
C LEU A 601 -27.03 -2.12 -0.78
N ARG A 602 -26.71 -1.59 -1.96
CA ARG A 602 -27.67 -0.88 -2.82
C ARG A 602 -28.83 -1.74 -3.35
N ASP A 603 -28.78 -3.07 -3.23
CA ASP A 603 -29.91 -3.92 -3.62
C ASP A 603 -31.14 -3.70 -2.72
N PHE A 604 -30.95 -3.17 -1.51
CA PHE A 604 -32.01 -2.82 -0.56
C PHE A 604 -32.69 -1.48 -0.86
N PHE A 605 -32.20 -0.69 -1.82
CA PHE A 605 -32.70 0.66 -2.06
C PHE A 605 -33.82 0.67 -3.10
N SER A 606 -34.98 1.15 -2.71
CA SER A 606 -36.04 1.68 -3.58
C SER A 606 -36.00 3.21 -3.54
N PHE A 607 -36.76 3.86 -4.41
CA PHE A 607 -36.79 5.31 -4.52
C PHE A 607 -38.22 5.83 -4.44
N ARG A 608 -38.39 7.01 -3.83
CA ARG A 608 -39.67 7.71 -3.81
C ARG A 608 -40.08 8.09 -5.23
N SER A 609 -41.33 7.81 -5.57
CA SER A 609 -41.90 8.11 -6.89
C SER A 609 -42.79 9.35 -6.83
N ASN A 610 -42.58 10.27 -7.77
CA ASN A 610 -43.42 11.44 -8.03
C ASN A 610 -43.36 11.78 -9.54
N PRO A 611 -43.98 10.98 -10.42
CA PRO A 611 -43.61 10.95 -11.84
C PRO A 611 -43.88 12.25 -12.62
N ILE A 612 -42.97 12.58 -13.53
CA ILE A 612 -43.09 13.65 -14.54
C ILE A 612 -42.93 13.08 -15.96
N ASP A 613 -43.21 13.90 -16.98
CA ASP A 613 -42.92 13.52 -18.37
C ASP A 613 -41.40 13.44 -18.59
N ILE A 614 -40.92 12.29 -19.09
CA ILE A 614 -39.51 12.04 -19.43
C ILE A 614 -38.94 13.06 -20.43
N ASN A 615 -39.80 13.69 -21.25
CA ASN A 615 -39.36 14.76 -22.15
C ASN A 615 -38.90 16.03 -21.42
N SER A 616 -39.27 16.19 -20.15
CA SER A 616 -38.81 17.29 -19.29
C SER A 616 -37.45 16.99 -18.64
N VAL A 617 -37.00 15.73 -18.66
CA VAL A 617 -35.71 15.30 -18.14
C VAL A 617 -34.62 15.60 -19.15
N GLU A 618 -33.48 16.07 -18.65
CA GLU A 618 -32.30 16.38 -19.45
C GLU A 618 -31.93 15.24 -20.42
N PRO A 619 -31.37 15.58 -21.58
CA PRO A 619 -31.16 14.61 -22.65
C PRO A 619 -29.98 13.68 -22.35
N VAL A 620 -29.91 12.55 -23.06
CA VAL A 620 -28.91 11.48 -22.88
C VAL A 620 -27.48 12.03 -22.93
N GLU A 621 -27.23 12.96 -23.85
CA GLU A 621 -25.92 13.56 -24.12
C GLU A 621 -25.36 14.35 -22.92
N ASN A 622 -26.21 14.82 -22.01
CA ASN A 622 -25.78 15.47 -20.78
C ASN A 622 -25.42 14.43 -19.71
N ILE A 623 -26.27 13.42 -19.51
CA ILE A 623 -26.06 12.38 -18.48
C ILE A 623 -24.81 11.56 -18.77
N VAL A 624 -24.54 11.23 -20.05
CA VAL A 624 -23.35 10.43 -20.41
C VAL A 624 -22.03 11.11 -20.03
N ARG A 625 -22.01 12.44 -19.87
CA ARG A 625 -20.80 13.17 -19.44
C ARG A 625 -20.39 12.85 -17.99
N HIS A 626 -21.31 12.34 -17.18
CA HIS A 626 -21.03 11.83 -15.84
C HIS A 626 -20.40 10.43 -15.84
N PHE A 627 -20.32 9.77 -17.01
CA PHE A 627 -19.79 8.41 -17.12
C PHE A 627 -18.32 8.42 -17.53
N VAL A 628 -17.55 7.56 -16.87
CA VAL A 628 -16.11 7.40 -17.13
C VAL A 628 -15.81 5.91 -17.28
N THR A 629 -14.91 5.51 -18.19
CA THR A 629 -14.41 4.12 -18.15
C THR A 629 -13.33 3.98 -17.08
N GLY A 630 -13.43 2.91 -16.29
CA GLY A 630 -12.52 2.67 -15.17
C GLY A 630 -11.06 2.56 -15.61
N ALA A 631 -10.14 2.96 -14.73
CA ALA A 631 -8.70 2.94 -14.97
C ALA A 631 -8.16 1.52 -15.16
N MET A 632 -7.93 1.11 -16.41
CA MET A 632 -7.44 -0.23 -16.77
C MET A 632 -6.20 -0.13 -17.65
N SER A 633 -5.06 -0.59 -17.13
CA SER A 633 -3.77 -0.37 -17.80
C SER A 633 -3.65 -1.11 -19.13
N PHE A 634 -3.10 -0.44 -20.13
CA PHE A 634 -2.47 -1.11 -21.27
C PHE A 634 -1.38 -2.08 -20.77
N GLY A 635 -1.49 -3.34 -21.17
CA GLY A 635 -0.73 -4.48 -20.62
C GLY A 635 -1.60 -5.45 -19.83
N ALA A 636 -2.45 -4.95 -18.92
CA ALA A 636 -3.47 -5.78 -18.29
C ALA A 636 -4.54 -6.19 -19.32
N ILE A 637 -5.00 -5.22 -20.11
CA ILE A 637 -5.88 -5.42 -21.26
C ILE A 637 -5.11 -5.22 -22.57
N SER A 638 -5.63 -5.81 -23.64
CA SER A 638 -5.09 -5.72 -24.99
C SER A 638 -5.18 -4.29 -25.54
N LYS A 639 -4.37 -4.01 -26.56
CA LYS A 639 -4.40 -2.73 -27.28
C LYS A 639 -5.80 -2.44 -27.83
N GLU A 640 -6.41 -3.45 -28.44
CA GLU A 640 -7.71 -3.37 -29.10
C GLU A 640 -8.82 -3.00 -28.12
N ALA A 641 -8.84 -3.63 -26.94
CA ALA A 641 -9.82 -3.31 -25.90
C ALA A 641 -9.62 -1.89 -25.34
N HIS A 642 -8.35 -1.47 -25.15
CA HIS A 642 -8.01 -0.15 -24.63
C HIS A 642 -8.41 0.97 -25.60
N GLU A 643 -8.06 0.83 -26.88
CA GLU A 643 -8.41 1.79 -27.93
C GLU A 643 -9.92 1.86 -28.19
N ALA A 644 -10.62 0.72 -28.17
CA ALA A 644 -12.09 0.69 -28.33
C ALA A 644 -12.81 1.51 -27.25
N MET A 645 -12.31 1.52 -26.01
CA MET A 645 -12.85 2.37 -24.94
C MET A 645 -12.57 3.84 -25.19
N ALA A 646 -11.35 4.20 -25.60
CA ALA A 646 -11.02 5.59 -25.90
C ALA A 646 -11.90 6.16 -27.01
N LEU A 647 -12.07 5.41 -28.11
CA LEU A 647 -12.94 5.79 -29.23
C LEU A 647 -14.39 6.01 -28.78
N ALA A 648 -14.95 5.07 -28.01
CA ALA A 648 -16.34 5.17 -27.55
C ALA A 648 -16.56 6.41 -26.67
N MET A 649 -15.70 6.61 -25.66
CA MET A 649 -15.86 7.72 -24.73
C MET A 649 -15.62 9.07 -25.39
N ASN A 650 -14.63 9.16 -26.29
CA ASN A 650 -14.36 10.41 -27.02
C ASN A 650 -15.51 10.78 -27.95
N LYS A 651 -16.12 9.81 -28.63
CA LYS A 651 -17.32 10.03 -29.46
C LYS A 651 -18.51 10.55 -28.65
N LEU A 652 -18.65 10.06 -27.41
CA LEU A 652 -19.71 10.47 -26.48
C LEU A 652 -19.43 11.81 -25.77
N GLY A 653 -18.24 12.40 -25.96
CA GLY A 653 -17.81 13.57 -25.17
C GLY A 653 -17.51 13.25 -23.70
N ALA A 654 -17.50 11.98 -23.32
CA ALA A 654 -17.18 11.46 -22.00
C ALA A 654 -15.67 11.17 -21.87
N ARG A 655 -15.23 10.50 -20.79
CA ARG A 655 -13.80 10.26 -20.53
C ARG A 655 -13.45 8.79 -20.42
N SER A 656 -12.29 8.44 -20.97
CA SER A 656 -11.62 7.16 -20.74
C SER A 656 -10.31 7.36 -19.98
N ASN A 657 -9.90 6.32 -19.24
CA ASN A 657 -8.74 6.40 -18.36
C ASN A 657 -7.64 5.40 -18.77
N THR A 658 -6.39 5.87 -18.85
CA THR A 658 -5.25 5.05 -19.28
C THR A 658 -4.95 3.86 -18.36
N GLY A 659 -5.31 3.97 -17.08
CA GLY A 659 -4.72 3.16 -16.01
C GLY A 659 -3.21 3.37 -15.87
N GLU A 660 -2.58 2.56 -15.03
CA GLU A 660 -1.16 2.68 -14.63
C GLU A 660 -0.13 2.26 -15.72
N GLY A 661 -0.57 2.04 -16.96
CA GLY A 661 0.23 1.40 -18.00
C GLY A 661 1.00 2.36 -18.93
N GLY A 662 0.83 3.66 -18.77
CA GLY A 662 1.21 4.65 -19.78
C GLY A 662 0.29 4.63 -21.00
N GLU A 663 0.60 5.46 -21.99
CA GLU A 663 -0.07 5.50 -23.28
C GLU A 663 0.94 5.77 -24.39
N ASP A 664 0.78 5.13 -25.54
CA ASP A 664 1.68 5.35 -26.68
C ASP A 664 1.50 6.79 -27.21
N SER A 665 2.59 7.54 -27.36
CA SER A 665 2.55 8.95 -27.77
C SER A 665 1.95 9.15 -29.17
N ALA A 666 2.02 8.13 -30.03
CA ALA A 666 1.36 8.17 -31.33
C ALA A 666 -0.16 8.41 -31.21
N ARG A 667 -0.79 8.02 -30.10
CA ARG A 667 -2.24 8.21 -29.86
C ARG A 667 -2.64 9.65 -29.54
N PHE A 668 -1.71 10.51 -29.15
CA PHE A 668 -2.04 11.89 -28.76
C PHE A 668 -2.53 12.72 -29.94
N SER A 669 -2.00 12.46 -31.14
CA SER A 669 -2.43 13.11 -32.38
C SER A 669 -3.20 12.18 -33.32
N ALA A 670 -3.31 10.88 -33.01
CA ALA A 670 -3.97 9.93 -33.89
C ALA A 670 -5.50 10.08 -33.84
N VAL A 671 -6.10 10.02 -35.02
CA VAL A 671 -7.55 9.96 -35.23
C VAL A 671 -7.91 8.68 -35.96
N TYR A 672 -9.05 8.11 -35.60
CA TYR A 672 -9.69 7.02 -36.31
C TYR A 672 -10.79 7.58 -37.20
N HIS A 673 -10.68 7.34 -38.51
CA HIS A 673 -11.71 7.71 -39.47
C HIS A 673 -12.81 6.64 -39.49
N SER A 674 -14.03 7.01 -39.10
CA SER A 674 -15.20 6.12 -39.21
C SER A 674 -15.86 6.32 -40.56
N ASP A 675 -15.66 5.39 -41.50
CA ASP A 675 -16.33 5.39 -42.82
C ASP A 675 -17.86 5.49 -42.69
N SER A 676 -18.40 4.91 -41.62
CA SER A 676 -19.84 4.85 -41.38
C SER A 676 -20.44 6.09 -40.71
N ASP A 677 -19.64 6.86 -39.98
CA ASP A 677 -20.09 8.11 -39.32
C ASP A 677 -19.58 9.36 -40.04
N ASN A 678 -18.68 9.20 -41.01
CA ASN A 678 -17.96 10.26 -41.73
C ASN A 678 -17.35 11.31 -40.79
N GLU A 679 -16.76 10.85 -39.69
CA GLU A 679 -16.17 11.68 -38.64
C GLU A 679 -14.87 11.07 -38.11
N ASP A 680 -13.94 11.95 -37.75
CA ASP A 680 -12.65 11.60 -37.14
C ASP A 680 -12.76 11.59 -35.61
N ILE A 681 -12.41 10.48 -34.99
CA ILE A 681 -12.50 10.30 -33.53
C ILE A 681 -11.07 10.17 -32.96
N SER A 682 -10.74 10.97 -31.94
CA SER A 682 -9.44 10.89 -31.27
C SER A 682 -9.23 9.54 -30.57
N LEU A 683 -8.01 9.00 -30.64
CA LEU A 683 -7.57 7.81 -29.91
C LEU A 683 -6.95 8.13 -28.54
N CYS A 684 -6.82 9.42 -28.18
CA CYS A 684 -6.21 9.85 -26.94
C CYS A 684 -7.16 9.64 -25.75
N SER A 685 -6.69 8.97 -24.70
CA SER A 685 -7.46 8.82 -23.45
C SER A 685 -7.50 10.16 -22.70
N LYS A 686 -8.67 10.68 -22.34
CA LYS A 686 -8.77 12.00 -21.69
C LYS A 686 -8.27 12.04 -20.25
N THR A 687 -8.40 10.93 -19.51
CA THR A 687 -7.89 10.79 -18.15
C THR A 687 -6.58 10.01 -18.15
N LYS A 688 -5.54 10.61 -17.57
CA LYS A 688 -4.17 10.09 -17.51
C LYS A 688 -3.83 9.75 -16.07
N GLN A 689 -3.56 8.49 -15.76
CA GLN A 689 -3.28 8.05 -14.39
C GLN A 689 -1.79 8.10 -14.03
N ILE A 690 -1.50 8.60 -12.84
CA ILE A 690 -0.18 8.56 -12.20
C ILE A 690 -0.26 7.64 -11.00
N ALA A 691 0.50 6.55 -11.05
CA ALA A 691 0.62 5.56 -9.99
C ALA A 691 2.08 5.45 -9.51
N SER A 692 2.31 4.73 -8.41
CA SER A 692 3.62 4.54 -7.77
C SER A 692 4.75 4.06 -8.70
N GLY A 693 4.45 3.28 -9.74
CA GLY A 693 5.47 2.83 -10.70
C GLY A 693 5.98 3.92 -11.65
N ARG A 694 5.24 5.03 -11.80
CA ARG A 694 5.45 6.12 -12.79
C ARG A 694 5.64 5.60 -14.24
N PHE A 695 5.04 4.46 -14.56
CA PHE A 695 5.17 3.87 -15.89
C PHE A 695 4.55 4.77 -16.96
N GLY A 696 5.35 5.13 -17.96
CA GLY A 696 4.91 5.97 -19.09
C GLY A 696 4.54 7.41 -18.71
N VAL A 697 4.87 7.87 -17.50
CA VAL A 697 4.61 9.24 -17.06
C VAL A 697 5.73 10.14 -17.56
N THR A 698 5.45 10.87 -18.64
CA THR A 698 6.34 11.89 -19.24
C THR A 698 5.64 13.24 -19.27
N THR A 699 6.38 14.34 -19.48
CA THR A 699 5.77 15.67 -19.62
C THR A 699 4.75 15.70 -20.77
N GLU A 700 5.05 15.06 -21.91
CA GLU A 700 4.14 14.95 -23.06
C GLU A 700 2.85 14.19 -22.69
N TYR A 701 2.96 13.11 -21.91
CA TYR A 701 1.81 12.36 -21.40
C TYR A 701 0.89 13.23 -20.53
N LEU A 702 1.47 14.08 -19.67
CA LEU A 702 0.74 14.93 -18.73
C LEU A 702 0.02 16.12 -19.40
N VAL A 703 0.64 16.77 -20.38
CA VAL A 703 0.03 17.91 -21.09
C VAL A 703 -1.11 17.52 -22.03
N ASN A 704 -1.18 16.24 -22.41
CA ASN A 704 -2.26 15.65 -23.22
C ASN A 704 -3.42 15.07 -22.36
N ALA A 705 -3.52 15.48 -21.10
CA ALA A 705 -4.59 15.11 -20.17
C ALA A 705 -5.66 16.21 -20.07
N GLU A 706 -6.94 15.83 -20.06
CA GLU A 706 -8.02 16.69 -19.52
C GLU A 706 -8.17 16.47 -17.99
N GLU A 707 -7.86 15.27 -17.52
CA GLU A 707 -7.83 14.90 -16.11
C GLU A 707 -6.57 14.09 -15.81
N ILE A 708 -5.86 14.43 -14.73
CA ILE A 708 -4.74 13.66 -14.22
C ILE A 708 -5.17 13.00 -12.90
N GLN A 709 -5.20 11.67 -12.89
CA GLN A 709 -5.63 10.89 -11.73
C GLN A 709 -4.44 10.36 -10.93
N ILE A 710 -4.26 10.85 -9.71
CA ILE A 710 -3.33 10.30 -8.73
C ILE A 710 -3.95 9.02 -8.14
N LYS A 711 -3.37 7.87 -8.44
CA LYS A 711 -3.84 6.57 -7.94
C LYS A 711 -3.14 6.21 -6.63
N VAL A 712 -3.75 6.58 -5.51
CA VAL A 712 -3.26 6.17 -4.18
C VAL A 712 -3.53 4.69 -3.95
N ALA A 713 -4.76 4.22 -4.27
CA ALA A 713 -5.14 2.82 -4.09
C ALA A 713 -6.16 2.34 -5.14
N GLN A 714 -6.46 1.04 -5.14
CA GLN A 714 -7.56 0.44 -5.92
C GLN A 714 -8.28 -0.65 -5.10
N GLY A 715 -9.60 -0.79 -5.28
CA GLY A 715 -10.43 -1.64 -4.42
C GLY A 715 -10.01 -3.12 -4.36
N ALA A 716 -9.48 -3.68 -5.45
CA ALA A 716 -9.08 -5.09 -5.49
C ALA A 716 -7.78 -5.44 -4.73
N LYS A 717 -6.99 -4.41 -4.36
CA LYS A 717 -5.70 -4.54 -3.64
C LYS A 717 -5.25 -3.19 -3.06
N PRO A 718 -6.00 -2.64 -2.12
CA PRO A 718 -5.58 -1.43 -1.44
C PRO A 718 -4.36 -1.71 -0.55
N GLY A 719 -3.52 -0.69 -0.36
CA GLY A 719 -2.23 -0.79 0.34
C GLY A 719 -1.15 -1.60 -0.41
N GLU A 720 -1.34 -1.88 -1.71
CA GLU A 720 -0.39 -2.63 -2.55
C GLU A 720 -0.21 -2.00 -3.93
N GLY A 721 0.90 -2.34 -4.58
CA GLY A 721 1.23 -1.87 -5.92
C GLY A 721 0.51 -2.59 -7.08
N GLY A 722 0.57 -1.94 -8.24
CA GLY A 722 0.27 -2.53 -9.55
C GLY A 722 1.05 -3.82 -9.80
N GLN A 723 0.46 -4.76 -10.54
CA GLN A 723 1.12 -6.04 -10.88
C GLN A 723 0.85 -6.37 -12.34
N LEU A 724 1.92 -6.53 -13.12
CA LEU A 724 1.88 -7.05 -14.47
C LEU A 724 2.89 -8.19 -14.61
N PRO A 725 2.43 -9.44 -14.79
CA PRO A 725 3.32 -10.59 -14.99
C PRO A 725 4.22 -10.41 -16.21
N GLY A 726 5.49 -10.82 -16.10
CA GLY A 726 6.53 -10.56 -17.10
C GLY A 726 6.25 -11.13 -18.49
N PHE A 727 5.55 -12.26 -18.58
CA PHE A 727 5.10 -12.83 -19.86
C PHE A 727 4.03 -11.98 -20.59
N LYS A 728 3.48 -10.94 -19.94
CA LYS A 728 2.64 -9.92 -20.59
C LYS A 728 3.42 -8.67 -20.98
N VAL A 729 4.69 -8.56 -20.60
CA VAL A 729 5.55 -7.42 -20.90
C VAL A 729 6.31 -7.73 -22.19
N ASN A 730 5.61 -7.59 -23.33
CA ASN A 730 6.25 -7.65 -24.65
C ASN A 730 7.00 -6.34 -24.98
N GLU A 731 7.64 -6.26 -26.14
CA GLU A 731 8.42 -5.08 -26.55
C GLU A 731 7.62 -3.78 -26.56
N VAL A 732 6.35 -3.83 -26.99
CA VAL A 732 5.48 -2.66 -27.04
C VAL A 732 5.15 -2.17 -25.63
N ILE A 733 4.74 -3.08 -24.73
CA ILE A 733 4.47 -2.74 -23.32
C ILE A 733 5.74 -2.23 -22.63
N ALA A 734 6.86 -2.89 -22.86
CA ALA A 734 8.14 -2.51 -22.28
C ALA A 734 8.53 -1.07 -22.68
N ARG A 735 8.41 -0.75 -23.97
CA ARG A 735 8.65 0.59 -24.53
C ARG A 735 7.73 1.64 -23.90
N THR A 736 6.41 1.42 -23.89
CA THR A 736 5.44 2.38 -23.33
C THR A 736 5.70 2.64 -21.84
N ARG A 737 6.23 1.66 -21.11
CA ARG A 737 6.51 1.77 -19.68
C ARG A 737 7.94 2.17 -19.34
N HIS A 738 8.81 2.36 -20.33
CA HIS A 738 10.26 2.55 -20.12
C HIS A 738 10.87 1.44 -19.23
N SER A 739 10.57 0.19 -19.59
CA SER A 739 10.97 -1.01 -18.87
C SER A 739 11.56 -2.05 -19.83
N ILE A 740 11.90 -3.24 -19.32
CA ILE A 740 12.58 -4.30 -20.08
C ILE A 740 11.58 -5.41 -20.44
N PRO A 741 11.58 -5.92 -21.69
CA PRO A 741 10.72 -7.04 -22.10
C PRO A 741 10.92 -8.29 -21.24
N GLY A 742 9.83 -8.99 -20.92
CA GLY A 742 9.83 -10.26 -20.19
C GLY A 742 9.92 -10.16 -18.66
N ILE A 743 10.24 -8.99 -18.11
CA ILE A 743 10.39 -8.79 -16.66
C ILE A 743 9.04 -8.46 -16.01
N SER A 744 8.75 -9.09 -14.87
CA SER A 744 7.52 -8.79 -14.12
C SER A 744 7.59 -7.41 -13.49
N LEU A 745 6.54 -6.60 -13.69
CA LEU A 745 6.45 -5.25 -13.14
C LEU A 745 5.55 -5.27 -11.90
N ILE A 746 6.18 -5.21 -10.73
CA ILE A 746 5.50 -4.99 -9.44
C ILE A 746 5.82 -3.55 -9.04
N SER A 747 4.80 -2.70 -9.02
CA SER A 747 4.98 -1.32 -8.58
C SER A 747 5.22 -1.28 -7.06
N PRO A 748 5.94 -0.26 -6.54
CA PRO A 748 5.98 -0.02 -5.11
C PRO A 748 4.55 0.16 -4.55
N PRO A 749 4.24 -0.29 -3.33
CA PRO A 749 2.96 0.01 -2.70
C PRO A 749 2.73 1.51 -2.49
N PRO A 750 3.67 2.30 -1.92
CA PRO A 750 3.47 3.73 -1.79
C PRO A 750 3.90 4.50 -3.04
N HIS A 751 3.38 5.71 -3.17
CA HIS A 751 4.04 6.75 -3.94
C HIS A 751 5.23 7.26 -3.10
N HIS A 752 6.46 7.17 -3.61
CA HIS A 752 7.65 7.64 -2.85
C HIS A 752 7.75 9.18 -2.71
N ASP A 753 6.79 9.90 -3.30
CA ASP A 753 6.55 11.33 -3.17
C ASP A 753 5.21 11.66 -2.47
N ILE A 754 4.61 10.69 -1.78
CA ILE A 754 3.43 10.87 -0.93
C ILE A 754 3.58 10.03 0.34
N TYR A 755 4.19 10.62 1.38
CA TYR A 755 4.30 10.00 2.71
C TYR A 755 3.40 10.66 3.76
N SER A 756 2.70 11.73 3.37
CA SER A 756 1.80 12.51 4.19
C SER A 756 0.85 13.34 3.32
N ILE A 757 -0.10 14.03 3.95
CA ILE A 757 -1.05 14.90 3.23
C ILE A 757 -0.37 16.11 2.56
N GLU A 758 0.67 16.67 3.18
CA GLU A 758 1.45 17.77 2.61
C GLU A 758 2.24 17.35 1.37
N ASP A 759 2.68 16.09 1.30
CA ASP A 759 3.35 15.53 0.12
C ASP A 759 2.34 15.31 -1.02
N LEU A 760 1.11 14.87 -0.72
CA LEU A 760 0.05 14.82 -1.72
C LEU A 760 -0.24 16.22 -2.27
N ALA A 761 -0.32 17.23 -1.39
CA ALA A 761 -0.50 18.62 -1.81
C ALA A 761 0.64 19.10 -2.73
N GLN A 762 1.90 18.69 -2.46
CA GLN A 762 3.02 18.95 -3.36
C GLN A 762 2.81 18.31 -4.73
N LEU A 763 2.41 17.03 -4.80
CA LEU A 763 2.19 16.38 -6.09
C LEU A 763 1.03 17.03 -6.85
N ILE A 764 -0.07 17.38 -6.19
CA ILE A 764 -1.17 18.13 -6.83
C ILE A 764 -0.64 19.45 -7.40
N PHE A 765 0.17 20.18 -6.63
CA PHE A 765 0.80 21.42 -7.08
C PHE A 765 1.71 21.21 -8.30
N ASP A 766 2.55 20.16 -8.31
CA ASP A 766 3.40 19.82 -9.46
C ASP A 766 2.56 19.58 -10.73
N LEU A 767 1.45 18.86 -10.59
CA LEU A 767 0.60 18.47 -11.71
C LEU A 767 -0.21 19.65 -12.27
N LYS A 768 -0.70 20.55 -11.40
CA LYS A 768 -1.33 21.79 -11.84
C LYS A 768 -0.32 22.75 -12.49
N ASN A 769 0.96 22.71 -12.10
CA ASN A 769 2.00 23.50 -12.76
C ASN A 769 2.33 22.95 -14.16
N VAL A 770 2.50 21.63 -14.32
CA VAL A 770 2.85 21.05 -15.65
C VAL A 770 1.70 21.15 -16.65
N ASN A 771 0.45 21.01 -16.18
CA ASN A 771 -0.73 21.18 -17.01
C ASN A 771 -1.81 21.97 -16.25
N PRO A 772 -1.81 23.31 -16.34
CA PRO A 772 -2.77 24.17 -15.65
C PRO A 772 -4.22 24.01 -16.10
N ARG A 773 -4.47 23.28 -17.19
CA ARG A 773 -5.82 23.04 -17.75
C ARG A 773 -6.44 21.73 -17.25
N ALA A 774 -5.64 20.82 -16.69
CA ALA A 774 -6.12 19.52 -16.26
C ALA A 774 -6.80 19.58 -14.89
N THR A 775 -7.90 18.85 -14.76
CA THR A 775 -8.49 18.50 -13.46
C THR A 775 -7.58 17.49 -12.76
N ILE A 776 -7.30 17.69 -11.47
CA ILE A 776 -6.54 16.72 -10.68
C ILE A 776 -7.49 15.89 -9.84
N SER A 777 -7.52 14.57 -10.09
CA SER A 777 -8.31 13.62 -9.30
C SER A 777 -7.45 12.75 -8.40
N VAL A 778 -7.98 12.40 -7.22
CA VAL A 778 -7.29 11.49 -6.28
C VAL A 778 -8.16 10.26 -6.07
N LYS A 779 -7.61 9.10 -6.43
CA LYS A 779 -8.30 7.81 -6.32
C LYS A 779 -7.97 7.11 -5.00
N LEU A 780 -8.97 7.09 -4.13
CA LEU A 780 -9.01 6.45 -2.82
C LEU A 780 -9.84 5.16 -2.88
N VAL A 781 -9.76 4.36 -1.83
CA VAL A 781 -10.58 3.16 -1.66
C VAL A 781 -11.41 3.31 -0.40
N ALA A 782 -12.67 2.87 -0.49
CA ALA A 782 -13.57 2.87 0.65
C ALA A 782 -12.99 2.04 1.81
N GLU A 783 -12.90 2.67 2.96
CA GLU A 783 -12.64 2.10 4.29
C GLU A 783 -13.16 3.09 5.34
N SER A 784 -13.41 2.62 6.57
CA SER A 784 -13.70 3.51 7.70
C SER A 784 -12.60 4.55 7.89
N GLY A 785 -12.95 5.83 7.88
CA GLY A 785 -12.04 6.97 8.03
C GLY A 785 -11.71 7.69 6.71
N VAL A 786 -12.13 7.13 5.56
CA VAL A 786 -11.90 7.73 4.24
C VAL A 786 -12.48 9.14 4.13
N GLY A 787 -13.55 9.47 4.87
CA GLY A 787 -14.13 10.82 4.86
C GLY A 787 -13.17 11.87 5.42
N THR A 788 -12.39 11.52 6.45
CA THR A 788 -11.36 12.40 7.03
C THR A 788 -10.22 12.62 6.04
N ILE A 789 -9.79 11.55 5.37
CA ILE A 789 -8.78 11.63 4.31
C ILE A 789 -9.27 12.51 3.16
N ALA A 790 -10.51 12.32 2.71
CA ALA A 790 -11.12 13.11 1.65
C ALA A 790 -11.17 14.61 1.99
N ALA A 791 -11.46 14.98 3.25
CA ALA A 791 -11.37 16.37 3.69
C ALA A 791 -9.94 16.93 3.59
N GLY A 792 -8.93 16.13 3.93
CA GLY A 792 -7.52 16.47 3.70
C GLY A 792 -7.20 16.67 2.22
N VAL A 793 -7.66 15.75 1.36
CA VAL A 793 -7.47 15.79 -0.10
C VAL A 793 -8.11 17.04 -0.73
N ALA A 794 -9.31 17.42 -0.29
CA ALA A 794 -9.95 18.66 -0.73
C ALA A 794 -9.13 19.89 -0.30
N LYS A 795 -8.63 19.93 0.94
CA LYS A 795 -7.74 21.00 1.43
C LYS A 795 -6.41 21.05 0.67
N ALA A 796 -5.92 19.91 0.19
CA ALA A 796 -4.76 19.78 -0.69
C ALA A 796 -5.02 20.23 -2.14
N LYS A 797 -6.21 20.77 -2.44
CA LYS A 797 -6.61 21.38 -3.73
C LYS A 797 -6.82 20.38 -4.87
N ALA A 798 -7.18 19.14 -4.56
CA ALA A 798 -7.73 18.22 -5.57
C ALA A 798 -9.09 18.74 -6.06
N ASP A 799 -9.38 18.53 -7.34
CA ASP A 799 -10.63 18.99 -7.97
C ASP A 799 -11.70 17.87 -7.95
N LEU A 800 -11.26 16.60 -7.90
CA LEU A 800 -12.13 15.42 -7.90
C LEU A 800 -11.59 14.32 -6.98
N ILE A 801 -12.46 13.65 -6.24
CA ILE A 801 -12.11 12.54 -5.36
C ILE A 801 -12.84 11.29 -5.85
N VAL A 802 -12.11 10.22 -6.13
CA VAL A 802 -12.68 8.92 -6.51
C VAL A 802 -12.73 8.01 -5.30
N ILE A 803 -13.90 7.52 -4.94
CA ILE A 803 -14.09 6.50 -3.89
C ILE A 803 -14.36 5.15 -4.57
N SER A 804 -13.35 4.28 -4.58
CA SER A 804 -13.48 2.92 -5.13
C SER A 804 -13.98 1.92 -4.10
N GLY A 805 -14.98 1.12 -4.46
CA GLY A 805 -15.43 -0.03 -3.68
C GLY A 805 -14.48 -1.23 -3.76
N ALA A 806 -14.42 -2.03 -2.69
CA ALA A 806 -13.62 -3.27 -2.61
C ALA A 806 -13.96 -4.30 -3.70
N GLU A 807 -15.18 -4.23 -4.22
CA GLU A 807 -15.68 -5.09 -5.30
C GLU A 807 -15.12 -4.77 -6.70
N GLY A 808 -14.30 -3.72 -6.82
CA GLY A 808 -13.64 -3.31 -8.06
C GLY A 808 -12.78 -4.42 -8.71
N GLY A 809 -12.63 -4.36 -10.03
CA GLY A 809 -11.88 -5.37 -10.80
C GLY A 809 -10.36 -5.17 -10.82
N THR A 810 -9.61 -6.24 -11.15
CA THR A 810 -8.16 -6.17 -11.39
C THR A 810 -7.70 -7.17 -12.45
N GLY A 811 -6.60 -6.84 -13.15
CA GLY A 811 -5.91 -7.77 -14.05
C GLY A 811 -5.11 -8.84 -13.31
N ALA A 812 -4.53 -8.49 -12.16
CA ALA A 812 -3.76 -9.37 -11.28
C ALA A 812 -3.70 -8.80 -9.85
N SER A 813 -3.99 -9.64 -8.85
CA SER A 813 -3.94 -9.29 -7.43
C SER A 813 -3.78 -10.56 -6.58
N PRO A 814 -3.17 -10.51 -5.39
CA PRO A 814 -3.28 -11.60 -4.43
C PRO A 814 -4.75 -11.93 -4.12
N ALA A 815 -5.07 -13.21 -4.04
CA ALA A 815 -6.45 -13.64 -3.81
C ALA A 815 -7.01 -13.16 -2.46
N SER A 816 -6.15 -13.05 -1.44
CA SER A 816 -6.54 -12.55 -0.12
C SER A 816 -6.99 -11.08 -0.18
N SER A 817 -6.25 -10.22 -0.88
CA SER A 817 -6.57 -8.79 -1.00
C SER A 817 -7.88 -8.54 -1.72
N MET A 818 -8.14 -9.26 -2.82
CA MET A 818 -9.42 -9.18 -3.54
C MET A 818 -10.63 -9.56 -2.67
N ARG A 819 -10.45 -10.50 -1.73
CA ARG A 819 -11.55 -11.01 -0.91
C ARG A 819 -11.72 -10.22 0.38
N TYR A 820 -10.65 -9.68 0.95
CA TYR A 820 -10.62 -9.23 2.35
C TYR A 820 -10.16 -7.80 2.58
N ALA A 821 -9.83 -7.01 1.55
CA ALA A 821 -9.36 -5.64 1.76
C ALA A 821 -10.35 -4.60 1.20
N GLY A 822 -10.59 -3.53 1.97
CA GLY A 822 -11.59 -2.50 1.66
C GLY A 822 -13.04 -2.89 1.97
N ILE A 823 -13.94 -1.91 1.85
CA ILE A 823 -15.38 -2.06 2.09
C ILE A 823 -16.22 -1.66 0.85
N PRO A 824 -17.55 -1.92 0.84
CA PRO A 824 -18.44 -1.50 -0.23
C PRO A 824 -18.40 0.01 -0.50
N PRO A 825 -18.62 0.43 -1.77
CA PRO A 825 -18.59 1.85 -2.14
C PRO A 825 -19.69 2.66 -1.43
N GLU A 826 -20.83 2.05 -1.10
CA GLU A 826 -21.95 2.72 -0.41
C GLU A 826 -21.52 3.32 0.94
N ILE A 827 -20.69 2.57 1.69
CA ILE A 827 -20.23 3.01 3.00
C ILE A 827 -19.23 4.17 2.85
N GLY A 828 -18.18 3.97 2.05
CA GLY A 828 -17.12 4.97 1.90
C GLY A 828 -17.59 6.26 1.22
N LEU A 829 -18.50 6.17 0.25
CA LEU A 829 -19.06 7.32 -0.44
C LEU A 829 -19.93 8.15 0.51
N SER A 830 -20.81 7.49 1.28
CA SER A 830 -21.65 8.17 2.26
C SER A 830 -20.82 8.86 3.35
N GLU A 831 -19.80 8.19 3.89
CA GLU A 831 -18.89 8.80 4.88
C GLU A 831 -18.16 10.03 4.31
N THR A 832 -17.70 9.93 3.05
CA THR A 832 -17.04 11.03 2.34
C THR A 832 -17.98 12.21 2.14
N GLN A 833 -19.19 11.95 1.65
CA GLN A 833 -20.24 12.94 1.46
C GLN A 833 -20.54 13.67 2.77
N GLN A 834 -20.86 12.93 3.83
CA GLN A 834 -21.19 13.50 5.15
C GLN A 834 -20.04 14.34 5.71
N THR A 835 -18.80 13.84 5.62
CA THR A 835 -17.63 14.55 6.18
C THR A 835 -17.30 15.83 5.42
N LEU A 836 -17.39 15.82 4.08
CA LEU A 836 -17.13 17.01 3.28
C LEU A 836 -18.20 18.10 3.49
N VAL A 837 -19.47 17.71 3.64
CA VAL A 837 -20.57 18.63 3.99
C VAL A 837 -20.36 19.19 5.40
N LEU A 838 -20.03 18.35 6.38
CA LEU A 838 -19.74 18.77 7.75
C LEU A 838 -18.65 19.85 7.81
N ASN A 839 -17.65 19.78 6.92
CA ASN A 839 -16.51 20.71 6.87
C ASN A 839 -16.68 21.87 5.87
N GLY A 840 -17.82 21.98 5.16
CA GLY A 840 -18.03 23.01 4.14
C GLY A 840 -17.10 22.90 2.92
N LEU A 841 -16.64 21.68 2.61
CA LEU A 841 -15.72 21.40 1.50
C LEU A 841 -16.40 20.77 0.29
N ARG A 842 -17.63 20.25 0.44
CA ARG A 842 -18.31 19.46 -0.59
C ARG A 842 -18.58 20.22 -1.89
N GLY A 843 -18.88 21.53 -1.81
CA GLY A 843 -19.11 22.38 -2.98
C GLY A 843 -17.87 22.58 -3.87
N GLN A 844 -16.66 22.35 -3.35
CA GLN A 844 -15.38 22.60 -4.02
C GLN A 844 -14.86 21.40 -4.82
N VAL A 845 -15.39 20.19 -4.59
CA VAL A 845 -14.84 18.95 -5.17
C VAL A 845 -15.95 18.10 -5.77
N ARG A 846 -15.67 17.45 -6.90
CA ARG A 846 -16.52 16.38 -7.43
C ARG A 846 -16.22 15.05 -6.76
N LEU A 847 -17.24 14.23 -6.55
CA LEU A 847 -17.12 12.85 -6.09
C LEU A 847 -17.39 11.89 -7.25
N GLN A 848 -16.43 11.03 -7.54
CA GLN A 848 -16.60 9.91 -8.47
C GLN A 848 -16.63 8.60 -7.69
N THR A 849 -17.41 7.63 -8.14
CA THR A 849 -17.42 6.29 -7.52
C THR A 849 -17.31 5.18 -8.56
N ASP A 850 -16.67 4.08 -8.16
CA ASP A 850 -16.66 2.82 -8.90
C ASP A 850 -16.78 1.62 -7.96
N GLY A 851 -17.06 0.45 -8.54
CA GLY A 851 -17.30 -0.78 -7.79
C GLY A 851 -18.54 -1.48 -8.30
N GLN A 852 -18.36 -2.42 -9.22
CA GLN A 852 -19.45 -3.26 -9.75
C GLN A 852 -20.72 -2.50 -10.17
N LEU A 853 -20.62 -1.26 -10.66
CA LEU A 853 -21.74 -0.51 -11.25
C LEU A 853 -22.09 -1.11 -12.64
N LYS A 854 -23.38 -1.36 -12.89
CA LYS A 854 -23.88 -2.10 -14.05
C LYS A 854 -25.10 -1.46 -14.70
N THR A 855 -26.00 -0.89 -13.92
CA THR A 855 -27.35 -0.45 -14.35
C THR A 855 -27.63 1.01 -13.98
N GLY A 856 -28.70 1.58 -14.53
CA GLY A 856 -29.20 2.91 -14.15
C GLY A 856 -29.59 3.00 -12.67
N ARG A 857 -30.09 1.91 -12.08
CA ARG A 857 -30.40 1.84 -10.64
C ARG A 857 -29.14 2.01 -9.78
N ASP A 858 -28.03 1.40 -10.18
CA ASP A 858 -26.75 1.56 -9.48
C ASP A 858 -26.31 3.05 -9.50
N ILE A 859 -26.46 3.72 -10.64
CA ILE A 859 -26.12 5.14 -10.81
C ILE A 859 -26.97 6.01 -9.88
N ILE A 860 -28.30 5.85 -9.92
CA ILE A 860 -29.22 6.61 -9.06
C ILE A 860 -28.92 6.37 -7.57
N SER A 861 -28.65 5.13 -7.18
CA SER A 861 -28.28 4.80 -5.80
C SER A 861 -27.03 5.56 -5.36
N MET A 862 -25.98 5.56 -6.20
CA MET A 862 -24.74 6.27 -5.89
C MET A 862 -24.91 7.80 -5.93
N ALA A 863 -25.74 8.33 -6.83
CA ALA A 863 -26.07 9.75 -6.93
C ALA A 863 -26.67 10.25 -5.60
N LEU A 864 -27.67 9.53 -5.10
CA LEU A 864 -28.36 9.84 -3.85
C LEU A 864 -27.43 9.76 -2.64
N LEU A 865 -26.41 8.91 -2.68
CA LEU A 865 -25.35 8.85 -1.66
C LEU A 865 -24.27 9.94 -1.81
N GLY A 866 -24.27 10.71 -2.90
CA GLY A 866 -23.42 11.90 -3.07
C GLY A 866 -22.47 11.89 -4.27
N ALA A 867 -22.47 10.87 -5.14
CA ALA A 867 -21.60 10.84 -6.30
C ALA A 867 -22.05 11.80 -7.42
N ASP A 868 -21.10 12.52 -8.01
CA ASP A 868 -21.29 13.32 -9.22
C ASP A 868 -20.95 12.53 -10.49
N GLU A 869 -20.02 11.57 -10.42
CA GLU A 869 -19.53 10.80 -11.57
C GLU A 869 -19.43 9.30 -11.30
N TYR A 870 -19.55 8.49 -12.35
CA TYR A 870 -19.68 7.03 -12.25
C TYR A 870 -18.71 6.33 -13.19
N ALA A 871 -17.83 5.50 -12.62
CA ALA A 871 -16.79 4.80 -13.37
C ALA A 871 -17.10 3.30 -13.60
N PHE A 872 -16.96 2.86 -14.85
CA PHE A 872 -17.33 1.51 -15.31
C PHE A 872 -16.11 0.75 -15.83
N GLY A 873 -15.69 -0.30 -15.11
CA GLY A 873 -14.59 -1.19 -15.52
C GLY A 873 -15.09 -2.52 -16.10
N THR A 874 -15.54 -3.42 -15.22
CA THR A 874 -15.94 -4.79 -15.61
C THR A 874 -17.09 -4.84 -16.62
N ALA A 875 -18.12 -4.00 -16.46
CA ALA A 875 -19.23 -3.95 -17.42
C ALA A 875 -18.75 -3.55 -18.82
N ALA A 876 -17.87 -2.56 -18.94
CA ALA A 876 -17.27 -2.15 -20.21
C ALA A 876 -16.48 -3.30 -20.87
N LEU A 877 -15.68 -4.05 -20.09
CA LEU A 877 -14.98 -5.23 -20.61
C LEU A 877 -15.94 -6.35 -21.06
N ILE A 878 -17.06 -6.55 -20.37
CA ILE A 878 -18.08 -7.53 -20.75
C ILE A 878 -18.75 -7.14 -22.06
N VAL A 879 -19.09 -5.86 -22.24
CA VAL A 879 -19.62 -5.33 -23.52
C VAL A 879 -18.65 -5.58 -24.67
N LEU A 880 -17.34 -5.42 -24.43
CA LEU A 880 -16.29 -5.73 -25.40
C LEU A 880 -16.01 -7.23 -25.61
N GLY A 881 -16.68 -8.12 -24.85
CA GLY A 881 -16.65 -9.57 -25.08
C GLY A 881 -16.13 -10.42 -23.92
N CYS A 882 -15.76 -9.83 -22.77
CA CYS A 882 -15.35 -10.61 -21.60
C CYS A 882 -16.45 -11.59 -21.16
N VAL A 883 -16.06 -12.84 -20.88
CA VAL A 883 -16.94 -13.93 -20.44
C VAL A 883 -16.70 -14.35 -18.98
N MET A 884 -16.04 -13.49 -18.18
CA MET A 884 -15.75 -13.71 -16.75
C MET A 884 -15.01 -15.02 -16.42
N MET A 885 -14.07 -15.44 -17.26
CA MET A 885 -13.25 -16.65 -17.02
C MET A 885 -12.24 -16.49 -15.85
N ARG A 886 -11.92 -15.25 -15.44
CA ARG A 886 -10.99 -14.92 -14.33
C ARG A 886 -9.55 -15.43 -14.51
N LYS A 887 -9.07 -15.46 -15.76
CA LYS A 887 -7.69 -15.81 -16.13
C LYS A 887 -6.88 -14.62 -16.67
N CYS A 888 -7.22 -13.39 -16.26
CA CYS A 888 -6.62 -12.17 -16.81
C CYS A 888 -5.10 -12.09 -16.52
N HIS A 889 -4.70 -12.62 -15.36
CA HIS A 889 -3.32 -12.69 -14.89
C HIS A 889 -2.48 -13.75 -15.61
N THR A 890 -3.08 -14.73 -16.29
CA THR A 890 -2.34 -15.85 -16.89
C THR A 890 -1.97 -15.62 -18.36
N ASN A 891 -2.36 -14.49 -18.95
CA ASN A 891 -2.25 -14.19 -20.39
C ASN A 891 -3.09 -15.10 -21.32
N LEU A 892 -3.95 -15.96 -20.77
CA LEU A 892 -4.73 -16.95 -21.53
C LEU A 892 -6.19 -16.52 -21.71
N CYS A 893 -6.42 -15.24 -22.02
CA CYS A 893 -7.78 -14.74 -22.27
C CYS A 893 -8.29 -15.30 -23.61
N PRO A 894 -9.38 -16.08 -23.63
CA PRO A 894 -9.83 -16.76 -24.84
C PRO A 894 -10.44 -15.82 -25.90
N VAL A 895 -10.81 -14.60 -25.50
CA VAL A 895 -11.56 -13.61 -26.30
C VAL A 895 -10.75 -12.35 -26.62
N GLY A 896 -9.43 -12.40 -26.44
CA GLY A 896 -8.53 -11.30 -26.82
C GLY A 896 -8.64 -10.00 -26.00
N VAL A 897 -9.35 -10.01 -24.86
CA VAL A 897 -9.55 -8.82 -24.01
C VAL A 897 -8.37 -8.56 -23.06
N ALA A 898 -7.97 -9.58 -22.29
CA ALA A 898 -6.99 -9.43 -21.20
C ALA A 898 -5.70 -10.24 -21.46
N THR A 899 -5.15 -10.12 -22.66
CA THR A 899 -3.96 -10.85 -23.12
C THR A 899 -3.08 -9.98 -24.03
N GLN A 900 -1.78 -10.24 -24.01
CA GLN A 900 -0.78 -9.67 -24.92
C GLN A 900 -0.27 -10.70 -25.93
N ASP A 901 -0.75 -11.94 -25.87
CA ASP A 901 -0.49 -12.95 -26.89
C ASP A 901 -1.21 -12.57 -28.19
N GLU A 902 -0.47 -12.48 -29.29
CA GLU A 902 -0.98 -12.01 -30.57
C GLU A 902 -2.07 -12.94 -31.13
N LYS A 903 -1.91 -14.27 -31.02
CA LYS A 903 -2.89 -15.25 -31.51
C LYS A 903 -4.20 -15.15 -30.72
N LEU A 904 -4.11 -14.95 -29.41
CA LEU A 904 -5.32 -14.76 -28.60
C LEU A 904 -5.96 -13.39 -28.83
N ARG A 905 -5.18 -12.35 -29.14
CA ARG A 905 -5.70 -11.02 -29.52
C ARG A 905 -6.47 -11.05 -30.84
N GLU A 906 -6.11 -11.91 -31.78
CA GLU A 906 -6.89 -12.13 -33.02
C GLU A 906 -8.33 -12.60 -32.76
N HIS A 907 -8.63 -13.13 -31.58
CA HIS A 907 -9.99 -13.50 -31.17
C HIS A 907 -10.81 -12.32 -30.62
N PHE A 908 -10.24 -11.11 -30.52
CA PHE A 908 -10.98 -9.93 -30.11
C PHE A 908 -12.06 -9.60 -31.15
N ARG A 909 -13.31 -9.51 -30.68
CA ARG A 909 -14.50 -9.19 -31.50
C ARG A 909 -15.30 -8.03 -30.91
N GLY A 910 -14.74 -7.31 -29.93
CA GLY A 910 -15.34 -6.11 -29.37
C GLY A 910 -15.29 -4.94 -30.36
N HIS A 911 -16.22 -4.01 -30.23
CA HIS A 911 -16.30 -2.82 -31.08
C HIS A 911 -16.73 -1.60 -30.26
N TYR A 912 -16.15 -0.43 -30.53
CA TYR A 912 -16.41 0.80 -29.76
C TYR A 912 -17.90 1.20 -29.75
N ARG A 913 -18.62 0.98 -30.87
CA ARG A 913 -20.08 1.18 -30.96
C ARG A 913 -20.90 0.40 -29.94
N TYR A 914 -20.43 -0.77 -29.49
CA TYR A 914 -21.15 -1.53 -28.47
C TYR A 914 -21.10 -0.80 -27.12
N LEU A 915 -19.98 -0.12 -26.82
CA LEU A 915 -19.87 0.74 -25.64
C LEU A 915 -20.69 2.02 -25.78
N ILE A 916 -20.76 2.62 -26.97
CA ILE A 916 -21.65 3.76 -27.23
C ILE A 916 -23.09 3.38 -26.87
N ASN A 917 -23.59 2.27 -27.45
CA ASN A 917 -24.92 1.75 -27.14
C ASN A 917 -25.10 1.51 -25.63
N TYR A 918 -24.12 0.92 -24.96
CA TYR A 918 -24.19 0.66 -23.51
C TYR A 918 -24.40 1.95 -22.70
N PHE A 919 -23.60 2.98 -22.94
CA PHE A 919 -23.67 4.22 -22.18
C PHE A 919 -24.91 5.04 -22.51
N GLU A 920 -25.35 5.07 -23.78
CA GLU A 920 -26.61 5.69 -24.16
C GLU A 920 -27.81 4.98 -23.53
N PHE A 921 -27.81 3.65 -23.48
CA PHE A 921 -28.86 2.87 -22.82
C PHE A 921 -28.86 3.10 -21.30
N LEU A 922 -27.70 3.18 -20.66
CA LEU A 922 -27.60 3.54 -19.25
C LEU A 922 -28.17 4.93 -18.97
N ALA A 923 -27.77 5.93 -19.76
CA ALA A 923 -28.26 7.29 -19.60
C ALA A 923 -29.77 7.37 -19.84
N GLN A 924 -30.30 6.65 -20.84
CA GLN A 924 -31.73 6.57 -21.06
C GLN A 924 -32.46 5.92 -19.87
N GLU A 925 -31.89 4.89 -19.25
CA GLU A 925 -32.46 4.29 -18.03
C GLU A 925 -32.39 5.24 -16.82
N VAL A 926 -31.31 6.02 -16.69
CA VAL A 926 -31.22 7.10 -15.67
C VAL A 926 -32.32 8.13 -15.87
N ARG A 927 -32.62 8.54 -17.11
CA ARG A 927 -33.73 9.46 -17.43
C ARG A 927 -35.08 8.89 -17.00
N GLU A 928 -35.30 7.59 -17.21
CA GLU A 928 -36.51 6.91 -16.75
C GLU A 928 -36.67 6.97 -15.23
N TYR A 929 -35.59 6.76 -14.47
CA TYR A 929 -35.62 6.89 -13.01
C TYR A 929 -35.83 8.34 -12.55
N LEU A 930 -35.15 9.31 -13.15
CA LEU A 930 -35.36 10.73 -12.83
C LEU A 930 -36.81 11.16 -13.11
N ALA A 931 -37.36 10.72 -14.23
CA ALA A 931 -38.76 10.98 -14.58
C ALA A 931 -39.72 10.37 -13.54
N ASP A 932 -39.51 9.12 -13.12
CA ASP A 932 -40.33 8.46 -12.10
C ASP A 932 -40.22 9.14 -10.72
N MET A 933 -39.02 9.58 -10.34
CA MET A 933 -38.79 10.28 -9.07
C MET A 933 -39.25 11.75 -9.08
N GLY A 934 -39.51 12.33 -10.25
CA GLY A 934 -40.00 13.69 -10.42
C GLY A 934 -38.95 14.78 -10.59
N PHE A 935 -37.75 14.42 -11.04
CA PHE A 935 -36.61 15.34 -11.21
C PHE A 935 -36.23 15.49 -12.68
N THR A 936 -35.81 16.69 -13.08
CA THR A 936 -35.44 16.99 -14.48
C THR A 936 -33.95 16.86 -14.73
N ARG A 937 -33.11 16.94 -13.70
CA ARG A 937 -31.65 16.86 -13.81
C ARG A 937 -31.06 15.92 -12.79
N LEU A 938 -29.99 15.23 -13.15
CA LEU A 938 -29.28 14.30 -12.27
C LEU A 938 -28.66 15.02 -11.07
N GLU A 939 -28.17 16.25 -11.26
CA GLU A 939 -27.58 17.04 -10.18
C GLU A 939 -28.57 17.39 -9.06
N ASP A 940 -29.87 17.46 -9.35
CA ASP A 940 -30.90 17.83 -8.37
C ASP A 940 -31.10 16.76 -7.29
N ILE A 941 -30.65 15.53 -7.54
CA ILE A 941 -30.78 14.39 -6.62
C ILE A 941 -29.47 14.06 -5.89
N ILE A 942 -28.34 14.70 -6.24
CA ILE A 942 -27.04 14.32 -5.66
C ILE A 942 -27.04 14.60 -4.15
N GLY A 943 -26.73 13.57 -3.36
CA GLY A 943 -26.70 13.65 -1.89
C GLY A 943 -28.07 13.68 -1.20
N ARG A 944 -29.17 13.50 -1.94
CA ARG A 944 -30.56 13.49 -1.42
C ARG A 944 -30.96 12.12 -0.89
N THR A 945 -30.29 11.66 0.17
CA THR A 945 -30.57 10.35 0.80
C THR A 945 -32.00 10.22 1.32
N ASP A 946 -32.71 11.34 1.53
CA ASP A 946 -34.13 11.39 1.90
C ASP A 946 -35.07 10.78 0.84
N LEU A 947 -34.61 10.62 -0.40
CA LEU A 947 -35.38 9.99 -1.49
C LEU A 947 -35.24 8.47 -1.52
N ILE A 948 -34.33 7.89 -0.73
CA ILE A 948 -34.13 6.45 -0.63
C ILE A 948 -35.17 5.84 0.32
N GLU A 949 -35.83 4.79 -0.14
CA GLU A 949 -36.69 3.93 0.67
C GLU A 949 -36.05 2.55 0.80
N ILE A 950 -36.03 1.98 2.01
CA ILE A 950 -35.47 0.63 2.21
C ILE A 950 -36.54 -0.41 1.89
N ILE A 951 -36.23 -1.32 0.98
CA ILE A 951 -37.05 -2.49 0.66
C ILE A 951 -37.07 -3.41 1.88
N PRO A 952 -38.24 -3.69 2.48
CA PRO A 952 -38.32 -4.60 3.60
C PRO A 952 -37.99 -6.02 3.12
N HIS A 953 -37.06 -6.67 3.82
CA HIS A 953 -36.81 -8.10 3.69
C HIS A 953 -37.38 -8.82 4.93
N ASP A 954 -37.66 -10.11 4.80
CA ASP A 954 -38.07 -10.93 5.95
C ASP A 954 -37.07 -10.74 7.10
N ASN A 955 -37.56 -10.36 8.28
CA ASN A 955 -36.76 -10.10 9.49
C ASN A 955 -36.07 -11.36 10.07
N ALA A 956 -35.99 -12.46 9.31
CA ALA A 956 -35.42 -13.72 9.74
C ALA A 956 -33.93 -13.81 9.36
N GLY A 957 -33.08 -14.08 10.37
CA GLY A 957 -31.65 -14.32 10.18
C GLY A 957 -30.80 -13.06 10.04
N LYS A 958 -29.61 -13.22 9.43
CA LYS A 958 -28.53 -12.22 9.39
C LYS A 958 -28.94 -10.86 8.80
N ILE A 959 -29.78 -10.87 7.76
CA ILE A 959 -30.21 -9.67 7.03
C ILE A 959 -31.13 -8.78 7.86
N GLY A 960 -31.98 -9.38 8.71
CA GLY A 960 -32.92 -8.63 9.56
C GLY A 960 -32.24 -7.74 10.61
N GLY A 961 -30.95 -7.94 10.88
CA GLY A 961 -30.16 -7.12 11.79
C GLY A 961 -29.48 -5.90 11.14
N LEU A 962 -29.64 -5.70 9.83
CA LEU A 962 -29.01 -4.58 9.12
C LEU A 962 -29.69 -3.23 9.44
N ASP A 963 -28.88 -2.19 9.57
CA ASP A 963 -29.31 -0.81 9.83
C ASP A 963 -28.62 0.15 8.87
N PHE A 964 -29.39 0.78 7.99
CA PHE A 964 -28.91 1.74 6.98
C PHE A 964 -28.94 3.19 7.46
N SER A 965 -29.42 3.47 8.69
CA SER A 965 -29.61 4.83 9.20
C SER A 965 -28.34 5.70 9.14
N ARG A 966 -27.17 5.11 9.38
CA ARG A 966 -25.88 5.80 9.31
C ARG A 966 -25.46 6.15 7.88
N ILE A 967 -25.69 5.25 6.93
CA ILE A 967 -25.36 5.48 5.50
C ILE A 967 -26.32 6.52 4.91
N LEU A 968 -27.58 6.51 5.32
CA LEU A 968 -28.61 7.42 4.81
C LEU A 968 -28.70 8.73 5.58
N HIS A 969 -27.87 8.93 6.61
CA HIS A 969 -27.86 10.17 7.37
C HIS A 969 -27.46 11.36 6.49
N GLN A 970 -28.29 12.41 6.53
CA GLN A 970 -28.02 13.67 5.86
C GLN A 970 -27.55 14.70 6.89
N VAL A 971 -26.39 15.31 6.61
CA VAL A 971 -25.87 16.41 7.42
C VAL A 971 -26.60 17.69 7.00
N ASP A 972 -27.32 18.31 7.94
CA ASP A 972 -28.05 19.56 7.72
C ASP A 972 -27.37 20.70 8.48
N ASN A 973 -26.41 21.36 7.81
CA ASN A 973 -25.67 22.51 8.34
C ASN A 973 -25.70 23.74 7.39
N GLY A 974 -26.54 23.71 6.37
CA GLY A 974 -26.69 24.79 5.38
C GLY A 974 -25.55 24.92 4.35
N THR A 975 -24.63 23.95 4.28
CA THR A 975 -23.56 23.92 3.26
C THR A 975 -23.99 23.15 2.01
N ASP A 976 -23.23 23.32 0.92
CA ASP A 976 -23.49 22.63 -0.34
C ASP A 976 -23.42 21.10 -0.18
N ILE A 977 -24.41 20.39 -0.73
CA ILE A 977 -24.47 18.92 -0.69
C ILE A 977 -23.94 18.26 -1.97
N HIS A 978 -23.61 19.03 -2.99
CA HIS A 978 -22.99 18.56 -4.23
C HIS A 978 -22.01 19.62 -4.75
N HIS A 979 -21.31 19.31 -5.84
CA HIS A 979 -20.34 20.24 -6.43
C HIS A 979 -21.05 21.43 -7.08
N THR A 980 -20.74 22.65 -6.65
CA THR A 980 -21.42 23.87 -7.12
C THR A 980 -20.54 24.76 -8.00
N ALA A 981 -19.23 24.78 -7.78
CA ALA A 981 -18.31 25.59 -8.57
C ALA A 981 -16.87 25.06 -8.57
N ASP A 982 -16.22 25.17 -9.72
CA ASP A 982 -14.78 24.94 -9.84
C ASP A 982 -14.01 26.07 -9.13
N HIS A 983 -13.04 25.70 -8.29
CA HIS A 983 -12.16 26.63 -7.59
C HIS A 983 -10.73 26.48 -8.13
N PRO A 984 -10.38 27.14 -9.25
CA PRO A 984 -9.06 26.99 -9.84
C PRO A 984 -7.98 27.41 -8.85
N THR A 985 -6.90 26.63 -8.80
CA THR A 985 -5.75 26.97 -7.96
C THR A 985 -5.09 28.22 -8.50
N ASP A 986 -4.87 29.21 -7.64
CA ASP A 986 -4.13 30.40 -8.01
C ASP A 986 -2.66 30.05 -8.25
N LEU A 987 -2.25 30.15 -9.52
CA LEU A 987 -0.88 29.95 -10.00
C LEU A 987 -0.32 31.24 -10.62
N SER A 988 -0.80 32.40 -10.17
CA SER A 988 -0.34 33.71 -10.66
C SER A 988 1.04 34.08 -10.13
N GLU A 989 1.37 33.69 -8.90
CA GLU A 989 2.60 34.06 -8.20
C GLU A 989 3.76 33.07 -8.38
N VAL A 990 3.57 31.97 -9.13
CA VAL A 990 4.64 30.96 -9.31
C VAL A 990 5.80 31.52 -10.13
N LYS A 991 7.03 31.15 -9.74
CA LYS A 991 8.27 31.64 -10.35
C LYS A 991 8.29 31.46 -11.87
N ASP A 992 7.76 30.34 -12.36
CA ASP A 992 7.74 29.99 -13.77
C ASP A 992 7.05 31.01 -14.67
N ARG A 993 6.09 31.79 -14.15
CA ARG A 993 5.45 32.87 -14.94
C ARG A 993 6.49 33.88 -15.43
N SER A 994 7.41 34.26 -14.55
CA SER A 994 8.51 35.17 -14.89
C SER A 994 9.51 34.53 -15.86
N ILE A 995 9.83 33.25 -15.66
CA ILE A 995 10.76 32.50 -16.50
C ILE A 995 10.19 32.34 -17.92
N ILE A 996 8.92 31.97 -18.05
CA ILE A 996 8.22 31.80 -19.33
C ILE A 996 8.16 33.13 -20.08
N ALA A 997 7.83 34.23 -19.40
CA ALA A 997 7.82 35.55 -20.01
C ALA A 997 9.20 35.94 -20.55
N ALA A 998 10.27 35.69 -19.80
CA ALA A 998 11.64 35.97 -20.22
C ALA A 998 12.13 34.99 -21.32
N ALA A 999 11.62 33.76 -21.35
CA ALA A 999 11.96 32.73 -22.34
C ALA A 999 11.08 32.76 -23.61
N HIS A 1000 10.25 33.79 -23.79
CA HIS A 1000 9.29 33.86 -24.91
C HIS A 1000 9.94 33.67 -26.29
N GLU A 1001 11.11 34.28 -26.54
CA GLU A 1001 11.83 34.10 -27.81
C GLU A 1001 12.33 32.65 -28.01
N ALA A 1002 12.70 31.95 -26.94
CA ALA A 1002 13.09 30.55 -27.00
C ALA A 1002 11.89 29.65 -27.32
N LEU A 1003 10.74 29.93 -26.71
CA LEU A 1003 9.50 29.16 -26.87
C LEU A 1003 8.87 29.33 -28.26
N GLU A 1004 9.00 30.50 -28.89
CA GLU A 1004 8.42 30.78 -30.21
C GLU A 1004 9.37 30.45 -31.36
N LYS A 1005 10.66 30.77 -31.21
CA LYS A 1005 11.64 30.74 -32.31
C LYS A 1005 12.80 29.77 -32.10
N GLY A 1006 12.86 29.09 -30.95
CA GLY A 1006 13.98 28.20 -30.61
C GLY A 1006 15.32 28.92 -30.40
N LYS A 1007 15.31 30.23 -30.14
CA LYS A 1007 16.53 31.01 -29.87
C LYS A 1007 17.10 30.67 -28.49
N GLN A 1008 18.42 30.67 -28.38
CA GLN A 1008 19.09 30.48 -27.09
C GLN A 1008 18.86 31.68 -26.16
N VAL A 1009 18.53 31.41 -24.90
CA VAL A 1009 18.31 32.40 -23.84
C VAL A 1009 19.07 31.97 -22.58
N GLU A 1010 19.73 32.93 -21.93
CA GLU A 1010 20.36 32.77 -20.62
C GLU A 1010 19.66 33.66 -19.59
N LEU A 1011 19.27 33.09 -18.46
CA LEU A 1011 18.53 33.76 -17.39
C LEU A 1011 19.22 33.54 -16.04
N GLU A 1012 19.03 34.47 -15.10
CA GLU A 1012 19.53 34.36 -13.73
C GLU A 1012 18.46 34.82 -12.72
N TYR A 1013 18.23 34.03 -11.67
CA TYR A 1013 17.24 34.29 -10.64
C TYR A 1013 17.74 33.95 -9.23
N THR A 1014 17.23 34.66 -8.22
CA THR A 1014 17.31 34.21 -6.83
C THR A 1014 16.17 33.23 -6.54
N ILE A 1015 16.39 32.26 -5.65
CA ILE A 1015 15.40 31.24 -5.28
C ILE A 1015 15.36 31.02 -3.76
N SER A 1016 14.16 30.81 -3.21
CA SER A 1016 13.93 30.43 -1.80
C SER A 1016 13.18 29.10 -1.69
N ASN A 1017 13.19 28.50 -0.50
CA ASN A 1017 12.52 27.20 -0.28
C ASN A 1017 11.01 27.23 -0.57
N THR A 1018 10.39 28.41 -0.50
CA THR A 1018 9.00 28.65 -0.87
C THR A 1018 8.75 28.58 -2.38
N ASP A 1019 9.78 28.76 -3.22
CA ASP A 1019 9.70 28.62 -4.68
C ASP A 1019 9.70 27.11 -5.04
N ARG A 1020 8.50 26.52 -5.10
CA ARG A 1020 8.27 25.09 -5.37
C ARG A 1020 8.04 24.84 -6.86
N SER A 1021 8.40 23.63 -7.33
CA SER A 1021 8.12 23.16 -8.71
C SER A 1021 8.67 24.06 -9.82
N VAL A 1022 9.77 24.77 -9.55
CA VAL A 1022 10.38 25.69 -10.52
C VAL A 1022 10.85 24.93 -11.75
N GLY A 1023 10.47 25.41 -12.93
CA GLY A 1023 10.71 24.84 -14.26
C GLY A 1023 9.61 23.92 -14.77
N THR A 1024 8.67 23.50 -13.93
CA THR A 1024 7.65 22.52 -14.29
C THR A 1024 6.60 23.08 -15.26
N MET A 1025 6.15 24.32 -15.06
CA MET A 1025 5.21 24.97 -15.99
C MET A 1025 5.91 25.33 -17.30
N LEU A 1026 7.17 25.77 -17.24
CA LEU A 1026 7.98 25.96 -18.44
C LEU A 1026 8.13 24.67 -19.25
N ALA A 1027 8.35 23.54 -18.59
CA ALA A 1027 8.44 22.24 -19.25
C ALA A 1027 7.11 21.84 -19.90
N GLY A 1028 5.98 22.09 -19.23
CA GLY A 1028 4.64 21.90 -19.80
C GLY A 1028 4.41 22.73 -21.06
N GLU A 1029 4.83 24.00 -21.06
CA GLU A 1029 4.77 24.89 -22.23
C GLU A 1029 5.63 24.37 -23.41
N VAL A 1030 6.82 23.85 -23.13
CA VAL A 1030 7.69 23.24 -24.17
C VAL A 1030 7.06 21.96 -24.71
N ALA A 1031 6.60 21.05 -23.85
CA ALA A 1031 5.98 19.79 -24.26
C ALA A 1031 4.68 20.01 -25.05
N THR A 1032 3.89 21.02 -24.70
CA THR A 1032 2.66 21.35 -25.43
C THR A 1032 2.95 21.80 -26.87
N ARG A 1033 4.05 22.53 -27.10
CA ARG A 1033 4.44 23.01 -28.44
C ARG A 1033 5.21 21.98 -29.26
N TYR A 1034 6.10 21.22 -28.62
CA TYR A 1034 7.12 20.43 -29.31
C TYR A 1034 7.04 18.92 -29.01
N GLY A 1035 6.12 18.49 -28.16
CA GLY A 1035 6.00 17.10 -27.71
C GLY A 1035 7.27 16.60 -27.02
N HIS A 1036 7.50 15.28 -27.05
CA HIS A 1036 8.69 14.67 -26.43
C HIS A 1036 10.01 15.09 -27.09
N LYS A 1037 9.98 15.56 -28.34
CA LYS A 1037 11.20 16.04 -29.03
C LYS A 1037 11.82 17.24 -28.32
N GLY A 1038 10.99 18.09 -27.71
CA GLY A 1038 11.40 19.29 -26.99
C GLY A 1038 12.16 20.29 -27.88
N LEU A 1039 12.95 21.14 -27.23
CA LEU A 1039 13.82 22.12 -27.87
C LEU A 1039 15.23 21.53 -28.11
N PRO A 1040 16.03 22.13 -29.02
CA PRO A 1040 17.46 21.83 -29.12
C PRO A 1040 18.18 21.99 -27.77
N ASP A 1041 19.26 21.23 -27.58
CA ASP A 1041 19.96 21.22 -26.29
C ASP A 1041 20.59 22.60 -25.99
N GLY A 1042 20.37 23.11 -24.77
CA GLY A 1042 20.87 24.41 -24.34
C GLY A 1042 20.11 25.62 -24.89
N THR A 1043 18.89 25.45 -25.40
CA THR A 1043 18.03 26.57 -25.82
C THR A 1043 17.62 27.48 -24.66
N ILE A 1044 17.29 26.93 -23.50
CA ILE A 1044 16.95 27.73 -22.30
C ILE A 1044 17.92 27.35 -21.18
N ASN A 1045 18.76 28.29 -20.77
CA ASN A 1045 19.71 28.09 -19.66
C ASN A 1045 19.34 29.03 -18.51
N VAL A 1046 19.08 28.48 -17.33
CA VAL A 1046 18.69 29.26 -16.15
C VAL A 1046 19.65 28.99 -15.00
N LYS A 1047 20.24 30.05 -14.47
CA LYS A 1047 21.08 30.02 -13.26
C LYS A 1047 20.24 30.48 -12.06
N PHE A 1048 20.32 29.73 -10.98
CA PHE A 1048 19.63 30.03 -9.73
C PHE A 1048 20.64 30.20 -8.60
N LYS A 1049 20.36 31.12 -7.67
CA LYS A 1049 21.13 31.33 -6.44
C LYS A 1049 20.21 31.28 -5.23
N GLY A 1050 20.50 30.39 -4.28
CA GLY A 1050 19.73 30.25 -3.03
C GLY A 1050 19.31 28.81 -2.73
N SER A 1051 18.21 28.64 -2.00
CA SER A 1051 17.67 27.33 -1.63
C SER A 1051 16.44 27.02 -2.45
N ALA A 1052 16.43 25.95 -3.26
CA ALA A 1052 15.25 25.58 -4.02
C ALA A 1052 14.24 24.83 -3.15
N GLY A 1053 12.96 25.14 -3.32
CA GLY A 1053 11.88 24.37 -2.74
C GLY A 1053 11.77 22.96 -3.31
N GLN A 1054 10.76 22.25 -2.83
CA GLN A 1054 10.40 20.91 -3.29
C GLN A 1054 10.14 20.86 -4.81
N SER A 1055 10.45 19.74 -5.44
CA SER A 1055 10.19 19.48 -6.87
C SER A 1055 10.93 20.39 -7.85
N PHE A 1056 12.12 20.90 -7.49
CA PHE A 1056 12.94 21.71 -8.40
C PHE A 1056 13.27 20.96 -9.72
N GLY A 1057 12.87 21.53 -10.85
CA GLY A 1057 13.04 20.92 -12.17
C GLY A 1057 12.20 19.65 -12.37
N ALA A 1058 11.06 19.50 -11.70
CA ALA A 1058 10.16 18.38 -11.96
C ALA A 1058 9.62 18.43 -13.39
N PHE A 1059 9.59 17.27 -14.06
CA PHE A 1059 9.17 17.07 -15.45
C PHE A 1059 9.96 17.88 -16.49
N LEU A 1060 11.18 18.33 -16.16
CA LEU A 1060 11.96 19.20 -17.05
C LEU A 1060 12.24 18.53 -18.40
N THR A 1061 11.87 19.21 -19.48
CA THR A 1061 11.96 18.71 -20.85
C THR A 1061 13.30 19.01 -21.51
N ARG A 1062 13.59 18.29 -22.59
CA ARG A 1062 14.75 18.54 -23.45
C ARG A 1062 14.84 19.99 -23.92
N GLY A 1063 16.07 20.50 -23.89
CA GLY A 1063 16.43 21.87 -24.29
C GLY A 1063 16.46 22.88 -23.15
N ILE A 1064 16.01 22.50 -21.94
CA ILE A 1064 16.12 23.32 -20.74
C ILE A 1064 17.29 22.82 -19.86
N SER A 1065 18.12 23.73 -19.39
CA SER A 1065 19.27 23.46 -18.51
C SER A 1065 19.25 24.38 -17.30
N PHE A 1066 19.18 23.79 -16.10
CA PHE A 1066 19.20 24.50 -14.83
C PHE A 1066 20.55 24.32 -14.13
N ARG A 1067 21.07 25.41 -13.57
CA ARG A 1067 22.23 25.41 -12.69
C ARG A 1067 21.87 26.12 -11.39
N LEU A 1068 21.84 25.39 -10.28
CA LEU A 1068 21.57 25.91 -8.95
C LEU A 1068 22.88 26.03 -8.16
N GLU A 1069 23.23 27.26 -7.80
CA GLU A 1069 24.28 27.59 -6.84
C GLU A 1069 23.63 27.76 -5.46
N GLY A 1070 23.75 26.75 -4.61
CA GLY A 1070 23.07 26.66 -3.33
C GLY A 1070 22.72 25.22 -2.95
N GLU A 1071 21.45 24.98 -2.63
CA GLU A 1071 20.93 23.70 -2.16
C GLU A 1071 19.47 23.50 -2.57
N ALA A 1072 18.99 22.26 -2.56
CA ALA A 1072 17.60 21.93 -2.91
C ALA A 1072 16.95 21.00 -1.89
N ASN A 1073 15.62 21.09 -1.78
CA ASN A 1073 14.83 20.14 -1.01
C ASN A 1073 14.54 18.85 -1.83
N ASP A 1074 13.53 18.09 -1.45
CA ASP A 1074 13.15 16.80 -2.03
C ASP A 1074 12.67 16.92 -3.48
N TYR A 1075 12.68 15.78 -4.17
CA TYR A 1075 12.09 15.60 -5.50
C TYR A 1075 12.79 16.37 -6.65
N VAL A 1076 14.06 16.75 -6.51
CA VAL A 1076 14.82 17.34 -7.64
C VAL A 1076 14.75 16.43 -8.88
N GLY A 1077 14.35 16.99 -10.01
CA GLY A 1077 14.22 16.25 -11.26
C GLY A 1077 13.16 15.14 -11.23
N LYS A 1078 12.16 15.21 -10.33
CA LYS A 1078 11.01 14.28 -10.33
C LYS A 1078 10.39 14.16 -11.72
N GLY A 1079 10.24 12.94 -12.23
CA GLY A 1079 9.71 12.69 -13.58
C GLY A 1079 10.50 13.33 -14.72
N LEU A 1080 11.82 13.54 -14.57
CA LEU A 1080 12.67 14.16 -15.59
C LEU A 1080 12.44 13.56 -16.98
N SER A 1081 12.26 14.43 -17.98
CA SER A 1081 11.86 14.08 -19.35
C SER A 1081 12.79 14.74 -20.38
N GLY A 1082 14.10 14.76 -20.09
CA GLY A 1082 15.15 15.17 -21.03
C GLY A 1082 15.91 16.44 -20.65
N GLY A 1083 15.47 17.17 -19.62
CA GLY A 1083 16.18 18.37 -19.14
C GLY A 1083 17.52 18.05 -18.45
N ARG A 1084 18.35 19.08 -18.24
CA ARG A 1084 19.59 18.99 -17.47
C ARG A 1084 19.51 19.81 -16.19
N ILE A 1085 19.92 19.24 -15.06
CA ILE A 1085 19.98 19.93 -13.76
C ILE A 1085 21.38 19.77 -13.17
N ALA A 1086 22.00 20.87 -12.76
CA ALA A 1086 23.24 20.88 -12.00
C ALA A 1086 23.05 21.60 -10.66
N VAL A 1087 23.41 20.97 -9.54
CA VAL A 1087 23.38 21.57 -8.20
C VAL A 1087 24.79 21.59 -7.63
N LEU A 1088 25.22 22.76 -7.16
CA LEU A 1088 26.53 22.96 -6.55
C LEU A 1088 26.44 23.88 -5.33
N PRO A 1089 27.36 23.76 -4.35
CA PRO A 1089 27.39 24.65 -3.19
C PRO A 1089 27.57 26.12 -3.59
N PRO A 1090 27.11 27.07 -2.74
CA PRO A 1090 27.30 28.49 -2.99
C PRO A 1090 28.77 28.89 -2.98
N MET A 1091 29.13 29.87 -3.81
CA MET A 1091 30.48 30.44 -3.82
C MET A 1091 30.85 30.98 -2.43
N GLY A 1092 32.07 30.71 -1.98
CA GLY A 1092 32.54 31.06 -0.63
C GLY A 1092 32.29 29.98 0.44
N SER A 1093 31.57 28.90 0.12
CA SER A 1093 31.42 27.75 1.03
C SER A 1093 32.78 27.18 1.41
N CYS A 1094 33.00 27.04 2.72
CA CYS A 1094 34.26 26.53 3.28
C CYS A 1094 34.23 25.01 3.54
N PHE A 1095 33.04 24.39 3.54
CA PHE A 1095 32.87 22.97 3.82
C PHE A 1095 33.20 22.09 2.61
N ASP A 1096 33.54 20.83 2.88
CA ASP A 1096 33.77 19.81 1.86
C ASP A 1096 32.42 19.30 1.31
N ALA A 1097 32.13 19.62 0.04
CA ALA A 1097 30.88 19.28 -0.62
C ALA A 1097 30.58 17.76 -0.55
N SER A 1098 31.60 16.92 -0.73
CA SER A 1098 31.49 15.45 -0.73
C SER A 1098 31.08 14.84 0.61
N LYS A 1099 31.04 15.64 1.69
CA LYS A 1099 30.64 15.23 3.04
C LYS A 1099 29.36 15.90 3.52
N ASN A 1100 28.78 16.80 2.72
CA ASN A 1100 27.68 17.65 3.15
C ASN A 1100 26.45 17.44 2.28
N THR A 1101 25.27 17.42 2.90
CA THR A 1101 24.01 17.23 2.17
C THR A 1101 23.61 18.53 1.48
N ILE A 1102 23.39 18.49 0.16
CA ILE A 1102 22.98 19.66 -0.64
C ILE A 1102 21.66 19.46 -1.39
N ALA A 1103 21.11 18.23 -1.42
CA ALA A 1103 19.80 17.97 -2.00
C ALA A 1103 18.96 17.00 -1.16
N GLY A 1104 17.65 17.02 -1.41
CA GLY A 1104 16.58 16.26 -0.78
C GLY A 1104 16.61 14.73 -0.87
N ASN A 1105 15.43 14.14 -0.66
CA ASN A 1105 15.08 12.74 -0.80
C ASN A 1105 14.30 12.51 -2.11
N THR A 1106 14.23 11.25 -2.57
CA THR A 1106 13.40 10.83 -3.72
C THR A 1106 13.67 11.63 -5.00
N LEU A 1107 14.94 11.95 -5.24
CA LEU A 1107 15.38 12.64 -6.46
C LEU A 1107 15.20 11.75 -7.68
N MET A 1108 14.84 12.37 -8.81
CA MET A 1108 14.63 11.71 -10.11
C MET A 1108 13.57 10.61 -10.09
N TYR A 1109 12.60 10.70 -9.19
CA TYR A 1109 11.56 9.69 -9.08
C TYR A 1109 10.82 9.50 -10.41
N GLY A 1110 10.92 8.31 -10.99
CA GLY A 1110 10.26 7.99 -12.26
C GLY A 1110 10.84 8.72 -13.47
N ALA A 1111 12.06 9.24 -13.38
CA ALA A 1111 12.72 9.90 -14.51
C ALA A 1111 12.83 8.97 -15.72
N THR A 1112 12.57 9.50 -16.92
CA THR A 1112 12.57 8.72 -18.17
C THR A 1112 13.80 9.01 -19.02
N THR A 1113 14.22 10.28 -19.09
CA THR A 1113 15.42 10.75 -19.81
C THR A 1113 15.93 12.04 -19.17
N GLY A 1114 17.15 12.46 -19.50
CA GLY A 1114 17.76 13.71 -19.01
C GLY A 1114 19.01 13.47 -18.16
N GLU A 1115 19.57 14.55 -17.60
CA GLU A 1115 20.85 14.54 -16.90
C GLU A 1115 20.80 15.32 -15.57
N VAL A 1116 21.36 14.74 -14.50
CA VAL A 1116 21.45 15.40 -13.17
C VAL A 1116 22.87 15.30 -12.61
N TYR A 1117 23.48 16.42 -12.26
CA TYR A 1117 24.83 16.49 -11.70
C TYR A 1117 24.83 17.22 -10.35
N ILE A 1118 25.26 16.56 -9.27
CA ILE A 1118 25.13 17.08 -7.91
C ILE A 1118 26.49 17.04 -7.20
N ASN A 1119 27.06 18.22 -6.93
CA ASN A 1119 28.32 18.36 -6.20
C ASN A 1119 28.06 18.37 -4.69
N GLY A 1120 27.79 17.19 -4.14
CA GLY A 1120 27.62 16.92 -2.72
C GLY A 1120 26.70 15.72 -2.45
N CYS A 1121 26.37 15.50 -1.18
CA CYS A 1121 25.55 14.38 -0.74
C CYS A 1121 24.05 14.66 -0.89
N VAL A 1122 23.27 13.60 -1.06
CA VAL A 1122 21.81 13.65 -1.12
C VAL A 1122 21.17 12.65 -0.16
N GLY A 1123 19.86 12.80 0.00
CA GLY A 1123 19.01 12.00 0.85
C GLY A 1123 18.75 10.56 0.39
N GLU A 1124 17.69 10.00 0.94
CA GLU A 1124 17.20 8.65 0.70
C GLU A 1124 16.52 8.52 -0.67
N ARG A 1125 16.45 7.30 -1.21
CA ARG A 1125 15.73 6.95 -2.45
C ARG A 1125 16.17 7.74 -3.68
N PHE A 1126 17.47 8.04 -3.76
CA PHE A 1126 18.04 8.64 -4.96
C PHE A 1126 17.83 7.74 -6.19
N ALA A 1127 17.35 8.30 -7.30
CA ALA A 1127 17.07 7.58 -8.54
C ALA A 1127 16.03 6.44 -8.41
N VAL A 1128 15.12 6.53 -7.43
CA VAL A 1128 14.03 5.56 -7.30
C VAL A 1128 13.17 5.54 -8.56
N ARG A 1129 12.89 4.36 -9.09
CA ARG A 1129 12.17 4.17 -10.37
C ARG A 1129 12.79 4.91 -11.57
N ASN A 1130 14.08 5.24 -11.55
CA ASN A 1130 14.75 5.78 -12.73
C ASN A 1130 14.64 4.78 -13.90
N SER A 1131 14.20 5.28 -15.05
CA SER A 1131 13.88 4.49 -16.24
C SER A 1131 14.74 4.87 -17.46
N GLY A 1132 15.65 5.83 -17.32
CA GLY A 1132 16.53 6.22 -18.42
C GLY A 1132 17.34 7.51 -18.24
N ALA A 1133 17.22 8.22 -17.12
CA ALA A 1133 18.03 9.40 -16.85
C ALA A 1133 19.47 9.04 -16.42
N ILE A 1134 20.37 9.99 -16.65
CA ILE A 1134 21.78 9.93 -16.27
C ILE A 1134 21.98 10.79 -15.03
N ALA A 1135 22.72 10.30 -14.04
CA ALA A 1135 23.09 11.12 -12.89
C ALA A 1135 24.49 10.84 -12.34
N VAL A 1136 25.11 11.90 -11.81
CA VAL A 1136 26.37 11.83 -11.05
C VAL A 1136 26.20 12.60 -9.74
N VAL A 1137 26.55 11.96 -8.62
CA VAL A 1137 26.37 12.48 -7.26
C VAL A 1137 27.55 12.06 -6.37
N GLU A 1138 27.83 12.80 -5.30
CA GLU A 1138 29.01 12.58 -4.44
C GLU A 1138 28.72 11.82 -3.13
N GLY A 1139 27.47 11.43 -2.91
CA GLY A 1139 27.06 10.55 -1.81
C GLY A 1139 25.54 10.43 -1.73
N VAL A 1140 25.04 9.28 -1.31
CA VAL A 1140 23.60 8.96 -1.31
C VAL A 1140 23.17 8.31 0.01
N GLY A 1141 21.90 8.51 0.40
CA GLY A 1141 21.27 7.78 1.49
C GLY A 1141 20.84 6.35 1.14
N ASP A 1142 19.99 5.80 1.99
CA ASP A 1142 19.43 4.46 1.82
C ASP A 1142 18.56 4.36 0.55
N HIS A 1143 18.40 3.15 0.01
CA HIS A 1143 17.52 2.82 -1.13
C HIS A 1143 17.90 3.52 -2.45
N CYS A 1144 19.18 3.83 -2.67
CA CYS A 1144 19.64 4.35 -3.96
C CYS A 1144 19.38 3.33 -5.08
N CYS A 1145 18.91 3.81 -6.24
CA CYS A 1145 18.53 3.01 -7.41
C CYS A 1145 17.41 1.98 -7.17
N GLU A 1146 16.60 2.18 -6.13
CA GLU A 1146 15.47 1.30 -5.83
C GLU A 1146 14.47 1.26 -7.00
N TYR A 1147 14.07 0.04 -7.39
CA TYR A 1147 13.26 -0.24 -8.59
C TYR A 1147 13.80 0.34 -9.91
N MET A 1148 15.06 0.74 -10.05
CA MET A 1148 15.55 1.32 -11.32
C MET A 1148 15.39 0.32 -12.49
N THR A 1149 14.85 0.79 -13.62
CA THR A 1149 14.58 0.00 -14.84
C THR A 1149 15.42 0.43 -16.04
N GLY A 1150 16.13 1.55 -15.94
CA GLY A 1150 16.99 2.07 -17.00
C GLY A 1150 17.78 3.30 -16.56
N GLY A 1151 18.74 3.72 -17.38
CA GLY A 1151 19.59 4.89 -17.12
C GLY A 1151 21.00 4.56 -16.63
N ARG A 1152 21.72 5.61 -16.21
CA ARG A 1152 23.10 5.53 -15.67
C ARG A 1152 23.19 6.33 -14.39
N VAL A 1153 23.69 5.73 -13.32
CA VAL A 1153 23.90 6.42 -12.04
C VAL A 1153 25.35 6.24 -11.60
N VAL A 1154 26.04 7.34 -11.30
CA VAL A 1154 27.40 7.33 -10.76
C VAL A 1154 27.38 7.94 -9.36
N VAL A 1155 27.89 7.19 -8.39
CA VAL A 1155 28.05 7.64 -7.00
C VAL A 1155 29.54 7.73 -6.69
N LEU A 1156 30.02 8.95 -6.44
CA LEU A 1156 31.43 9.27 -6.17
C LEU A 1156 31.73 9.32 -4.67
N GLY A 1157 31.00 8.59 -3.83
CA GLY A 1157 31.21 8.62 -2.39
C GLY A 1157 30.31 7.63 -1.65
N HIS A 1158 30.06 7.89 -0.37
CA HIS A 1158 29.36 6.95 0.51
C HIS A 1158 27.93 6.63 0.04
N THR A 1159 27.52 5.37 0.23
CA THR A 1159 26.18 4.86 -0.09
C THR A 1159 25.46 4.37 1.16
N GLY A 1160 24.16 4.66 1.27
CA GLY A 1160 23.31 4.04 2.29
C GLY A 1160 22.95 2.58 1.99
N ARG A 1161 22.16 1.99 2.88
CA ARG A 1161 21.72 0.58 2.87
C ARG A 1161 20.74 0.29 1.73
N ASN A 1162 20.59 -0.99 1.40
CA ASN A 1162 19.58 -1.49 0.45
C ASN A 1162 19.73 -0.92 -0.97
N PHE A 1163 20.97 -0.62 -1.38
CA PHE A 1163 21.26 -0.13 -2.72
C PHE A 1163 20.78 -1.13 -3.77
N ALA A 1164 20.16 -0.65 -4.85
CA ALA A 1164 19.65 -1.42 -5.98
C ALA A 1164 18.54 -2.44 -5.66
N ALA A 1165 17.82 -2.29 -4.54
CA ALA A 1165 16.68 -3.14 -4.23
C ALA A 1165 15.60 -3.07 -5.33
N GLY A 1166 15.27 -4.21 -5.92
CA GLY A 1166 14.33 -4.28 -7.05
C GLY A 1166 14.81 -3.65 -8.36
N MET A 1167 16.08 -3.28 -8.47
CA MET A 1167 16.68 -2.78 -9.71
C MET A 1167 16.66 -3.88 -10.78
N SER A 1168 15.87 -3.69 -11.82
CA SER A 1168 15.71 -4.66 -12.91
C SER A 1168 16.39 -4.22 -14.21
N GLY A 1169 16.82 -2.96 -14.31
CA GLY A 1169 17.48 -2.42 -15.51
C GLY A 1169 18.32 -1.18 -15.26
N GLY A 1170 19.21 -0.86 -16.21
CA GLY A 1170 20.18 0.22 -16.08
C GLY A 1170 21.53 -0.24 -15.53
N ILE A 1171 22.48 0.69 -15.37
CA ILE A 1171 23.81 0.43 -14.80
C ILE A 1171 24.10 1.51 -13.75
N ALA A 1172 24.65 1.10 -12.61
CA ALA A 1172 25.20 2.02 -11.63
C ALA A 1172 26.71 1.78 -11.42
N TYR A 1173 27.45 2.86 -11.21
CA TYR A 1173 28.88 2.85 -10.88
C TYR A 1173 29.06 3.48 -9.50
N VAL A 1174 29.77 2.78 -8.61
CA VAL A 1174 30.01 3.23 -7.23
C VAL A 1174 31.50 3.27 -6.97
N TRP A 1175 32.01 4.42 -6.53
CA TRP A 1175 33.38 4.53 -6.05
C TRP A 1175 33.48 3.97 -4.63
N ASP A 1176 34.16 2.83 -4.47
CA ASP A 1176 34.27 2.11 -3.20
C ASP A 1176 35.75 1.95 -2.78
N PRO A 1177 36.40 3.03 -2.31
CA PRO A 1177 37.79 2.98 -1.89
C PRO A 1177 38.02 2.07 -0.67
N GLU A 1178 37.00 1.86 0.17
CA GLU A 1178 37.08 1.05 1.39
C GLU A 1178 36.76 -0.44 1.17
N ARG A 1179 36.23 -0.81 -0.01
CA ARG A 1179 35.84 -2.18 -0.39
C ARG A 1179 34.79 -2.78 0.55
N THR A 1180 33.75 -2.00 0.88
CA THR A 1180 32.67 -2.40 1.79
C THR A 1180 31.27 -2.37 1.15
N PHE A 1181 31.17 -2.00 -0.12
CA PHE A 1181 29.89 -1.73 -0.78
C PHE A 1181 28.98 -2.97 -0.90
N ASP A 1182 29.55 -4.17 -1.00
CA ASP A 1182 28.79 -5.43 -1.08
C ASP A 1182 27.84 -5.62 0.10
N TYR A 1183 28.20 -5.10 1.27
CA TYR A 1183 27.38 -5.13 2.47
C TYR A 1183 26.17 -4.19 2.43
N PHE A 1184 26.26 -3.09 1.67
CA PHE A 1184 25.18 -2.11 1.52
C PHE A 1184 24.26 -2.40 0.33
N CYS A 1185 24.67 -3.31 -0.57
CA CYS A 1185 23.93 -3.65 -1.78
C CYS A 1185 22.93 -4.81 -1.58
N ASN A 1186 21.72 -4.64 -2.10
CA ASN A 1186 20.72 -5.69 -2.14
C ASN A 1186 20.98 -6.62 -3.33
N MET A 1187 21.55 -7.78 -3.05
CA MET A 1187 21.97 -8.78 -4.06
C MET A 1187 20.83 -9.65 -4.63
N GLU A 1188 19.56 -9.33 -4.39
CA GLU A 1188 18.43 -10.17 -4.85
C GLU A 1188 18.32 -10.24 -6.39
N MET A 1189 18.58 -9.11 -7.08
CA MET A 1189 18.37 -8.98 -8.54
C MET A 1189 19.59 -8.47 -9.32
N VAL A 1190 20.67 -8.12 -8.63
CA VAL A 1190 21.87 -7.52 -9.22
C VAL A 1190 23.10 -8.35 -8.93
N GLU A 1191 24.12 -8.16 -9.76
CA GLU A 1191 25.48 -8.64 -9.55
C GLU A 1191 26.45 -7.45 -9.49
N LEU A 1192 27.55 -7.64 -8.77
CA LEU A 1192 28.64 -6.68 -8.64
C LEU A 1192 29.82 -7.18 -9.48
N SER A 1193 30.41 -6.29 -10.27
CA SER A 1193 31.58 -6.59 -11.09
C SER A 1193 32.60 -5.46 -11.03
N LEU A 1194 33.88 -5.81 -11.07
CA LEU A 1194 34.94 -4.83 -11.30
C LEU A 1194 34.87 -4.30 -12.73
N LEU A 1195 35.34 -3.07 -12.93
CA LEU A 1195 35.43 -2.45 -14.25
C LEU A 1195 36.60 -3.04 -15.07
N GLU A 1196 36.42 -4.23 -15.64
CA GLU A 1196 37.44 -4.84 -16.52
C GLU A 1196 37.30 -4.37 -17.98
N ASP A 1197 36.07 -4.06 -18.41
CA ASP A 1197 35.79 -3.66 -19.78
C ASP A 1197 36.25 -2.22 -20.10
N SER A 1198 36.99 -2.08 -21.20
CA SER A 1198 37.46 -0.78 -21.70
C SER A 1198 36.32 0.18 -22.07
N ALA A 1199 35.17 -0.33 -22.53
CA ALA A 1199 34.04 0.53 -22.89
C ALA A 1199 33.35 1.10 -21.65
N ALA A 1200 33.13 0.27 -20.62
CA ALA A 1200 32.60 0.72 -19.33
C ALA A 1200 33.52 1.74 -18.64
N ARG A 1201 34.85 1.52 -18.64
CA ARG A 1201 35.84 2.49 -18.13
C ARG A 1201 35.76 3.84 -18.85
N LYS A 1202 35.57 3.82 -20.17
CA LYS A 1202 35.42 5.03 -20.98
C LYS A 1202 34.12 5.77 -20.67
N GLU A 1203 32.98 5.05 -20.60
CA GLU A 1203 31.67 5.63 -20.24
C GLU A 1203 31.74 6.31 -18.88
N LEU A 1204 32.26 5.62 -17.85
CA LEU A 1204 32.39 6.18 -16.50
C LEU A 1204 33.25 7.46 -16.50
N ARG A 1205 34.38 7.45 -17.21
CA ARG A 1205 35.25 8.64 -17.32
C ARG A 1205 34.49 9.83 -17.94
N GLU A 1206 33.76 9.62 -19.02
CA GLU A 1206 32.98 10.68 -19.70
C GLU A 1206 31.86 11.25 -18.78
N LEU A 1207 31.24 10.40 -17.96
CA LEU A 1207 30.25 10.83 -16.97
C LEU A 1207 30.87 11.72 -15.88
N ILE A 1208 32.06 11.36 -15.38
CA ILE A 1208 32.79 12.14 -14.37
C ILE A 1208 33.32 13.45 -14.98
N GLU A 1209 33.81 13.44 -16.22
CA GLU A 1209 34.19 14.65 -16.97
C GLU A 1209 33.00 15.61 -17.13
N SER A 1210 31.82 15.08 -17.42
CA SER A 1210 30.58 15.87 -17.50
C SER A 1210 30.20 16.44 -16.14
N HIS A 1211 30.30 15.65 -15.06
CA HIS A 1211 30.07 16.14 -13.69
C HIS A 1211 31.00 17.30 -13.34
N TRP A 1212 32.30 17.18 -13.62
CA TRP A 1212 33.26 18.27 -13.42
C TRP A 1212 32.92 19.51 -14.24
N LYS A 1213 32.58 19.33 -15.53
CA LYS A 1213 32.18 20.44 -16.42
C LYS A 1213 30.99 21.22 -15.89
N TYR A 1214 29.95 20.53 -15.41
CA TYR A 1214 28.71 21.17 -15.00
C TYR A 1214 28.73 21.70 -13.56
N THR A 1215 29.51 21.10 -12.66
CA THR A 1215 29.49 21.45 -11.23
C THR A 1215 30.77 22.09 -10.71
N GLY A 1216 31.90 21.94 -11.42
CA GLY A 1216 33.20 22.36 -10.93
C GLY A 1216 33.71 21.52 -9.74
N SER A 1217 33.18 20.30 -9.54
CA SER A 1217 33.52 19.43 -8.42
C SER A 1217 35.04 19.21 -8.28
N LYS A 1218 35.55 19.46 -7.08
CA LYS A 1218 36.95 19.19 -6.72
C LYS A 1218 37.23 17.69 -6.70
N LEU A 1219 36.30 16.89 -6.16
CA LEU A 1219 36.44 15.44 -6.09
C LEU A 1219 36.50 14.81 -7.48
N ALA A 1220 35.58 15.20 -8.37
CA ALA A 1220 35.60 14.75 -9.77
C ALA A 1220 36.93 15.09 -10.45
N ARG A 1221 37.44 16.31 -10.21
CA ARG A 1221 38.75 16.72 -10.73
C ARG A 1221 39.88 15.84 -10.23
N THR A 1222 39.93 15.56 -8.92
CA THR A 1222 40.92 14.68 -8.30
C THR A 1222 40.89 13.26 -8.90
N LEU A 1223 39.70 12.68 -9.05
CA LEU A 1223 39.52 11.35 -9.65
C LEU A 1223 39.98 11.32 -11.11
N LEU A 1224 39.73 12.38 -11.89
CA LEU A 1224 40.16 12.48 -13.28
C LEU A 1224 41.68 12.67 -13.42
N ASP A 1225 42.28 13.49 -12.56
CA ASP A 1225 43.73 13.75 -12.57
C ASP A 1225 44.53 12.49 -12.20
N SER A 1226 43.98 11.63 -11.33
CA SER A 1226 44.60 10.37 -10.89
C SER A 1226 43.82 9.12 -11.35
N TRP A 1227 43.21 9.17 -12.54
CA TRP A 1227 42.29 8.14 -13.04
C TRP A 1227 42.80 6.70 -12.96
N GLN A 1228 44.06 6.47 -13.31
CA GLN A 1228 44.64 5.11 -13.31
C GLN A 1228 44.80 4.52 -11.90
N GLN A 1229 44.79 5.35 -10.84
CA GLN A 1229 44.84 4.89 -9.46
C GLN A 1229 43.45 4.52 -8.95
N HIS A 1230 42.42 5.30 -9.32
CA HIS A 1230 41.08 5.17 -8.76
C HIS A 1230 40.12 4.31 -9.59
N VAL A 1231 40.37 4.09 -10.88
CA VAL A 1231 39.43 3.35 -11.75
C VAL A 1231 39.15 1.92 -11.25
N ASP A 1232 40.13 1.28 -10.64
CA ASP A 1232 39.99 -0.08 -10.10
C ASP A 1232 39.30 -0.11 -8.71
N GLU A 1233 39.01 1.06 -8.12
CA GLU A 1233 38.20 1.23 -6.90
C GLU A 1233 36.71 1.33 -7.19
N PHE A 1234 36.31 1.42 -8.47
CA PHE A 1234 34.91 1.47 -8.85
C PHE A 1234 34.30 0.08 -9.03
N ILE A 1235 33.08 -0.06 -8.54
CA ILE A 1235 32.23 -1.23 -8.70
C ILE A 1235 31.11 -0.90 -9.68
N GLN A 1236 30.90 -1.78 -10.64
CA GLN A 1236 29.75 -1.75 -11.54
C GLN A 1236 28.64 -2.64 -10.99
N VAL A 1237 27.44 -2.10 -10.85
CA VAL A 1237 26.22 -2.80 -10.44
C VAL A 1237 25.36 -3.05 -11.67
N THR A 1238 25.10 -4.31 -11.98
CA THR A 1238 24.33 -4.72 -13.17
C THR A 1238 23.21 -5.68 -12.80
N PRO A 1239 21.95 -5.44 -13.24
CA PRO A 1239 20.86 -6.39 -13.02
C PRO A 1239 21.06 -7.67 -13.83
N ILE A 1240 20.81 -8.82 -13.19
CA ILE A 1240 21.06 -10.16 -13.76
C ILE A 1240 20.22 -10.37 -15.02
N GLU A 1241 18.92 -10.04 -14.97
CA GLU A 1241 18.03 -10.19 -16.13
C GLU A 1241 18.38 -9.23 -17.26
N TYR A 1242 18.79 -8.00 -16.93
CA TYR A 1242 19.23 -7.02 -17.93
C TYR A 1242 20.47 -7.51 -18.69
N LYS A 1243 21.46 -8.05 -17.97
CA LYS A 1243 22.65 -8.65 -18.58
C LYS A 1243 22.29 -9.83 -19.51
N ARG A 1244 21.33 -10.68 -19.10
CA ARG A 1244 20.82 -11.78 -19.95
C ARG A 1244 20.21 -11.23 -21.25
N VAL A 1245 19.34 -10.23 -21.15
CA VAL A 1245 18.68 -9.62 -22.33
C VAL A 1245 19.71 -8.97 -23.26
N LEU A 1246 20.69 -8.24 -22.73
CA LEU A 1246 21.77 -7.65 -23.53
C LEU A 1246 22.60 -8.71 -24.26
N ALA A 1247 22.91 -9.82 -23.60
CA ALA A 1247 23.63 -10.94 -24.22
C ALA A 1247 22.82 -11.60 -25.34
N GLU A 1248 21.52 -11.82 -25.12
CA GLU A 1248 20.60 -12.36 -26.13
C GLU A 1248 20.48 -11.43 -27.36
N GLU A 1249 20.39 -10.12 -27.16
CA GLU A 1249 20.38 -9.14 -28.25
C GLU A 1249 21.70 -9.11 -29.03
N GLN A 1250 22.84 -9.16 -28.33
CA GLN A 1250 24.15 -9.24 -28.98
C GLN A 1250 24.28 -10.52 -29.82
N MET A 1251 23.84 -11.67 -29.29
CA MET A 1251 23.80 -12.92 -30.05
C MET A 1251 22.88 -12.83 -31.27
N LYS A 1252 21.67 -12.24 -31.13
CA LYS A 1252 20.76 -12.01 -32.27
C LYS A 1252 21.39 -11.13 -33.34
N LYS A 1253 22.01 -10.01 -32.95
CA LYS A 1253 22.73 -9.12 -33.89
C LYS A 1253 23.89 -9.83 -34.58
N LEU A 1254 24.62 -10.67 -33.86
CA LEU A 1254 25.69 -11.49 -34.42
C LEU A 1254 25.14 -12.52 -35.42
N GLN A 1255 24.04 -13.21 -35.08
CA GLN A 1255 23.35 -14.15 -35.97
C GLN A 1255 22.78 -13.46 -37.22
N GLN A 1256 22.21 -12.26 -37.08
CA GLN A 1256 21.75 -11.45 -38.22
C GLN A 1256 22.92 -11.05 -39.11
N LYS A 1257 24.04 -10.57 -38.55
CA LYS A 1257 25.26 -10.29 -39.32
C LYS A 1257 25.80 -11.55 -40.02
N ILE A 1258 25.80 -12.70 -39.35
CA ILE A 1258 26.21 -13.98 -39.96
C ILE A 1258 25.26 -14.33 -41.12
N ALA A 1259 23.95 -14.16 -40.94
CA ALA A 1259 22.95 -14.44 -41.96
C ALA A 1259 23.03 -13.47 -43.15
N GLU A 1260 23.33 -12.19 -42.91
CA GLU A 1260 23.58 -11.19 -43.97
C GLU A 1260 24.86 -11.53 -44.75
N VAL A 1261 25.96 -11.84 -44.05
CA VAL A 1261 27.22 -12.27 -44.70
C VAL A 1261 27.04 -13.58 -45.47
N GLN A 1262 26.21 -14.52 -44.98
CA GLN A 1262 25.87 -15.75 -45.70
C GLN A 1262 24.90 -15.53 -46.88
N ARG A 1263 24.22 -14.39 -46.95
CA ARG A 1263 23.36 -14.00 -48.08
C ARG A 1263 24.15 -13.28 -49.17
N ASP A 1264 25.22 -12.59 -48.78
CA ASP A 1264 26.14 -11.88 -49.67
C ASP A 1264 27.24 -12.78 -50.27
N TYR A 1265 27.45 -13.96 -49.69
CA TYR A 1265 28.23 -15.07 -50.26
C TYR A 1265 27.33 -16.02 -51.06
#